data_AF-R5R1F3-F1
#
_entry.id   AF-R5R1F3-F1
#
_cell.length_a   1.000
_cell.length_b   1.000
_cell.length_c   1.000
_cell.angle_alpha   90.00
_cell.angle_beta   90.00
_cell.angle_gamma   90.00
#
_symmetry.space_group_name_H-M   'P 1'
#
loop_
_entity.id
_entity.type
_entity.pdbx_description
1 polymer ?
#
loop_
_entity_poly.entity_id
_entity_poly.type
_entity_poly.pdbx_seq_one_letter_code
_entity_poly.pdbx_strand_id
1 'polypeptide(L)'
;MKKKWVSGMLALLLVGTTVGSMMPTEAVQAEENSQGKTYYVDSENGKDTNDGLSEGKAFQTLNKVNDLTLGAGDRVLLKNGSVFEDQALHIKGSGSENAPIKISTYGDEKDGRPQINTNGHGQWELNYGHKLDNQNHKWHGTVSSSILLKDVEYIEIEGLEITNDRDSATDAEKDKNYKYNDAECMDRTGVAGVAKNKGTVDHIVLNDLYIHDVTGNVYNKHMTNGGIYFIVEKPENESATGIARYNDVTIQNCYLDTVNRWGIAVGYTYEWAKFNGGALSDETMKTYASSDVVIQNNYLNNVGGDAITTMYIDRPVIQYNVSENAAAQINTTDYTDPQPQLDANGNPNGKTHTGGRVAAGIWPWKCKNAVFQYNECFKTLNASKGNGDGQPWDADYGDGTNYQYNYSHGNTASTIMFCGGESINNTFRYNISVHEDMGPLDPAGNAGNTQVYNNTFVIKEGIRSIWYRDSGPVTMENNIFYFDGEQPAQITNWNPRNNKVYSNNLFYNVSSYPDDKAAVKVEKGTPVLADAASGPVKAAEDKQARRHEDPTEITVFDGFKLAENSPAINKGKVVIDRNGYSIDHDFFGHAVTATPEIGAAESDVIGDLVLRSVVYQIDQESKTISDIPKNTTVEQFCKDSIVDTGVTITVKSKDGKPLENADIIKGGMTVTVSCEGKEAVVYTVVASSDNKLKSAYYEVKDKTIYVPFTEKNPTTAGELKGNVQAAETAEVSVVSGEKTLKDQENIADAMTMRITAEDGKTNDYTIKQKNTYNWALDYAGPQQGNVWFGQKKAASGEWTEIKEYDSQYPNWMVNTYYGPGIDEQSHSAKPTEATHGLLSAPPSTGISTAMAYRVPKDGIVSFHVKDDEPYLRQNGNSGGTVTLKLLVNDEEKQSVILEQSKVQAKDWKAFDKIEVKRGDYIRVAAISNGNPTKPSVHVTPIITYLNEGGTPAPEPTPELKAPVDVKVSEVTETSAKVSWKNAADGKEAAGYNVYVDGTKVNEELIAETTYNVSSLKDGTTYSVEVTAVDADGEESAKSEKVEFTTVKKVVVDKEALKANIERASALLNETDKYTEESLKALEEALAAAQKVNSDPKADQTKVNDANKALEKAIKDLKEQEKPDPEPTPELKAPVDVKVSEITETSAKASWKNAADGKEAAGYNVYVDGVKLNKELLTEASCGLTNLKAETTYFVEVTAVDAAGNESVKSEKVTFKTLKAEEQKEDSTPENNEKPGAVQTGDHANVFVWMIGLLISASAAVAVMFKRNKNR
;
A
#
# COMPACT_ATOMS: atom_id res chain seq x y z
N MET A 1 -1.38 -5.27 7.16
CA MET A 1 -1.45 -4.16 8.17
C MET A 1 -2.62 -4.39 9.14
N LYS A 2 -2.54 -4.23 10.47
CA LYS A 2 -1.46 -3.73 11.36
C LYS A 2 -1.30 -4.68 12.55
N LYS A 3 -0.05 -4.96 12.98
CA LYS A 3 0.28 -5.34 14.37
C LYS A 3 1.80 -5.42 14.62
N LYS A 4 2.38 -4.35 15.16
CA LYS A 4 3.35 -4.37 16.28
C LYS A 4 3.26 -3.04 17.05
N TRP A 5 3.57 -2.89 18.34
CA TRP A 5 3.81 -3.79 19.49
C TRP A 5 3.71 -2.93 20.77
N VAL A 6 3.41 -3.49 21.95
CA VAL A 6 4.05 -3.19 23.26
C VAL A 6 3.91 -4.42 24.15
N SER A 7 4.93 -4.76 24.95
CA SER A 7 4.85 -5.74 26.06
C SER A 7 5.88 -5.42 27.15
N GLY A 8 5.51 -5.65 28.42
CA GLY A 8 6.31 -5.38 29.62
C GLY A 8 5.81 -4.17 30.42
N MET A 9 5.65 -4.19 31.75
CA MET A 9 5.90 -5.21 32.77
C MET A 9 4.95 -4.99 33.98
N LEU A 10 4.50 -6.04 34.67
CA LEU A 10 4.78 -6.26 36.12
C LEU A 10 4.25 -7.62 36.61
N ALA A 11 4.89 -8.19 37.64
CA ALA A 11 4.56 -9.50 38.21
C ALA A 11 4.30 -9.43 39.72
N LEU A 12 3.31 -10.19 40.24
CA LEU A 12 3.25 -10.57 41.66
C LEU A 12 2.32 -11.78 41.93
N LEU A 13 2.94 -12.94 42.16
CA LEU A 13 2.57 -14.05 43.07
C LEU A 13 1.10 -14.43 43.32
N LEU A 14 0.76 -15.70 43.00
CA LEU A 14 0.29 -16.68 44.01
C LEU A 14 0.48 -18.14 43.53
N VAL A 15 0.56 -19.07 44.48
CA VAL A 15 1.17 -20.42 44.34
C VAL A 15 0.13 -21.53 44.21
N GLY A 16 0.36 -22.54 43.34
CA GLY A 16 -0.62 -23.64 43.13
C GLY A 16 -0.15 -24.87 42.32
N THR A 17 0.98 -25.47 42.70
CA THR A 17 1.52 -26.80 42.29
C THR A 17 0.72 -27.74 41.35
N THR A 18 1.37 -28.20 40.26
CA THR A 18 1.45 -29.63 39.85
C THR A 18 2.70 -29.86 38.99
N VAL A 19 3.27 -31.07 38.98
CA VAL A 19 4.66 -31.34 38.55
C VAL A 19 4.75 -32.47 37.51
N GLY A 20 5.61 -32.27 36.50
CA GLY A 20 6.11 -33.32 35.59
C GLY A 20 5.47 -33.27 34.19
N SER A 21 6.20 -33.08 33.08
CA SER A 21 7.66 -33.12 32.87
C SER A 21 8.10 -32.11 31.80
N MET A 22 9.15 -31.33 32.08
CA MET A 22 9.84 -30.47 31.10
C MET A 22 11.21 -31.06 30.76
N MET A 23 11.55 -31.09 29.47
CA MET A 23 12.94 -31.16 29.01
C MET A 23 13.60 -29.79 29.24
N PRO A 24 14.94 -29.71 29.43
CA PRO A 24 15.60 -28.44 29.61
C PRO A 24 15.63 -27.64 28.30
N THR A 25 14.76 -26.64 28.18
CA THR A 25 15.01 -25.49 27.30
C THR A 25 15.95 -24.55 28.02
N GLU A 26 17.20 -24.46 27.56
CA GLU A 26 18.08 -23.37 27.96
C GLU A 26 17.52 -22.06 27.41
N ALA A 27 16.97 -21.24 28.29
CA ALA A 27 16.59 -19.88 27.97
C ALA A 27 17.86 -19.04 27.85
N VAL A 28 18.42 -18.98 26.63
CA VAL A 28 19.46 -18.01 26.30
C VAL A 28 18.80 -16.62 26.33
N GLN A 29 19.05 -15.85 27.40
CA GLN A 29 18.83 -14.41 27.35
C GLN A 29 19.81 -13.82 26.35
N ALA A 30 19.31 -13.47 25.16
CA ALA A 30 20.03 -12.58 24.27
C ALA A 30 19.94 -11.16 24.83
N GLU A 31 21.08 -10.55 25.13
CA GLU A 31 21.17 -9.11 25.33
C GLU A 31 20.86 -8.42 23.98
N GLU A 32 19.99 -7.42 23.97
CA GLU A 32 19.77 -6.56 22.80
C GLU A 32 21.01 -5.67 22.58
N ASN A 33 22.00 -6.21 21.87
CA ASN A 33 23.15 -5.45 21.40
C ASN A 33 22.84 -4.97 19.96
N SER A 34 22.49 -3.69 19.81
CA SER A 34 21.89 -3.12 18.59
C SER A 34 22.87 -2.84 17.43
N GLN A 35 24.01 -3.53 17.39
CA GLN A 35 24.97 -3.48 16.29
C GLN A 35 25.29 -4.89 15.79
N GLY A 36 24.70 -5.25 14.64
CA GLY A 36 25.13 -6.41 13.87
C GLY A 36 26.55 -6.23 13.33
N LYS A 37 27.18 -7.34 12.94
CA LYS A 37 28.57 -7.38 12.50
C LYS A 37 28.67 -6.94 11.05
N THR A 38 29.71 -6.17 10.73
CA THR A 38 30.07 -5.86 9.34
C THR A 38 31.24 -6.72 8.91
N TYR A 39 31.03 -7.54 7.88
CA TYR A 39 32.04 -8.36 7.22
C TYR A 39 32.47 -7.71 5.92
N TYR A 40 33.76 -7.71 5.62
CA TYR A 40 34.35 -7.13 4.41
C TYR A 40 34.93 -8.25 3.53
N VAL A 41 34.79 -8.12 2.21
CA VAL A 41 35.31 -9.09 1.22
C VAL A 41 36.07 -8.36 0.11
N ASP A 42 37.33 -8.76 -0.13
CA ASP A 42 38.24 -8.20 -1.14
C ASP A 42 38.91 -9.37 -1.87
N SER A 43 38.58 -9.57 -3.16
CA SER A 43 39.05 -10.72 -3.93
C SER A 43 40.58 -10.77 -4.11
N GLU A 44 41.23 -9.59 -4.12
CA GLU A 44 42.66 -9.45 -4.41
C GLU A 44 43.51 -9.43 -3.13
N ASN A 45 43.09 -8.67 -2.12
CA ASN A 45 43.89 -8.37 -0.92
C ASN A 45 43.38 -9.07 0.35
N GLY A 46 42.16 -9.61 0.32
CA GLY A 46 41.55 -10.38 1.41
C GLY A 46 42.22 -11.73 1.64
N LYS A 47 41.89 -12.38 2.77
CA LYS A 47 42.30 -13.76 3.09
C LYS A 47 41.21 -14.44 3.92
N ASP A 48 40.81 -15.66 3.56
CA ASP A 48 39.77 -16.39 4.30
C ASP A 48 40.19 -16.88 5.71
N THR A 49 41.48 -16.72 6.04
CA THR A 49 42.02 -16.89 7.40
C THR A 49 41.83 -15.65 8.29
N ASN A 50 41.41 -14.52 7.72
CA ASN A 50 41.11 -13.30 8.48
C ASN A 50 39.78 -13.44 9.25
N ASP A 51 39.50 -12.47 10.13
CA ASP A 51 38.24 -12.37 10.84
C ASP A 51 37.11 -11.74 10.02
N GLY A 52 37.45 -11.02 8.93
CA GLY A 52 36.50 -10.32 8.06
C GLY A 52 35.95 -9.02 8.64
N LEU A 53 36.26 -8.67 9.90
CA LEU A 53 35.56 -7.60 10.65
C LEU A 53 36.12 -6.19 10.43
N SER A 54 37.03 -6.01 9.48
CA SER A 54 37.57 -4.71 9.06
C SER A 54 38.16 -4.81 7.65
N GLU A 55 38.18 -3.70 6.90
CA GLU A 55 38.69 -3.66 5.52
C GLU A 55 40.10 -4.27 5.37
N GLY A 56 41.03 -3.88 6.25
CA GLY A 56 42.41 -4.41 6.27
C GLY A 56 42.54 -5.88 6.68
N LYS A 57 41.42 -6.54 6.99
CA LYS A 57 41.29 -7.97 7.30
C LYS A 57 40.06 -8.59 6.60
N ALA A 58 39.73 -8.13 5.40
CA ALA A 58 38.66 -8.71 4.60
C ALA A 58 38.85 -10.23 4.36
N PHE A 59 37.75 -10.95 4.19
CA PHE A 59 37.75 -12.27 3.56
C PHE A 59 38.16 -12.16 2.09
N GLN A 60 38.59 -13.26 1.47
CA GLN A 60 38.96 -13.28 0.05
C GLN A 60 37.84 -13.83 -0.84
N THR A 61 37.06 -14.79 -0.36
CA THR A 61 36.08 -15.51 -1.17
C THR A 61 34.65 -15.38 -0.67
N LEU A 62 33.68 -15.49 -1.58
CA LEU A 62 32.26 -15.59 -1.23
C LEU A 62 31.95 -16.90 -0.50
N ASN A 63 32.73 -17.96 -0.72
CA ASN A 63 32.64 -19.20 0.05
C ASN A 63 32.78 -18.94 1.56
N LYS A 64 33.64 -18.00 1.96
CA LYS A 64 33.80 -17.65 3.37
C LYS A 64 32.58 -16.93 3.95
N VAL A 65 31.80 -16.23 3.13
CA VAL A 65 30.51 -15.66 3.49
C VAL A 65 29.41 -16.74 3.52
N ASN A 66 29.42 -17.68 2.58
CA ASN A 66 28.48 -18.81 2.53
C ASN A 66 28.60 -19.74 3.75
N ASP A 67 29.74 -19.76 4.44
CA ASP A 67 29.93 -20.45 5.72
C ASP A 67 29.24 -19.76 6.92
N LEU A 68 28.85 -18.48 6.79
CA LEU A 68 28.20 -17.72 7.85
C LEU A 68 26.69 -18.01 7.92
N THR A 69 26.13 -17.84 9.12
CA THR A 69 24.69 -17.60 9.31
C THR A 69 24.55 -16.17 9.79
N LEU A 70 23.96 -15.31 8.95
CA LEU A 70 23.81 -13.88 9.23
C LEU A 70 22.59 -13.61 10.12
N GLY A 71 22.72 -12.66 11.04
CA GLY A 71 21.66 -12.24 11.95
C GLY A 71 21.10 -10.84 11.66
N ALA A 72 20.17 -10.41 12.51
CA ALA A 72 19.61 -9.05 12.47
C ALA A 72 20.70 -7.97 12.52
N GLY A 73 20.69 -7.09 11.52
CA GLY A 73 21.64 -5.99 11.36
C GLY A 73 23.04 -6.37 10.88
N ASP A 74 23.31 -7.65 10.59
CA ASP A 74 24.60 -8.05 10.00
C ASP A 74 24.74 -7.48 8.58
N ARG A 75 25.97 -7.13 8.21
CA ARG A 75 26.31 -6.51 6.92
C ARG A 75 27.43 -7.30 6.24
N VAL A 76 27.34 -7.49 4.94
CA VAL A 76 28.45 -7.98 4.11
C VAL A 76 28.74 -6.94 3.04
N LEU A 77 29.97 -6.42 3.04
CA LEU A 77 30.42 -5.39 2.12
C LEU A 77 31.46 -5.98 1.17
N LEU A 78 31.15 -5.95 -0.13
CA LEU A 78 32.03 -6.43 -1.19
C LEU A 78 32.80 -5.23 -1.76
N LYS A 79 34.12 -5.34 -1.91
CA LYS A 79 34.94 -4.20 -2.33
C LYS A 79 34.75 -3.91 -3.82
N ASN A 80 34.50 -2.65 -4.16
CA ASN A 80 34.54 -2.14 -5.53
C ASN A 80 35.84 -2.56 -6.25
N GLY A 81 35.71 -2.94 -7.52
CA GLY A 81 36.77 -3.55 -8.33
C GLY A 81 37.08 -5.03 -8.03
N SER A 82 36.42 -5.67 -7.06
CA SER A 82 36.59 -7.12 -6.83
C SER A 82 35.93 -7.94 -7.92
N VAL A 83 36.56 -9.07 -8.29
CA VAL A 83 36.00 -10.05 -9.23
C VAL A 83 36.00 -11.43 -8.57
N PHE A 84 34.81 -11.95 -8.29
CA PHE A 84 34.59 -13.25 -7.67
C PHE A 84 34.29 -14.30 -8.75
N GLU A 85 35.34 -14.68 -9.47
CA GLU A 85 35.28 -15.70 -10.52
C GLU A 85 34.90 -17.08 -9.97
N ASP A 86 34.06 -17.80 -10.72
CA ASP A 86 33.54 -19.15 -10.44
C ASP A 86 32.86 -19.29 -9.06
N GLN A 87 32.31 -18.19 -8.54
CA GLN A 87 31.72 -18.11 -7.20
C GLN A 87 30.27 -17.65 -7.23
N ALA A 88 29.56 -17.91 -6.12
CA ALA A 88 28.19 -17.51 -5.88
C ALA A 88 27.97 -17.22 -4.39
N LEU A 89 26.94 -16.44 -4.07
CA LEU A 89 26.55 -16.04 -2.72
C LEU A 89 25.23 -16.72 -2.32
N HIS A 90 25.32 -17.81 -1.56
CA HIS A 90 24.17 -18.59 -1.10
C HIS A 90 23.93 -18.27 0.39
N ILE A 91 23.04 -17.32 0.64
CA ILE A 91 22.89 -16.67 1.94
C ILE A 91 22.11 -17.55 2.93
N LYS A 92 22.53 -17.52 4.20
CA LYS A 92 21.89 -18.23 5.31
C LYS A 92 21.63 -17.27 6.45
N GLY A 93 20.53 -17.51 7.18
CA GLY A 93 20.09 -16.64 8.26
C GLY A 93 19.04 -15.64 7.80
N SER A 94 18.69 -14.67 8.64
CA SER A 94 17.63 -13.69 8.38
C SER A 94 17.79 -12.47 9.27
N GLY A 95 17.32 -11.32 8.80
CA GLY A 95 17.32 -10.09 9.56
C GLY A 95 16.10 -9.97 10.49
N SER A 96 15.73 -8.73 10.79
CA SER A 96 14.44 -8.38 11.40
C SER A 96 13.92 -7.05 10.86
N GLU A 97 12.63 -6.77 11.05
CA GLU A 97 11.95 -5.54 10.64
C GLU A 97 12.69 -4.24 11.03
N ASN A 98 13.36 -4.22 12.20
CA ASN A 98 14.10 -3.05 12.68
C ASN A 98 15.61 -3.08 12.34
N ALA A 99 16.10 -4.22 11.83
CA ALA A 99 17.51 -4.47 11.57
C ALA A 99 17.65 -5.59 10.50
N PRO A 100 17.44 -5.27 9.21
CA PRO A 100 17.63 -6.21 8.12
C PRO A 100 19.11 -6.56 7.93
N ILE A 101 19.37 -7.70 7.31
CA ILE A 101 20.70 -8.02 6.75
C ILE A 101 20.95 -7.08 5.57
N LYS A 102 22.17 -6.53 5.43
CA LYS A 102 22.53 -5.70 4.27
C LYS A 102 23.73 -6.28 3.51
N ILE A 103 23.56 -6.58 2.24
CA ILE A 103 24.65 -6.92 1.31
C ILE A 103 24.86 -5.70 0.42
N SER A 104 26.04 -5.08 0.47
CA SER A 104 26.31 -3.80 -0.20
C SER A 104 27.80 -3.71 -0.57
N THR A 105 28.29 -2.53 -0.94
CA THR A 105 29.65 -2.32 -1.43
C THR A 105 30.51 -1.50 -0.46
N TYR A 106 31.83 -1.48 -0.67
CA TYR A 106 32.75 -0.53 -0.05
C TYR A 106 33.96 -0.24 -0.94
N GLY A 107 34.76 0.77 -0.61
CA GLY A 107 35.88 1.23 -1.45
C GLY A 107 35.45 2.33 -2.44
N ASP A 108 36.29 2.61 -3.42
CA ASP A 108 36.07 3.72 -4.36
C ASP A 108 35.19 3.26 -5.55
N GLU A 109 34.04 3.90 -5.76
CA GLU A 109 33.09 3.57 -6.82
C GLU A 109 33.70 3.63 -8.24
N LYS A 110 34.76 4.43 -8.42
CA LYS A 110 35.47 4.53 -9.72
C LYS A 110 36.13 3.21 -10.15
N ASP A 111 36.40 2.32 -9.19
CA ASP A 111 37.08 1.04 -9.43
C ASP A 111 36.09 -0.01 -10.00
N GLY A 112 34.80 0.33 -10.11
CA GLY A 112 33.74 -0.52 -10.65
C GLY A 112 33.00 -1.30 -9.56
N ARG A 113 31.82 -1.83 -9.89
CA ARG A 113 31.04 -2.68 -8.96
C ARG A 113 31.78 -3.99 -8.68
N PRO A 114 31.63 -4.59 -7.48
CA PRO A 114 32.08 -5.96 -7.27
C PRO A 114 31.30 -6.92 -8.17
N GLN A 115 32.04 -7.68 -8.98
CA GLN A 115 31.50 -8.65 -9.93
C GLN A 115 31.39 -10.04 -9.31
N ILE A 116 30.21 -10.67 -9.40
CA ILE A 116 30.00 -12.09 -9.10
C ILE A 116 29.84 -12.84 -10.42
N ASN A 117 30.92 -13.50 -10.87
CA ASN A 117 30.95 -14.23 -12.14
C ASN A 117 30.75 -15.71 -11.88
N THR A 118 29.50 -16.17 -11.96
CA THR A 118 29.14 -17.51 -11.46
C THR A 118 29.40 -18.63 -12.46
N ASN A 119 29.40 -18.37 -13.78
CA ASN A 119 29.82 -19.33 -14.82
C ASN A 119 29.24 -20.77 -14.66
N GLY A 120 27.97 -20.92 -14.26
CA GLY A 120 27.35 -22.23 -14.03
C GLY A 120 27.74 -22.93 -12.72
N HIS A 121 28.62 -22.34 -11.89
CA HIS A 121 28.86 -22.76 -10.50
C HIS A 121 27.69 -22.32 -9.60
N GLY A 122 27.84 -22.33 -8.27
CA GLY A 122 26.72 -21.94 -7.38
C GLY A 122 25.48 -22.82 -7.56
N GLN A 123 25.69 -24.13 -7.76
CA GLN A 123 24.64 -25.08 -8.11
C GLN A 123 23.82 -25.49 -6.88
N TRP A 124 22.51 -25.62 -7.05
CA TRP A 124 21.57 -26.11 -6.05
C TRP A 124 20.39 -26.84 -6.70
N GLU A 125 19.64 -27.61 -5.89
CA GLU A 125 18.48 -28.38 -6.37
C GLU A 125 17.18 -27.62 -6.09
N LEU A 126 16.53 -27.18 -7.18
CA LEU A 126 15.17 -26.65 -7.17
C LEU A 126 14.18 -27.80 -7.13
N ASN A 127 13.14 -27.71 -6.31
CA ASN A 127 12.06 -28.69 -6.31
C ASN A 127 10.73 -28.12 -5.77
N TYR A 128 9.75 -27.85 -6.64
CA TYR A 128 8.40 -27.42 -6.23
C TYR A 128 7.63 -28.47 -5.41
N GLY A 129 8.08 -29.72 -5.38
CA GLY A 129 7.46 -30.84 -4.65
C GLY A 129 6.38 -31.58 -5.43
N HIS A 130 5.79 -30.96 -6.46
CA HIS A 130 4.89 -31.61 -7.42
C HIS A 130 4.76 -30.80 -8.73
N LYS A 131 4.12 -31.40 -9.73
CA LYS A 131 3.89 -30.78 -11.05
C LYS A 131 3.14 -29.44 -10.98
N LEU A 132 3.45 -28.59 -11.95
CA LEU A 132 2.88 -27.25 -12.10
C LEU A 132 1.56 -27.27 -12.90
N ASP A 133 1.00 -26.09 -13.16
CA ASP A 133 -0.28 -25.90 -13.87
C ASP A 133 -0.29 -26.55 -15.27
N ASN A 134 0.82 -26.45 -15.98
CA ASN A 134 1.10 -27.11 -17.24
C ASN A 134 2.09 -28.26 -17.01
N GLN A 135 1.67 -29.47 -17.36
CA GLN A 135 2.43 -30.72 -17.18
C GLN A 135 3.81 -30.74 -17.85
N ASN A 136 4.06 -29.89 -18.85
CA ASN A 136 5.33 -29.83 -19.56
C ASN A 136 6.33 -28.83 -18.95
N HIS A 137 5.96 -28.08 -17.91
CA HIS A 137 6.91 -27.22 -17.20
C HIS A 137 7.78 -28.05 -16.26
N LYS A 138 9.10 -27.97 -16.46
CA LYS A 138 10.11 -28.51 -15.54
C LYS A 138 9.91 -27.84 -14.17
N TRP A 139 9.89 -28.67 -13.13
CA TRP A 139 9.53 -28.27 -11.75
C TRP A 139 10.49 -28.82 -10.69
N HIS A 140 11.53 -29.52 -11.11
CA HIS A 140 12.67 -29.88 -10.28
C HIS A 140 13.95 -30.04 -11.10
N GLY A 141 15.09 -30.01 -10.41
CA GLY A 141 16.42 -30.31 -10.94
C GLY A 141 17.45 -29.24 -10.59
N THR A 142 18.70 -29.51 -10.98
CA THR A 142 19.84 -28.62 -10.75
C THR A 142 19.68 -27.28 -11.47
N VAL A 143 20.01 -26.20 -10.74
CA VAL A 143 20.05 -24.81 -11.21
C VAL A 143 21.35 -24.18 -10.73
N SER A 144 21.93 -23.28 -11.52
CA SER A 144 22.99 -22.37 -11.06
C SER A 144 22.41 -21.00 -10.73
N SER A 145 22.71 -20.45 -9.54
CA SER A 145 22.28 -19.09 -9.17
C SER A 145 23.41 -18.31 -8.52
N SER A 146 23.68 -17.11 -9.03
CA SER A 146 24.78 -16.25 -8.54
C SER A 146 24.51 -15.72 -7.13
N ILE A 147 23.26 -15.39 -6.83
CA ILE A 147 22.76 -15.14 -5.48
C ILE A 147 21.56 -16.05 -5.22
N LEU A 148 21.55 -16.75 -4.08
CA LEU A 148 20.43 -17.60 -3.64
C LEU A 148 19.93 -17.15 -2.26
N LEU A 149 18.64 -16.82 -2.19
CA LEU A 149 17.89 -16.45 -0.98
C LEU A 149 16.85 -17.52 -0.67
N LYS A 150 17.26 -18.61 0.00
CA LYS A 150 16.36 -19.72 0.37
C LYS A 150 15.93 -19.61 1.83
N ASP A 151 14.64 -19.33 2.05
CA ASP A 151 14.05 -19.02 3.36
C ASP A 151 14.79 -17.88 4.13
N VAL A 152 15.26 -16.87 3.39
CA VAL A 152 15.89 -15.65 3.92
C VAL A 152 14.88 -14.50 3.90
N GLU A 153 14.63 -13.90 5.06
CA GLU A 153 13.72 -12.77 5.27
C GLU A 153 14.47 -11.58 5.90
N TYR A 154 13.92 -10.38 5.77
CA TYR A 154 14.50 -9.09 6.18
C TYR A 154 15.94 -8.92 5.66
N ILE A 155 16.09 -8.84 4.33
CA ILE A 155 17.37 -8.65 3.65
C ILE A 155 17.29 -7.59 2.55
N GLU A 156 18.32 -6.76 2.49
CA GLU A 156 18.53 -5.77 1.45
C GLU A 156 19.85 -6.07 0.70
N ILE A 157 19.85 -6.03 -0.63
CA ILE A 157 21.03 -6.28 -1.47
C ILE A 157 21.17 -5.15 -2.49
N GLU A 158 22.36 -4.54 -2.56
CA GLU A 158 22.59 -3.38 -3.45
C GLU A 158 23.99 -3.27 -4.09
N GLY A 159 24.04 -2.58 -5.24
CA GLY A 159 25.28 -2.09 -5.86
C GLY A 159 26.15 -3.15 -6.54
N LEU A 160 25.67 -4.38 -6.69
CA LEU A 160 26.45 -5.50 -7.23
C LEU A 160 26.38 -5.60 -8.76
N GLU A 161 27.39 -6.21 -9.36
CA GLU A 161 27.39 -6.66 -10.76
C GLU A 161 27.43 -8.19 -10.80
N ILE A 162 26.60 -8.81 -11.63
CA ILE A 162 26.27 -10.24 -11.55
C ILE A 162 26.20 -10.85 -12.94
N THR A 163 26.97 -11.92 -13.18
CA THR A 163 26.91 -12.71 -14.42
C THR A 163 26.79 -14.21 -14.14
N ASN A 164 26.30 -14.97 -15.13
CA ASN A 164 26.21 -16.42 -15.03
C ASN A 164 26.33 -17.09 -16.40
N ASP A 165 27.48 -16.88 -17.05
CA ASP A 165 27.66 -17.12 -18.48
C ASP A 165 28.14 -18.55 -18.82
N ARG A 166 27.64 -19.07 -19.94
CA ARG A 166 28.01 -20.34 -20.60
C ARG A 166 29.13 -20.20 -21.62
N ASP A 167 29.29 -19.02 -22.23
CA ASP A 167 30.35 -18.77 -23.19
C ASP A 167 31.72 -18.62 -22.51
N SER A 168 31.72 -18.25 -21.21
CA SER A 168 32.86 -18.27 -20.28
C SER A 168 33.77 -19.50 -20.41
N ALA A 169 35.08 -19.28 -20.26
CA ALA A 169 36.10 -20.32 -20.38
C ALA A 169 36.05 -21.36 -19.25
N THR A 170 35.50 -21.01 -18.08
CA THR A 170 35.43 -21.84 -16.87
C THR A 170 34.03 -22.39 -16.58
N ASP A 171 33.12 -22.30 -17.55
CA ASP A 171 31.73 -22.75 -17.44
C ASP A 171 31.62 -24.18 -16.87
N ALA A 172 30.78 -24.37 -15.85
CA ALA A 172 30.60 -25.65 -15.18
C ALA A 172 30.05 -26.77 -16.10
N GLU A 173 29.48 -26.43 -17.26
CA GLU A 173 29.00 -27.37 -18.28
C GLU A 173 29.88 -27.39 -19.55
N LYS A 174 31.09 -26.79 -19.55
CA LYS A 174 31.91 -26.63 -20.77
C LYS A 174 32.13 -27.94 -21.54
N ASP A 175 32.42 -29.02 -20.83
CA ASP A 175 32.65 -30.35 -21.41
C ASP A 175 31.41 -30.95 -22.11
N LYS A 176 30.20 -30.46 -21.82
CA LYS A 176 28.95 -30.91 -22.45
C LYS A 176 28.82 -30.46 -23.90
N ASN A 177 29.51 -29.37 -24.29
CA ASN A 177 29.41 -28.75 -25.62
C ASN A 177 27.96 -28.45 -26.06
N TYR A 178 27.11 -28.05 -25.11
CA TYR A 178 25.73 -27.65 -25.40
C TYR A 178 25.68 -26.45 -26.34
N LYS A 179 24.76 -26.48 -27.31
CA LYS A 179 24.42 -25.30 -28.11
C LYS A 179 23.76 -24.24 -27.24
N TYR A 180 23.81 -22.98 -27.66
CA TYR A 180 23.09 -21.88 -27.00
C TYR A 180 21.64 -22.24 -26.66
N ASN A 181 20.93 -22.86 -27.61
CA ASN A 181 19.53 -23.27 -27.52
C ASN A 181 19.31 -24.78 -27.26
N ASP A 182 20.24 -25.46 -26.58
CA ASP A 182 20.05 -26.86 -26.20
C ASP A 182 18.99 -27.00 -25.10
N ALA A 183 17.97 -27.85 -25.28
CA ALA A 183 16.88 -27.93 -24.32
C ALA A 183 17.28 -28.59 -22.99
N GLU A 184 18.38 -29.34 -22.95
CA GLU A 184 18.86 -30.04 -21.74
C GLU A 184 19.84 -29.20 -20.90
N CYS A 185 20.27 -28.02 -21.35
CA CYS A 185 21.23 -27.20 -20.61
C CYS A 185 20.66 -26.69 -19.27
N MET A 186 21.55 -26.48 -18.29
CA MET A 186 21.17 -26.07 -16.94
C MET A 186 20.47 -24.71 -16.92
N ASP A 187 19.44 -24.61 -16.08
CA ASP A 187 18.75 -23.36 -15.78
C ASP A 187 19.67 -22.43 -14.98
N ARG A 188 19.65 -21.12 -15.28
CA ARG A 188 20.57 -20.14 -14.65
C ARG A 188 19.86 -18.89 -14.16
N THR A 189 20.26 -18.39 -13.00
CA THR A 189 19.76 -17.15 -12.42
C THR A 189 20.88 -16.21 -12.01
N GLY A 190 20.64 -14.90 -12.13
CA GLY A 190 21.40 -13.89 -11.40
C GLY A 190 21.02 -13.94 -9.92
N VAL A 191 19.78 -13.58 -9.59
CA VAL A 191 19.23 -13.68 -8.22
C VAL A 191 18.04 -14.63 -8.17
N ALA A 192 18.12 -15.64 -7.30
CA ALA A 192 17.04 -16.59 -7.04
C ALA A 192 16.47 -16.42 -5.62
N GLY A 193 15.18 -16.14 -5.52
CA GLY A 193 14.42 -16.19 -4.26
C GLY A 193 13.66 -17.51 -4.14
N VAL A 194 13.74 -18.17 -2.97
CA VAL A 194 13.00 -19.41 -2.69
C VAL A 194 12.35 -19.38 -1.30
N ALA A 195 11.03 -19.29 -1.24
CA ALA A 195 10.25 -19.53 -0.02
C ALA A 195 9.87 -21.01 0.04
N LYS A 196 10.09 -21.67 1.19
CA LYS A 196 9.77 -23.09 1.38
C LYS A 196 9.38 -23.46 2.81
N ASN A 197 10.27 -23.31 3.78
CA ASN A 197 10.11 -23.88 5.13
C ASN A 197 9.86 -22.83 6.22
N LYS A 198 9.63 -21.56 5.86
CA LYS A 198 9.29 -20.48 6.83
C LYS A 198 7.82 -20.06 6.88
N GLY A 199 6.99 -20.51 5.95
CA GLY A 199 5.68 -19.92 5.72
C GLY A 199 5.84 -18.62 4.92
N THR A 200 5.29 -17.50 5.42
CA THR A 200 5.59 -16.20 4.81
C THR A 200 7.07 -15.85 5.00
N VAL A 201 7.75 -15.50 3.91
CA VAL A 201 9.06 -14.85 3.90
C VAL A 201 8.84 -13.35 3.70
N ASP A 202 9.18 -12.56 4.73
CA ASP A 202 8.95 -11.11 4.76
C ASP A 202 10.19 -10.30 4.32
N HIS A 203 9.96 -9.13 3.69
CA HIS A 203 10.94 -8.07 3.45
C HIS A 203 12.23 -8.49 2.70
N ILE A 204 12.17 -8.48 1.37
CA ILE A 204 13.35 -8.65 0.50
C ILE A 204 13.46 -7.45 -0.43
N VAL A 205 14.57 -6.72 -0.35
CA VAL A 205 14.86 -5.58 -1.23
C VAL A 205 16.08 -5.89 -2.11
N LEU A 206 15.87 -5.83 -3.43
CA LEU A 206 16.94 -5.81 -4.42
C LEU A 206 17.00 -4.40 -5.02
N ASN A 207 18.12 -3.70 -4.84
CA ASN A 207 18.27 -2.30 -5.22
C ASN A 207 19.52 -2.12 -6.08
N ASP A 208 19.44 -1.42 -7.20
CA ASP A 208 20.63 -1.04 -7.99
C ASP A 208 21.56 -2.23 -8.31
N LEU A 209 21.02 -3.32 -8.85
CA LEU A 209 21.81 -4.47 -9.32
C LEU A 209 22.02 -4.39 -10.83
N TYR A 210 23.24 -4.63 -11.29
CA TYR A 210 23.52 -4.82 -12.71
C TYR A 210 23.68 -6.33 -12.99
N ILE A 211 22.74 -6.91 -13.74
CA ILE A 211 22.67 -8.34 -13.99
C ILE A 211 22.74 -8.57 -15.49
N HIS A 212 23.80 -9.19 -15.99
CA HIS A 212 23.97 -9.40 -17.43
C HIS A 212 24.63 -10.72 -17.76
N ASP A 213 24.52 -11.13 -19.03
CA ASP A 213 25.10 -12.38 -19.54
C ASP A 213 24.69 -13.62 -18.70
N VAL A 214 23.44 -13.62 -18.21
CA VAL A 214 22.82 -14.78 -17.54
C VAL A 214 22.25 -15.69 -18.62
N THR A 215 23.12 -16.48 -19.25
CA THR A 215 22.79 -17.33 -20.40
C THR A 215 22.14 -18.65 -19.98
N GLY A 216 21.01 -18.55 -19.26
CA GLY A 216 20.15 -19.69 -18.89
C GLY A 216 19.46 -20.39 -20.07
N ASN A 217 18.59 -21.34 -19.72
CA ASN A 217 17.86 -22.18 -20.66
C ASN A 217 16.81 -21.36 -21.44
N VAL A 218 16.75 -21.52 -22.77
CA VAL A 218 15.85 -20.74 -23.66
C VAL A 218 14.36 -21.06 -23.44
N TYR A 219 14.05 -22.23 -22.88
CA TYR A 219 12.72 -22.82 -22.92
C TYR A 219 11.98 -22.79 -21.58
N ASN A 220 12.67 -23.16 -20.51
CA ASN A 220 12.05 -23.48 -19.23
C ASN A 220 11.38 -22.25 -18.61
N LYS A 221 10.05 -22.38 -18.35
CA LYS A 221 9.24 -21.26 -17.87
C LYS A 221 9.40 -20.94 -16.38
N HIS A 222 9.53 -21.96 -15.53
CA HIS A 222 9.31 -21.80 -14.08
C HIS A 222 10.37 -22.44 -13.19
N MET A 223 11.47 -22.90 -13.78
CA MET A 223 12.74 -23.01 -13.06
C MET A 223 13.23 -21.59 -12.74
N THR A 224 14.09 -21.39 -11.75
CA THR A 224 14.72 -20.08 -11.49
C THR A 224 15.72 -19.77 -12.60
N ASN A 225 15.21 -19.23 -13.71
CA ASN A 225 15.86 -19.17 -15.01
C ASN A 225 15.64 -17.80 -15.67
N GLY A 226 16.55 -16.86 -15.45
CA GLY A 226 16.42 -15.44 -15.83
C GLY A 226 17.33 -14.51 -15.04
N GLY A 227 17.20 -13.20 -15.20
CA GLY A 227 17.95 -12.23 -14.40
C GLY A 227 17.62 -12.35 -12.91
N ILE A 228 16.33 -12.20 -12.57
CA ILE A 228 15.80 -12.34 -11.20
C ILE A 228 14.58 -13.25 -11.23
N TYR A 229 14.55 -14.30 -10.39
CA TYR A 229 13.39 -15.20 -10.30
C TYR A 229 13.08 -15.59 -8.84
N PHE A 230 11.88 -15.27 -8.37
CA PHE A 230 11.37 -15.64 -7.04
C PHE A 230 10.28 -16.72 -7.16
N ILE A 231 10.50 -17.87 -6.50
CA ILE A 231 9.61 -19.03 -6.52
C ILE A 231 9.16 -19.43 -5.10
N VAL A 232 8.10 -20.22 -5.04
CA VAL A 232 7.58 -20.83 -3.81
C VAL A 232 7.55 -22.35 -3.96
N GLU A 233 8.44 -23.03 -3.25
CA GLU A 233 8.49 -24.49 -3.16
C GLU A 233 7.53 -25.00 -2.07
N LYS A 234 7.08 -26.26 -2.22
CA LYS A 234 6.28 -26.92 -1.18
C LYS A 234 7.10 -27.12 0.12
N PRO A 235 6.56 -26.71 1.29
CA PRO A 235 7.19 -26.97 2.58
C PRO A 235 7.37 -28.46 2.87
N GLU A 236 8.44 -28.82 3.58
CA GLU A 236 8.67 -30.19 4.06
C GLU A 236 7.66 -30.61 5.15
N ASN A 237 7.21 -29.64 5.95
CA ASN A 237 6.14 -29.83 6.94
C ASN A 237 5.28 -28.56 7.05
N GLU A 238 4.44 -28.34 6.02
CA GLU A 238 3.51 -27.20 5.92
C GLU A 238 2.63 -27.02 7.17
N SER A 239 2.24 -28.12 7.83
CA SER A 239 1.45 -28.06 9.07
C SER A 239 2.18 -27.48 10.29
N ALA A 240 3.52 -27.41 10.25
CA ALA A 240 4.34 -26.80 11.29
C ALA A 240 4.87 -25.41 10.87
N THR A 241 5.16 -25.21 9.59
CA THR A 241 5.76 -23.98 9.06
C THR A 241 4.75 -22.98 8.49
N GLY A 242 3.53 -23.43 8.20
CA GLY A 242 2.57 -22.70 7.38
C GLY A 242 2.84 -22.82 5.88
N ILE A 243 1.93 -22.24 5.09
CA ILE A 243 1.99 -22.15 3.63
C ILE A 243 3.14 -21.22 3.24
N ALA A 244 4.05 -21.69 2.38
CA ALA A 244 5.14 -20.87 1.86
C ALA A 244 4.61 -19.77 0.93
N ARG A 245 5.16 -18.55 1.03
CA ARG A 245 4.85 -17.39 0.16
C ARG A 245 5.76 -16.19 0.48
N TYR A 246 5.65 -15.11 -0.28
CA TYR A 246 6.31 -13.84 0.02
C TYR A 246 5.36 -12.78 0.56
N ASN A 247 5.90 -11.86 1.34
CA ASN A 247 5.31 -10.57 1.63
C ASN A 247 6.40 -9.49 1.64
N ASP A 248 6.11 -8.29 1.15
CA ASP A 248 7.08 -7.17 1.07
C ASP A 248 8.33 -7.52 0.25
N VAL A 249 8.18 -7.61 -1.08
CA VAL A 249 9.31 -7.82 -2.00
C VAL A 249 9.44 -6.61 -2.91
N THR A 250 10.55 -5.89 -2.81
CA THR A 250 10.86 -4.73 -3.64
C THR A 250 12.03 -5.03 -4.56
N ILE A 251 11.83 -4.91 -5.87
CA ILE A 251 12.90 -4.98 -6.88
C ILE A 251 12.97 -3.63 -7.57
N GLN A 252 14.07 -2.91 -7.37
CA GLN A 252 14.18 -1.54 -7.86
C GLN A 252 15.55 -1.12 -8.37
N ASN A 253 15.54 -0.13 -9.28
CA ASN A 253 16.73 0.49 -9.87
C ASN A 253 17.69 -0.52 -10.56
N CYS A 254 17.25 -1.76 -10.82
CA CYS A 254 18.10 -2.79 -11.39
C CYS A 254 18.17 -2.64 -12.92
N TYR A 255 19.35 -2.91 -13.47
CA TYR A 255 19.59 -3.00 -14.91
C TYR A 255 19.86 -4.45 -15.28
N LEU A 256 19.02 -5.01 -16.16
CA LEU A 256 19.21 -6.33 -16.76
C LEU A 256 19.53 -6.18 -18.25
N ASP A 257 20.58 -6.85 -18.73
CA ASP A 257 20.89 -6.93 -20.17
C ASP A 257 21.28 -8.35 -20.58
N THR A 258 20.69 -8.88 -21.65
CA THR A 258 21.08 -10.18 -22.24
C THR A 258 20.98 -11.33 -21.24
N VAL A 259 19.73 -11.63 -20.83
CA VAL A 259 19.40 -12.66 -19.82
C VAL A 259 18.34 -13.65 -20.33
N ASN A 260 18.48 -14.93 -19.98
CA ASN A 260 17.58 -16.02 -20.40
C ASN A 260 17.01 -16.77 -19.18
N ARG A 261 15.72 -17.15 -19.14
CA ARG A 261 14.64 -16.78 -20.06
C ARG A 261 13.94 -15.49 -19.63
N TRP A 262 13.69 -15.29 -18.33
CA TRP A 262 13.05 -14.07 -17.82
C TRP A 262 14.05 -12.94 -17.63
N GLY A 263 13.52 -11.72 -17.68
CA GLY A 263 14.10 -10.59 -16.98
C GLY A 263 13.89 -10.75 -15.48
N ILE A 264 12.71 -10.31 -15.01
CA ILE A 264 12.26 -10.40 -13.62
C ILE A 264 10.98 -11.23 -13.54
N ALA A 265 10.95 -12.25 -12.69
CA ALA A 265 9.76 -13.04 -12.37
C ALA A 265 9.57 -13.17 -10.85
N VAL A 266 8.34 -12.98 -10.35
CA VAL A 266 8.06 -13.08 -8.91
C VAL A 266 6.77 -13.85 -8.64
N GLY A 267 6.83 -14.84 -7.73
CA GLY A 267 5.67 -15.39 -7.02
C GLY A 267 5.13 -16.74 -7.51
N TYR A 268 5.74 -17.36 -8.52
CA TYR A 268 5.27 -18.65 -9.05
C TYR A 268 5.31 -19.76 -7.98
N THR A 269 4.20 -20.47 -7.76
CA THR A 269 3.97 -21.25 -6.54
C THR A 269 3.49 -22.68 -6.75
N TYR A 270 3.93 -23.57 -5.85
CA TYR A 270 3.41 -24.94 -5.72
C TYR A 270 1.88 -24.99 -5.49
N GLU A 271 1.26 -23.93 -4.92
CA GLU A 271 -0.18 -23.86 -4.67
C GLU A 271 -1.01 -23.29 -5.85
N TRP A 272 -0.46 -23.28 -7.06
CA TRP A 272 -1.14 -22.83 -8.30
C TRP A 272 -2.58 -23.35 -8.43
N ALA A 273 -2.87 -24.57 -7.97
CA ALA A 273 -4.16 -25.22 -8.08
C ALA A 273 -5.29 -24.54 -7.26
N LYS A 274 -4.94 -23.68 -6.29
CA LYS A 274 -5.91 -22.88 -5.52
C LYS A 274 -6.48 -21.70 -6.32
N PHE A 275 -5.81 -21.31 -7.40
CA PHE A 275 -6.13 -20.16 -8.25
C PHE A 275 -6.82 -20.56 -9.57
N ASN A 276 -7.36 -21.79 -9.64
CA ASN A 276 -8.11 -22.27 -10.80
C ASN A 276 -9.43 -21.51 -10.98
N GLY A 277 -9.72 -21.06 -12.21
CA GLY A 277 -10.87 -20.20 -12.52
C GLY A 277 -10.47 -18.72 -12.64
N GLY A 278 -11.28 -17.94 -13.36
CA GLY A 278 -11.02 -16.51 -13.57
C GLY A 278 -11.20 -15.66 -12.31
N ALA A 279 -12.31 -15.84 -11.58
CA ALA A 279 -12.57 -15.04 -10.38
C ALA A 279 -11.73 -15.52 -9.19
N LEU A 280 -10.88 -14.63 -8.67
CA LEU A 280 -10.00 -14.90 -7.54
C LEU A 280 -10.60 -14.29 -6.27
N SER A 281 -10.95 -15.13 -5.30
CA SER A 281 -11.57 -14.70 -4.05
C SER A 281 -10.55 -14.07 -3.11
N ASP A 282 -10.92 -13.02 -2.37
CA ASP A 282 -10.00 -12.37 -1.40
C ASP A 282 -9.49 -13.36 -0.34
N GLU A 283 -10.27 -14.39 0.04
CA GLU A 283 -9.80 -15.42 0.96
C GLU A 283 -8.75 -16.36 0.31
N THR A 284 -8.90 -16.71 -0.97
CA THR A 284 -7.85 -17.43 -1.72
C THR A 284 -6.56 -16.61 -1.76
N MET A 285 -6.66 -15.32 -2.11
CA MET A 285 -5.50 -14.44 -2.19
C MET A 285 -4.83 -14.29 -0.82
N LYS A 286 -5.59 -13.91 0.21
CA LYS A 286 -5.13 -13.76 1.59
C LYS A 286 -4.49 -15.02 2.18
N THR A 287 -4.88 -16.22 1.74
CA THR A 287 -4.33 -17.48 2.26
C THR A 287 -3.13 -18.00 1.48
N TYR A 288 -3.13 -17.92 0.15
CA TYR A 288 -2.15 -18.63 -0.70
C TYR A 288 -1.30 -17.71 -1.58
N ALA A 289 -1.73 -16.47 -1.84
CA ALA A 289 -0.96 -15.54 -2.66
C ALA A 289 0.22 -14.97 -1.87
N SER A 290 1.23 -14.52 -2.62
CA SER A 290 2.18 -13.53 -2.10
C SER A 290 1.52 -12.14 -2.09
N SER A 291 2.03 -11.20 -1.29
CA SER A 291 1.47 -9.85 -1.15
C SER A 291 2.55 -8.78 -1.09
N ASP A 292 2.15 -7.51 -1.21
CA ASP A 292 3.01 -6.33 -1.04
C ASP A 292 4.28 -6.38 -1.92
N VAL A 293 4.14 -6.78 -3.19
CA VAL A 293 5.26 -6.84 -4.15
C VAL A 293 5.30 -5.59 -5.03
N VAL A 294 6.46 -4.94 -5.05
CA VAL A 294 6.75 -3.73 -5.84
C VAL A 294 7.91 -3.99 -6.79
N ILE A 295 7.71 -3.75 -8.08
CA ILE A 295 8.78 -3.79 -9.10
C ILE A 295 8.85 -2.42 -9.74
N GLN A 296 9.91 -1.65 -9.47
CA GLN A 296 9.95 -0.25 -9.91
C GLN A 296 11.30 0.28 -10.40
N ASN A 297 11.28 1.24 -11.33
CA ASN A 297 12.50 1.91 -11.81
C ASN A 297 13.58 0.97 -12.41
N ASN A 298 13.21 -0.22 -12.88
CA ASN A 298 14.14 -1.18 -13.48
C ASN A 298 14.23 -0.98 -15.00
N TYR A 299 15.41 -1.21 -15.58
CA TYR A 299 15.61 -1.27 -17.03
C TYR A 299 15.99 -2.69 -17.47
N LEU A 300 15.32 -3.18 -18.50
CA LEU A 300 15.52 -4.53 -19.02
C LEU A 300 15.72 -4.47 -20.53
N ASN A 301 16.86 -4.96 -20.99
CA ASN A 301 17.25 -4.96 -22.40
C ASN A 301 17.60 -6.38 -22.88
N ASN A 302 17.33 -6.68 -24.15
CA ASN A 302 17.70 -7.95 -24.81
C ASN A 302 17.28 -9.22 -24.03
N VAL A 303 16.14 -9.16 -23.34
CA VAL A 303 15.63 -10.31 -22.56
C VAL A 303 15.20 -11.43 -23.52
N GLY A 304 15.65 -12.65 -23.24
CA GLY A 304 15.41 -13.81 -24.11
C GLY A 304 13.92 -14.12 -24.31
N GLY A 305 13.15 -14.09 -23.24
CA GLY A 305 11.69 -14.20 -23.20
C GLY A 305 11.02 -12.94 -22.62
N ASP A 306 10.19 -13.14 -21.62
CA ASP A 306 9.36 -12.12 -20.98
C ASP A 306 10.19 -11.16 -20.09
N ALA A 307 9.93 -9.85 -20.15
CA ALA A 307 10.73 -8.87 -19.41
C ALA A 307 10.37 -8.84 -17.91
N ILE A 308 9.12 -8.51 -17.55
CA ILE A 308 8.67 -8.51 -16.15
C ILE A 308 7.37 -9.30 -16.05
N THR A 309 7.32 -10.27 -15.12
CA THR A 309 6.08 -11.01 -14.83
C THR A 309 5.84 -11.19 -13.32
N THR A 310 4.69 -10.73 -12.84
CA THR A 310 4.21 -11.04 -11.48
C THR A 310 3.25 -12.23 -11.52
N MET A 311 3.33 -13.15 -10.56
CA MET A 311 2.68 -14.46 -10.62
C MET A 311 2.04 -14.82 -9.28
N TYR A 312 0.72 -15.08 -9.24
CA TYR A 312 -0.04 -15.44 -8.03
C TYR A 312 0.10 -14.44 -6.86
N ILE A 313 0.09 -13.14 -7.17
CA ILE A 313 0.27 -12.06 -6.20
C ILE A 313 -1.04 -11.29 -5.98
N ASP A 314 -1.34 -10.95 -4.73
CA ASP A 314 -2.39 -10.02 -4.37
C ASP A 314 -1.90 -8.56 -4.48
N ARG A 315 -2.58 -7.76 -5.31
CA ARG A 315 -2.39 -6.32 -5.48
C ARG A 315 -0.92 -5.86 -5.69
N PRO A 316 -0.12 -6.51 -6.57
CA PRO A 316 1.23 -6.04 -6.87
C PRO A 316 1.23 -4.68 -7.59
N VAL A 317 2.29 -3.90 -7.42
CA VAL A 317 2.51 -2.62 -8.10
C VAL A 317 3.77 -2.69 -8.97
N ILE A 318 3.61 -2.46 -10.27
CA ILE A 318 4.69 -2.49 -11.26
C ILE A 318 4.76 -1.11 -11.90
N GLN A 319 5.81 -0.33 -11.61
CA GLN A 319 5.84 1.09 -12.01
C GLN A 319 7.19 1.67 -12.41
N TYR A 320 7.20 2.64 -13.34
CA TYR A 320 8.43 3.30 -13.80
C TYR A 320 9.50 2.35 -14.36
N ASN A 321 9.13 1.16 -14.81
CA ASN A 321 10.07 0.23 -15.44
C ASN A 321 10.16 0.49 -16.95
N VAL A 322 11.31 0.18 -17.54
CA VAL A 322 11.55 0.26 -18.98
C VAL A 322 11.94 -1.10 -19.52
N SER A 323 11.18 -1.60 -20.49
CA SER A 323 11.50 -2.82 -21.24
C SER A 323 11.88 -2.45 -22.67
N GLU A 324 13.04 -2.89 -23.15
CA GLU A 324 13.47 -2.72 -24.54
C GLU A 324 13.98 -4.06 -25.13
N ASN A 325 13.63 -4.36 -26.38
CA ASN A 325 14.08 -5.57 -27.11
C ASN A 325 13.77 -6.92 -26.40
N ALA A 326 12.69 -6.98 -25.61
CA ALA A 326 12.21 -8.22 -24.98
C ALA A 326 11.78 -9.28 -26.03
N ALA A 327 11.63 -10.54 -25.59
CA ALA A 327 11.31 -11.70 -26.44
C ALA A 327 12.36 -12.00 -27.54
N ALA A 328 13.63 -11.65 -27.30
CA ALA A 328 14.72 -11.73 -28.29
C ALA A 328 14.89 -13.14 -28.90
N GLN A 329 14.73 -14.19 -28.10
CA GLN A 329 14.90 -15.60 -28.50
C GLN A 329 13.59 -16.28 -28.93
N ILE A 330 12.44 -15.64 -28.74
CA ILE A 330 11.12 -16.24 -28.98
C ILE A 330 10.80 -16.21 -30.48
N ASN A 331 11.55 -16.96 -31.27
CA ASN A 331 11.48 -16.94 -32.73
C ASN A 331 11.74 -18.33 -33.34
N THR A 332 11.54 -18.46 -34.66
CA THR A 332 11.70 -19.72 -35.42
C THR A 332 13.14 -20.21 -35.60
N THR A 333 14.14 -19.47 -35.16
CA THR A 333 15.57 -19.84 -35.26
C THR A 333 16.11 -20.33 -33.92
N ASP A 334 15.92 -19.54 -32.87
CA ASP A 334 16.52 -19.82 -31.56
C ASP A 334 15.68 -20.82 -30.76
N TYR A 335 14.35 -20.68 -30.77
CA TYR A 335 13.43 -21.61 -30.08
C TYR A 335 13.11 -22.84 -30.97
N THR A 336 14.11 -23.69 -31.21
CA THR A 336 14.03 -24.79 -32.20
C THR A 336 14.28 -26.20 -31.68
N ASP A 337 14.99 -26.40 -30.57
CA ASP A 337 15.23 -27.75 -30.02
C ASP A 337 13.96 -28.30 -29.34
N PRO A 338 13.58 -29.59 -29.56
CA PRO A 338 12.41 -30.16 -28.90
C PRO A 338 12.68 -30.44 -27.42
N GLN A 339 11.87 -29.82 -26.58
CA GLN A 339 11.91 -29.88 -25.11
C GLN A 339 11.62 -31.29 -24.59
N PRO A 340 12.16 -31.68 -23.41
CA PRO A 340 11.74 -32.87 -22.71
C PRO A 340 10.22 -32.89 -22.48
N GLN A 341 9.56 -33.97 -22.90
CA GLN A 341 8.22 -34.27 -22.43
C GLN A 341 8.34 -34.93 -21.06
N LEU A 342 7.57 -34.48 -20.07
CA LEU A 342 7.69 -34.95 -18.68
C LEU A 342 6.59 -35.97 -18.33
N ASP A 343 6.92 -36.93 -17.46
CA ASP A 343 5.95 -37.80 -16.80
C ASP A 343 5.32 -37.11 -15.57
N ALA A 344 4.39 -37.81 -14.90
CA ALA A 344 3.74 -37.28 -13.70
C ALA A 344 4.68 -37.02 -12.51
N ASN A 345 5.92 -37.53 -12.57
CA ASN A 345 6.99 -37.34 -11.57
C ASN A 345 8.07 -36.36 -12.06
N GLY A 346 7.86 -35.68 -13.20
CA GLY A 346 8.83 -34.75 -13.78
C GLY A 346 10.02 -35.41 -14.49
N ASN A 347 10.00 -36.73 -14.75
CA ASN A 347 11.07 -37.39 -15.49
C ASN A 347 10.85 -37.23 -17.01
N PRO A 348 11.91 -37.00 -17.81
CA PRO A 348 11.83 -37.07 -19.27
C PRO A 348 11.31 -38.43 -19.77
N ASN A 349 10.21 -38.41 -20.53
CA ASN A 349 9.59 -39.59 -21.15
C ASN A 349 9.48 -39.50 -22.68
N GLY A 350 9.98 -38.42 -23.27
CA GLY A 350 9.97 -38.13 -24.69
C GLY A 350 10.56 -36.75 -24.99
N LYS A 351 10.44 -36.30 -26.24
CA LYS A 351 10.76 -34.92 -26.65
C LYS A 351 9.62 -34.36 -27.51
N THR A 352 9.38 -33.05 -27.42
CA THR A 352 8.19 -32.39 -27.95
C THR A 352 8.44 -30.92 -28.30
N HIS A 353 7.73 -30.39 -29.29
CA HIS A 353 7.70 -28.95 -29.62
C HIS A 353 6.47 -28.25 -29.00
N THR A 354 5.98 -28.72 -27.84
CA THR A 354 4.72 -28.23 -27.24
C THR A 354 4.84 -26.85 -26.60
N GLY A 355 4.32 -25.84 -27.29
CA GLY A 355 3.96 -24.55 -26.69
C GLY A 355 5.14 -23.71 -26.20
N GLY A 356 4.83 -22.66 -25.43
CA GLY A 356 5.84 -21.85 -24.74
C GLY A 356 6.67 -20.89 -25.61
N ARG A 357 6.62 -20.97 -26.95
CA ARG A 357 7.20 -19.96 -27.86
C ARG A 357 6.33 -18.71 -27.97
N VAL A 358 6.10 -18.12 -26.80
CA VAL A 358 5.34 -16.90 -26.56
C VAL A 358 6.07 -16.10 -25.49
N ALA A 359 6.04 -14.77 -25.62
CA ALA A 359 6.42 -13.83 -24.57
C ALA A 359 5.80 -12.45 -24.83
N ALA A 360 5.49 -11.74 -23.76
CA ALA A 360 5.10 -10.33 -23.75
C ALA A 360 6.14 -9.48 -22.99
N GLY A 361 5.97 -8.16 -22.98
CA GLY A 361 6.84 -7.24 -22.24
C GLY A 361 6.67 -7.35 -20.72
N ILE A 362 5.67 -6.65 -20.17
CA ILE A 362 5.46 -6.46 -18.74
C ILE A 362 4.01 -6.86 -18.41
N TRP A 363 3.78 -7.87 -17.56
CA TRP A 363 2.43 -8.46 -17.38
C TRP A 363 2.21 -9.28 -16.08
N PRO A 364 0.95 -9.59 -15.69
CA PRO A 364 0.61 -10.45 -14.56
C PRO A 364 0.08 -11.84 -14.97
N TRP A 365 0.35 -12.86 -14.15
CA TRP A 365 -0.25 -14.19 -14.22
C TRP A 365 -0.93 -14.53 -12.88
N LYS A 366 -2.22 -14.84 -12.90
CA LYS A 366 -3.04 -15.23 -11.74
C LYS A 366 -2.98 -14.27 -10.54
N CYS A 367 -2.72 -12.99 -10.81
CA CYS A 367 -2.79 -11.93 -9.81
C CYS A 367 -4.23 -11.43 -9.60
N LYS A 368 -4.46 -10.82 -8.44
CA LYS A 368 -5.68 -10.08 -8.11
C LYS A 368 -5.37 -8.58 -8.10
N ASN A 369 -6.19 -7.78 -8.79
CA ASN A 369 -6.15 -6.31 -8.74
C ASN A 369 -4.74 -5.72 -8.98
N ALA A 370 -3.95 -6.31 -9.87
CA ALA A 370 -2.58 -5.88 -10.16
C ALA A 370 -2.56 -4.50 -10.86
N VAL A 371 -1.65 -3.62 -10.45
CA VAL A 371 -1.52 -2.26 -10.99
C VAL A 371 -0.20 -2.11 -11.74
N PHE A 372 -0.30 -1.78 -13.02
CA PHE A 372 0.81 -1.49 -13.92
C PHE A 372 0.73 -0.03 -14.35
N GLN A 373 1.69 0.80 -13.91
CA GLN A 373 1.62 2.23 -14.16
C GLN A 373 2.95 2.92 -14.47
N TYR A 374 2.93 3.94 -15.34
CA TYR A 374 4.13 4.73 -15.68
C TYR A 374 5.29 3.91 -16.27
N ASN A 375 5.02 2.73 -16.84
CA ASN A 375 6.05 1.91 -17.48
C ASN A 375 6.23 2.31 -18.95
N GLU A 376 7.46 2.20 -19.47
CA GLU A 376 7.75 2.32 -20.90
C GLU A 376 8.06 0.94 -21.51
N CYS A 377 7.53 0.62 -22.68
CA CYS A 377 7.84 -0.65 -23.35
C CYS A 377 8.07 -0.51 -24.87
N PHE A 378 9.26 -0.89 -25.31
CA PHE A 378 9.80 -0.72 -26.65
C PHE A 378 10.12 -2.05 -27.29
N LYS A 379 9.66 -2.24 -28.54
CA LYS A 379 10.15 -3.30 -29.43
C LYS A 379 10.12 -4.70 -28.80
N THR A 380 9.03 -5.10 -28.16
CA THR A 380 8.82 -6.52 -27.83
C THR A 380 8.81 -7.33 -29.14
N LEU A 381 9.75 -8.28 -29.26
CA LEU A 381 10.22 -8.77 -30.55
C LEU A 381 9.45 -10.00 -31.08
N ASN A 382 9.72 -10.26 -32.35
CA ASN A 382 9.56 -11.54 -33.02
C ASN A 382 8.13 -12.06 -33.27
N ALA A 383 7.06 -11.28 -33.10
CA ALA A 383 5.69 -11.73 -33.41
C ALA A 383 5.56 -12.26 -34.86
N SER A 384 6.03 -11.47 -35.84
CA SER A 384 6.10 -11.89 -37.25
C SER A 384 7.15 -12.98 -37.56
N LYS A 385 8.01 -13.34 -36.59
CA LYS A 385 9.08 -14.34 -36.70
C LYS A 385 8.86 -15.56 -35.82
N GLY A 386 7.70 -15.69 -35.18
CA GLY A 386 7.28 -16.92 -34.49
C GLY A 386 6.87 -16.77 -33.04
N ASN A 387 7.08 -15.63 -32.39
CA ASN A 387 6.42 -15.33 -31.11
C ASN A 387 4.91 -15.35 -31.36
N GLY A 388 4.17 -16.16 -30.61
CA GLY A 388 2.71 -16.23 -30.76
C GLY A 388 1.97 -15.01 -30.19
N ASP A 389 2.69 -14.17 -29.43
CA ASP A 389 2.21 -13.00 -28.70
C ASP A 389 3.08 -11.79 -29.11
N GLY A 390 3.86 -11.17 -28.21
CA GLY A 390 4.79 -10.08 -28.54
C GLY A 390 4.30 -8.66 -28.28
N GLN A 391 3.25 -8.52 -27.47
CA GLN A 391 2.68 -7.26 -27.00
C GLN A 391 3.56 -6.65 -25.89
N PRO A 392 3.61 -5.31 -25.74
CA PRO A 392 4.25 -4.69 -24.59
C PRO A 392 3.50 -5.03 -23.28
N TRP A 393 2.17 -5.13 -23.35
CA TRP A 393 1.28 -5.38 -22.22
C TRP A 393 0.42 -6.61 -22.47
N ASP A 394 0.21 -7.42 -21.44
CA ASP A 394 -0.77 -8.51 -21.43
C ASP A 394 -1.57 -8.49 -20.14
N ALA A 395 -2.88 -8.68 -20.23
CA ALA A 395 -3.74 -9.01 -19.12
C ALA A 395 -4.12 -10.49 -19.27
N ASP A 396 -3.23 -11.37 -18.83
CA ASP A 396 -3.42 -12.83 -18.88
C ASP A 396 -4.44 -13.29 -17.81
N TYR A 397 -4.54 -14.59 -17.58
CA TYR A 397 -5.42 -15.23 -16.61
C TYR A 397 -5.31 -14.54 -15.25
N GLY A 398 -6.39 -13.94 -14.75
CA GLY A 398 -6.33 -13.05 -13.61
C GLY A 398 -7.63 -12.27 -13.42
N ASP A 399 -7.73 -11.55 -12.31
CA ASP A 399 -8.94 -10.87 -11.88
C ASP A 399 -8.62 -9.44 -11.46
N GLY A 400 -9.04 -8.45 -12.25
CA GLY A 400 -8.88 -7.04 -11.89
C GLY A 400 -7.63 -6.35 -12.43
N THR A 401 -6.94 -6.86 -13.45
CA THR A 401 -5.71 -6.21 -13.96
C THR A 401 -5.98 -4.78 -14.43
N ASN A 402 -5.20 -3.81 -13.94
CA ASN A 402 -5.29 -2.39 -14.27
C ASN A 402 -3.98 -1.86 -14.87
N TYR A 403 -4.01 -1.47 -16.15
CA TYR A 403 -2.94 -0.73 -16.82
C TYR A 403 -3.31 0.74 -16.95
N GLN A 404 -2.51 1.63 -16.35
CA GLN A 404 -2.73 3.07 -16.41
C GLN A 404 -1.45 3.89 -16.64
N TYR A 405 -1.51 4.97 -17.41
CA TYR A 405 -0.38 5.90 -17.55
C TYR A 405 0.90 5.29 -18.17
N ASN A 406 0.80 4.17 -18.89
CA ASN A 406 1.95 3.52 -19.52
C ASN A 406 2.17 4.02 -20.95
N TYR A 407 3.43 4.03 -21.40
CA TYR A 407 3.84 4.38 -22.76
C TYR A 407 4.39 3.18 -23.51
N SER A 408 4.00 3.00 -24.77
CA SER A 408 4.50 1.90 -25.61
C SER A 408 4.77 2.34 -27.05
N HIS A 409 5.87 1.85 -27.63
CA HIS A 409 6.24 2.19 -29.00
C HIS A 409 6.91 1.03 -29.77
N GLY A 410 6.37 0.75 -30.97
CA GLY A 410 7.05 -0.04 -31.99
C GLY A 410 7.30 -1.51 -31.63
N ASN A 411 6.41 -2.10 -30.83
CA ASN A 411 6.38 -3.53 -30.53
C ASN A 411 5.85 -4.30 -31.75
N THR A 412 6.30 -5.55 -31.90
CA THR A 412 6.04 -6.31 -33.13
C THR A 412 4.65 -6.93 -33.21
N ALA A 413 3.85 -6.83 -32.14
CA ALA A 413 2.45 -7.27 -32.07
C ALA A 413 1.49 -6.08 -31.87
N SER A 414 0.43 -6.27 -31.10
CA SER A 414 -0.54 -5.24 -30.69
C SER A 414 -0.17 -4.58 -29.35
N THR A 415 -0.82 -3.47 -28.98
CA THR A 415 -0.58 -2.78 -27.69
C THR A 415 -0.89 -3.65 -26.47
N ILE A 416 -2.07 -4.25 -26.40
CA ILE A 416 -2.54 -4.96 -25.20
C ILE A 416 -3.26 -6.26 -25.58
N MET A 417 -2.84 -7.36 -24.96
CA MET A 417 -3.57 -8.63 -24.98
C MET A 417 -4.50 -8.77 -23.77
N PHE A 418 -5.62 -9.45 -23.97
CA PHE A 418 -6.48 -9.97 -22.90
C PHE A 418 -6.62 -11.48 -23.09
N CYS A 419 -5.75 -12.26 -22.43
CA CYS A 419 -5.48 -13.65 -22.83
C CYS A 419 -6.48 -14.65 -22.23
N GLY A 420 -7.27 -15.30 -23.11
CA GLY A 420 -8.10 -16.48 -22.82
C GLY A 420 -9.13 -16.35 -21.69
N GLY A 421 -9.86 -17.45 -21.43
CA GLY A 421 -11.16 -17.42 -20.75
C GLY A 421 -11.16 -17.08 -19.26
N GLU A 422 -9.99 -16.99 -18.63
CA GLU A 422 -9.83 -16.66 -17.21
C GLU A 422 -9.17 -15.29 -17.00
N SER A 423 -8.86 -14.53 -18.06
CA SER A 423 -8.61 -13.10 -18.00
C SER A 423 -9.94 -12.36 -17.85
N ILE A 424 -10.20 -11.78 -16.67
CA ILE A 424 -11.46 -11.11 -16.35
C ILE A 424 -11.25 -9.80 -15.58
N ASN A 425 -12.26 -8.92 -15.65
CA ASN A 425 -12.35 -7.67 -14.90
C ASN A 425 -11.18 -6.70 -15.18
N ASN A 426 -10.75 -6.64 -16.44
CA ASN A 426 -9.60 -5.85 -16.86
C ASN A 426 -9.95 -4.37 -17.08
N THR A 427 -9.02 -3.48 -16.73
CA THR A 427 -9.03 -2.05 -17.04
C THR A 427 -7.73 -1.69 -17.78
N PHE A 428 -7.85 -0.99 -18.91
CA PHE A 428 -6.73 -0.41 -19.65
C PHE A 428 -7.08 1.06 -19.95
N ARG A 429 -6.45 2.01 -19.26
CA ARG A 429 -6.86 3.42 -19.26
C ARG A 429 -5.73 4.45 -19.27
N TYR A 430 -5.93 5.62 -19.86
CA TYR A 430 -4.91 6.70 -19.84
C TYR A 430 -3.52 6.25 -20.30
N ASN A 431 -3.42 5.24 -21.18
CA ASN A 431 -2.15 4.81 -21.77
C ASN A 431 -1.97 5.45 -23.16
N ILE A 432 -0.71 5.59 -23.57
CA ILE A 432 -0.33 6.05 -24.90
C ILE A 432 0.43 4.90 -25.61
N SER A 433 0.06 4.61 -26.85
CA SER A 433 0.71 3.59 -27.66
C SER A 433 0.88 4.04 -29.10
N VAL A 434 2.08 3.80 -29.65
CA VAL A 434 2.54 4.41 -30.90
C VAL A 434 3.15 3.35 -31.82
N HIS A 435 2.60 3.27 -33.03
CA HIS A 435 3.15 2.53 -34.18
C HIS A 435 3.42 1.03 -33.94
N GLU A 436 2.61 0.37 -33.11
CA GLU A 436 2.61 -1.10 -32.97
C GLU A 436 2.24 -1.80 -34.29
N ASP A 437 2.84 -2.97 -34.56
CA ASP A 437 2.75 -3.64 -35.87
C ASP A 437 1.43 -4.37 -36.16
N MET A 438 0.59 -4.68 -35.15
CA MET A 438 -0.65 -5.46 -35.33
C MET A 438 -1.94 -4.76 -34.85
N GLY A 439 -1.91 -3.43 -34.71
CA GLY A 439 -3.04 -2.62 -34.23
C GLY A 439 -3.19 -2.65 -32.70
N PRO A 440 -4.07 -1.85 -32.09
CA PRO A 440 -4.03 -1.64 -30.64
C PRO A 440 -4.50 -2.83 -29.78
N LEU A 441 -5.53 -3.58 -30.17
CA LEU A 441 -6.25 -4.46 -29.24
C LEU A 441 -6.18 -5.94 -29.62
N ASP A 442 -5.95 -6.80 -28.64
CA ASP A 442 -5.91 -8.25 -28.81
C ASP A 442 -6.72 -9.00 -27.74
N PRO A 443 -8.07 -8.91 -27.77
CA PRO A 443 -8.96 -9.70 -26.93
C PRO A 443 -8.95 -11.19 -27.31
N ALA A 444 -7.88 -11.88 -26.94
CA ALA A 444 -7.54 -13.28 -27.23
C ALA A 444 -8.37 -14.31 -26.42
N GLY A 445 -9.63 -13.98 -26.13
CA GLY A 445 -10.60 -14.91 -25.53
C GLY A 445 -10.98 -14.61 -24.08
N ASN A 446 -10.60 -13.44 -23.57
CA ASN A 446 -11.03 -12.88 -22.28
C ASN A 446 -12.55 -12.98 -22.05
N ALA A 447 -12.95 -12.93 -20.78
CA ALA A 447 -14.33 -13.04 -20.34
C ALA A 447 -14.65 -11.95 -19.30
N GLY A 448 -15.90 -11.94 -18.80
CA GLY A 448 -16.33 -10.98 -17.79
C GLY A 448 -16.30 -9.52 -18.27
N ASN A 449 -15.97 -8.60 -17.36
CA ASN A 449 -15.79 -7.19 -17.72
C ASN A 449 -14.40 -6.95 -18.33
N THR A 450 -14.32 -6.08 -19.33
CA THR A 450 -13.04 -5.57 -19.87
C THR A 450 -13.31 -4.18 -20.45
N GLN A 451 -12.69 -3.17 -19.84
CA GLN A 451 -12.86 -1.76 -20.18
C GLN A 451 -11.54 -1.18 -20.70
N VAL A 452 -11.63 -0.52 -21.85
CA VAL A 452 -10.54 0.20 -22.51
C VAL A 452 -11.00 1.64 -22.64
N TYR A 453 -10.48 2.58 -21.85
CA TYR A 453 -10.98 3.95 -21.88
C TYR A 453 -9.95 5.05 -21.71
N ASN A 454 -10.19 6.21 -22.30
CA ASN A 454 -9.27 7.35 -22.22
C ASN A 454 -7.83 7.00 -22.65
N ASN A 455 -7.65 6.12 -23.65
CA ASN A 455 -6.31 5.85 -24.21
C ASN A 455 -6.10 6.63 -25.51
N THR A 456 -4.84 6.91 -25.84
CA THR A 456 -4.45 7.49 -27.14
C THR A 456 -3.64 6.46 -27.93
N PHE A 457 -4.23 5.92 -28.99
CA PHE A 457 -3.58 4.97 -29.90
C PHE A 457 -3.18 5.68 -31.20
N VAL A 458 -1.88 5.88 -31.43
CA VAL A 458 -1.32 6.36 -32.71
C VAL A 458 -0.99 5.15 -33.57
N ILE A 459 -1.89 4.86 -34.51
CA ILE A 459 -1.92 3.64 -35.30
C ILE A 459 -1.12 3.83 -36.60
N LYS A 460 -0.14 2.96 -36.79
CA LYS A 460 0.79 2.91 -37.93
C LYS A 460 0.06 2.92 -39.28
N GLU A 461 0.67 3.56 -40.28
CA GLU A 461 0.17 3.50 -41.65
C GLU A 461 0.04 2.06 -42.16
N GLY A 462 -1.03 1.79 -42.92
CA GLY A 462 -1.30 0.48 -43.52
C GLY A 462 -2.10 -0.48 -42.64
N ILE A 463 -2.28 -0.20 -41.35
CA ILE A 463 -3.13 -1.00 -40.45
C ILE A 463 -4.61 -0.79 -40.77
N ARG A 464 -5.35 -1.89 -41.01
CA ARG A 464 -6.77 -1.89 -41.46
C ARG A 464 -7.71 -2.68 -40.53
N SER A 465 -7.24 -2.96 -39.33
CA SER A 465 -7.94 -3.63 -38.23
C SER A 465 -7.46 -2.99 -36.94
N ILE A 466 -8.34 -2.78 -35.96
CA ILE A 466 -7.89 -2.46 -34.60
C ILE A 466 -7.65 -3.72 -33.74
N TRP A 467 -7.85 -4.89 -34.35
CA TRP A 467 -7.76 -6.22 -33.73
C TRP A 467 -6.58 -7.02 -34.29
N TYR A 468 -5.84 -7.67 -33.40
CA TYR A 468 -5.01 -8.83 -33.76
C TYR A 468 -5.84 -10.13 -33.70
N ARG A 469 -6.17 -10.64 -32.51
CA ARG A 469 -7.26 -11.61 -32.27
C ARG A 469 -8.48 -10.84 -31.74
N ASP A 470 -9.68 -11.42 -31.86
CA ASP A 470 -10.94 -10.68 -31.73
C ASP A 470 -12.02 -11.39 -30.88
N SER A 471 -11.67 -12.48 -30.20
CA SER A 471 -12.61 -13.43 -29.59
C SER A 471 -13.38 -12.91 -28.37
N GLY A 472 -12.72 -12.24 -27.42
CA GLY A 472 -13.35 -11.82 -26.16
C GLY A 472 -14.10 -10.47 -26.25
N PRO A 473 -14.92 -10.11 -25.25
CA PRO A 473 -15.67 -8.87 -25.22
C PRO A 473 -14.79 -7.68 -24.79
N VAL A 474 -15.08 -6.49 -25.30
CA VAL A 474 -14.39 -5.25 -24.91
C VAL A 474 -15.38 -4.09 -24.95
N THR A 475 -15.36 -3.23 -23.92
CA THR A 475 -16.05 -1.94 -23.92
C THR A 475 -15.03 -0.82 -24.11
N MET A 476 -15.19 0.00 -25.16
CA MET A 476 -14.30 1.12 -25.49
C MET A 476 -15.00 2.45 -25.30
N GLU A 477 -14.46 3.30 -24.43
CA GLU A 477 -15.07 4.57 -24.02
C GLU A 477 -14.02 5.69 -24.06
N ASN A 478 -14.32 6.88 -24.56
CA ASN A 478 -13.38 8.03 -24.55
C ASN A 478 -11.97 7.77 -25.16
N ASN A 479 -11.75 6.79 -26.05
CA ASN A 479 -10.41 6.60 -26.64
C ASN A 479 -10.20 7.48 -27.88
N ILE A 480 -8.95 7.90 -28.14
CA ILE A 480 -8.50 8.40 -29.43
C ILE A 480 -7.93 7.23 -30.24
N PHE A 481 -8.52 6.94 -31.40
CA PHE A 481 -7.95 6.09 -32.43
C PHE A 481 -7.43 6.95 -33.58
N TYR A 482 -6.12 7.21 -33.59
CA TYR A 482 -5.44 8.10 -34.53
C TYR A 482 -4.74 7.32 -35.64
N PHE A 483 -5.31 7.30 -36.85
CA PHE A 483 -4.69 6.61 -38.00
C PHE A 483 -3.75 7.55 -38.75
N ASP A 484 -2.45 7.26 -38.66
CA ASP A 484 -1.37 8.17 -39.07
C ASP A 484 -1.06 8.16 -40.59
N GLY A 485 -1.78 7.34 -41.37
CA GLY A 485 -1.55 7.18 -42.81
C GLY A 485 -1.90 8.42 -43.66
N GLU A 486 -1.41 8.44 -44.90
CA GLU A 486 -1.74 9.53 -45.84
C GLU A 486 -3.18 9.51 -46.35
N GLN A 487 -3.86 8.36 -46.28
CA GLN A 487 -5.23 8.20 -46.75
C GLN A 487 -6.12 7.66 -45.62
N PRO A 488 -7.43 8.03 -45.58
CA PRO A 488 -8.33 7.54 -44.56
C PRO A 488 -8.38 6.01 -44.49
N ALA A 489 -8.12 5.46 -43.30
CA ALA A 489 -8.10 4.03 -43.08
C ALA A 489 -9.52 3.45 -43.21
N GLN A 490 -9.71 2.57 -44.20
CA GLN A 490 -10.93 1.77 -44.32
C GLN A 490 -10.78 0.51 -43.46
N ILE A 491 -11.33 0.57 -42.24
CA ILE A 491 -11.29 -0.54 -41.28
C ILE A 491 -12.20 -1.66 -41.72
N THR A 492 -11.64 -2.87 -41.70
CA THR A 492 -12.22 -4.09 -42.28
C THR A 492 -13.48 -4.53 -41.53
N ASN A 493 -13.44 -4.52 -40.20
CA ASN A 493 -14.60 -4.80 -39.36
C ASN A 493 -14.42 -4.21 -37.95
N TRP A 494 -15.32 -3.31 -37.55
CA TRP A 494 -15.32 -2.70 -36.22
C TRP A 494 -15.93 -3.59 -35.12
N ASN A 495 -16.69 -4.63 -35.46
CA ASN A 495 -17.33 -5.51 -34.47
C ASN A 495 -17.46 -6.95 -35.00
N PRO A 496 -16.35 -7.67 -35.23
CA PRO A 496 -16.35 -8.93 -35.98
C PRO A 496 -17.14 -10.07 -35.33
N ARG A 497 -17.43 -9.99 -34.03
CA ARG A 497 -18.21 -11.01 -33.29
C ARG A 497 -19.45 -10.46 -32.58
N ASN A 498 -19.85 -9.22 -32.87
CA ASN A 498 -20.97 -8.54 -32.20
C ASN A 498 -20.87 -8.53 -30.66
N ASN A 499 -19.65 -8.43 -30.13
CA ASN A 499 -19.32 -8.43 -28.69
C ASN A 499 -18.41 -7.26 -28.27
N LYS A 500 -18.22 -6.29 -29.18
CA LYS A 500 -17.53 -5.03 -28.93
C LYS A 500 -18.56 -3.92 -28.70
N VAL A 501 -18.32 -3.06 -27.71
CA VAL A 501 -19.20 -1.94 -27.35
C VAL A 501 -18.40 -0.64 -27.43
N TYR A 502 -18.97 0.42 -28.00
CA TYR A 502 -18.33 1.73 -28.16
C TYR A 502 -19.22 2.85 -27.62
N SER A 503 -18.63 3.86 -26.99
CA SER A 503 -19.30 5.10 -26.58
C SER A 503 -18.30 6.27 -26.51
N ASN A 504 -18.58 7.39 -27.17
CA ASN A 504 -17.80 8.64 -27.05
C ASN A 504 -16.32 8.51 -27.44
N ASN A 505 -15.97 7.64 -28.39
CA ASN A 505 -14.59 7.57 -28.89
C ASN A 505 -14.36 8.58 -30.03
N LEU A 506 -13.11 9.03 -30.18
CA LEU A 506 -12.67 9.86 -31.31
C LEU A 506 -11.96 8.97 -32.35
N PHE A 507 -12.40 9.07 -33.59
CA PHE A 507 -11.82 8.36 -34.73
C PHE A 507 -11.26 9.38 -35.72
N TYR A 508 -9.93 9.41 -35.84
CA TYR A 508 -9.22 10.32 -36.74
C TYR A 508 -8.78 9.57 -38.00
N ASN A 509 -9.04 10.18 -39.17
CA ASN A 509 -8.59 9.72 -40.48
C ASN A 509 -9.06 8.29 -40.83
N VAL A 510 -10.36 8.02 -40.67
CA VAL A 510 -11.01 6.75 -41.06
C VAL A 510 -12.15 6.96 -42.06
N SER A 511 -12.39 5.97 -42.93
CA SER A 511 -13.49 5.99 -43.92
C SER A 511 -14.72 5.18 -43.51
N SER A 512 -14.67 4.50 -42.36
CA SER A 512 -15.76 3.71 -41.78
C SER A 512 -15.75 3.88 -40.27
N TYR A 513 -16.91 3.71 -39.61
CA TYR A 513 -17.08 3.96 -38.17
C TYR A 513 -17.81 2.80 -37.49
N PRO A 514 -17.58 2.55 -36.18
CA PRO A 514 -18.37 1.62 -35.38
C PRO A 514 -19.79 2.16 -35.12
N ASP A 515 -20.65 1.32 -34.53
CA ASP A 515 -21.92 1.76 -33.90
C ASP A 515 -21.62 2.44 -32.55
N ASP A 516 -21.05 3.65 -32.64
CA ASP A 516 -20.86 4.57 -31.52
C ASP A 516 -21.71 5.82 -31.79
N LYS A 517 -22.76 5.99 -31.00
CA LYS A 517 -23.76 7.06 -31.17
C LYS A 517 -23.20 8.45 -30.87
N ALA A 518 -22.10 8.53 -30.13
CA ALA A 518 -21.45 9.76 -29.71
C ALA A 518 -20.03 9.88 -30.27
N ALA A 519 -19.70 9.13 -31.33
CA ALA A 519 -18.39 9.18 -31.98
C ALA A 519 -18.02 10.60 -32.44
N VAL A 520 -16.85 11.07 -32.01
CA VAL A 520 -16.20 12.25 -32.59
C VAL A 520 -15.46 11.78 -33.85
N LYS A 521 -15.76 12.40 -34.99
CA LYS A 521 -15.29 11.97 -36.31
C LYS A 521 -14.43 13.06 -36.91
N VAL A 522 -13.18 12.74 -37.22
CA VAL A 522 -12.18 13.75 -37.55
C VAL A 522 -11.41 13.37 -38.81
N GLU A 523 -11.23 14.32 -39.72
CA GLU A 523 -10.48 14.15 -40.97
C GLU A 523 -9.01 14.57 -40.81
N LYS A 524 -8.12 14.03 -41.66
CA LYS A 524 -6.69 14.36 -41.64
C LYS A 524 -6.46 15.87 -41.80
N GLY A 525 -5.53 16.41 -41.03
CA GLY A 525 -5.19 17.83 -41.00
C GLY A 525 -5.95 18.64 -39.94
N THR A 526 -6.93 18.04 -39.25
CA THR A 526 -7.50 18.62 -38.03
C THR A 526 -6.53 18.44 -36.86
N PRO A 527 -6.14 19.50 -36.13
CA PRO A 527 -5.35 19.35 -34.91
C PRO A 527 -6.16 18.63 -33.81
N VAL A 528 -5.72 17.44 -33.40
CA VAL A 528 -6.31 16.67 -32.29
C VAL A 528 -5.31 16.58 -31.13
N LEU A 529 -4.08 16.20 -31.45
CA LEU A 529 -2.92 16.18 -30.58
C LEU A 529 -1.97 17.31 -31.03
N ALA A 530 -1.12 17.80 -30.13
CA ALA A 530 -0.15 18.86 -30.45
C ALA A 530 0.89 18.41 -31.50
N ASP A 531 1.39 17.18 -31.39
CA ASP A 531 2.18 16.47 -32.40
C ASP A 531 2.05 14.94 -32.20
N ALA A 532 1.27 14.29 -33.06
CA ALA A 532 1.00 12.84 -32.99
C ALA A 532 2.22 11.97 -33.37
N ALA A 533 3.24 12.53 -34.03
CA ALA A 533 4.47 11.83 -34.41
C ALA A 533 5.61 12.00 -33.39
N SER A 534 5.33 12.64 -32.26
CA SER A 534 6.26 12.87 -31.16
C SER A 534 6.46 11.61 -30.28
N GLY A 535 7.17 11.77 -29.16
CA GLY A 535 7.43 10.70 -28.20
C GLY A 535 8.74 9.94 -28.44
N PRO A 536 9.20 9.18 -27.43
CA PRO A 536 10.43 8.40 -27.52
C PRO A 536 10.23 7.10 -28.33
N VAL A 537 11.23 6.72 -29.12
CA VAL A 537 11.23 5.46 -29.91
C VAL A 537 12.14 4.35 -29.34
N LYS A 538 12.72 4.62 -28.16
CA LYS A 538 13.66 3.79 -27.40
C LYS A 538 13.75 4.29 -25.95
N ALA A 539 14.38 3.50 -25.08
CA ALA A 539 14.70 3.90 -23.72
C ALA A 539 15.49 5.22 -23.64
N ALA A 540 15.41 5.89 -22.49
CA ALA A 540 16.22 7.07 -22.19
C ALA A 540 17.71 6.71 -22.04
N GLU A 541 18.61 7.70 -22.17
CA GLU A 541 20.06 7.45 -22.08
C GLU A 541 20.52 7.11 -20.65
N ASP A 542 19.82 7.63 -19.65
CA ASP A 542 19.93 7.28 -18.23
C ASP A 542 19.20 5.98 -17.87
N LYS A 543 18.53 5.35 -18.85
CA LYS A 543 17.79 4.08 -18.77
C LYS A 543 16.55 4.12 -17.86
N GLN A 544 16.12 5.28 -17.38
CA GLN A 544 14.92 5.38 -16.54
C GLN A 544 13.64 5.59 -17.37
N ALA A 545 12.49 5.22 -16.81
CA ALA A 545 11.21 5.64 -17.35
C ALA A 545 11.06 7.14 -17.15
N ARG A 546 10.69 7.88 -18.20
CA ARG A 546 10.60 9.34 -18.15
C ARG A 546 9.37 9.74 -17.37
N ARG A 547 9.56 10.70 -16.46
CA ARG A 547 8.50 11.29 -15.66
C ARG A 547 7.57 12.13 -16.53
N HIS A 548 6.29 12.09 -16.20
CA HIS A 548 5.24 12.84 -16.89
C HIS A 548 4.03 13.16 -16.00
N GLU A 549 4.09 12.81 -14.72
CA GLU A 549 3.03 12.97 -13.72
C GLU A 549 2.94 14.38 -13.09
N ASP A 550 3.82 15.32 -13.47
CA ASP A 550 3.68 16.74 -13.11
C ASP A 550 3.03 17.50 -14.29
N PRO A 551 1.78 18.00 -14.15
CA PRO A 551 1.08 18.70 -15.24
C PRO A 551 1.75 20.01 -15.66
N THR A 552 2.63 20.56 -14.81
CA THR A 552 3.33 21.83 -15.07
C THR A 552 4.67 21.65 -15.80
N GLU A 553 5.17 20.43 -15.94
CA GLU A 553 6.42 20.15 -16.64
C GLU A 553 6.21 19.93 -18.16
N ILE A 554 7.24 20.29 -18.93
CA ILE A 554 7.33 20.01 -20.36
C ILE A 554 8.08 18.70 -20.53
N THR A 555 7.41 17.70 -21.08
CA THR A 555 7.92 16.34 -21.23
C THR A 555 8.20 16.01 -22.70
N VAL A 556 8.89 14.90 -22.97
CA VAL A 556 9.02 14.36 -24.34
C VAL A 556 7.70 13.82 -24.91
N PHE A 557 6.68 13.67 -24.07
CA PHE A 557 5.34 13.20 -24.44
C PHE A 557 4.38 14.34 -24.76
N ASP A 558 4.79 15.61 -24.63
CA ASP A 558 3.90 16.78 -24.74
C ASP A 558 3.18 16.90 -26.09
N GLY A 559 3.69 16.29 -27.17
CA GLY A 559 2.96 16.22 -28.43
C GLY A 559 1.67 15.38 -28.37
N PHE A 560 1.52 14.49 -27.37
CA PHE A 560 0.26 13.78 -27.10
C PHE A 560 -0.72 14.56 -26.21
N LYS A 561 -0.35 15.74 -25.69
CA LYS A 561 -1.32 16.68 -25.10
C LYS A 561 -2.30 17.13 -26.19
N LEU A 562 -3.54 17.45 -25.80
CA LEU A 562 -4.56 17.91 -26.75
C LEU A 562 -4.15 19.23 -27.40
N ALA A 563 -4.40 19.38 -28.70
CA ALA A 563 -4.23 20.67 -29.37
C ALA A 563 -5.22 21.72 -28.82
N GLU A 564 -4.86 23.01 -28.83
CA GLU A 564 -5.62 24.14 -28.24
C GLU A 564 -7.12 24.16 -28.59
N ASN A 565 -7.49 23.71 -29.79
CA ASN A 565 -8.87 23.65 -30.27
C ASN A 565 -9.27 22.22 -30.67
N SER A 566 -8.71 21.22 -29.99
CA SER A 566 -8.92 19.80 -30.30
C SER A 566 -10.40 19.42 -30.18
N PRO A 567 -10.96 18.66 -31.14
CA PRO A 567 -12.33 18.16 -31.05
C PRO A 567 -12.52 17.08 -29.97
N ALA A 568 -11.47 16.70 -29.24
CA ALA A 568 -11.60 15.94 -27.99
C ALA A 568 -12.12 16.79 -26.82
N ILE A 569 -11.87 18.12 -26.85
CA ILE A 569 -12.04 19.02 -25.69
C ILE A 569 -13.50 19.11 -25.20
N ASN A 570 -13.68 18.75 -23.93
CA ASN A 570 -14.94 18.56 -23.21
C ASN A 570 -15.93 17.68 -24.00
N LYS A 571 -15.49 16.51 -24.51
CA LYS A 571 -16.35 15.55 -25.26
C LYS A 571 -16.40 14.15 -24.67
N GLY A 572 -15.57 13.84 -23.68
CA GLY A 572 -15.63 12.55 -22.99
C GLY A 572 -16.93 12.43 -22.19
N LYS A 573 -17.38 11.19 -22.03
CA LYS A 573 -18.40 10.86 -21.02
C LYS A 573 -17.71 10.63 -19.69
N VAL A 574 -18.43 10.82 -18.58
CA VAL A 574 -18.01 10.26 -17.29
C VAL A 574 -18.00 8.73 -17.42
N VAL A 575 -16.82 8.14 -17.32
CA VAL A 575 -16.65 6.69 -17.24
C VAL A 575 -16.72 6.26 -15.77
N ILE A 576 -17.45 5.18 -15.51
CA ILE A 576 -17.39 4.47 -14.24
C ILE A 576 -16.58 3.21 -14.49
N ASP A 577 -15.48 3.06 -13.76
CA ASP A 577 -14.72 1.82 -13.77
C ASP A 577 -15.52 0.72 -13.06
N ARG A 578 -15.94 -0.30 -13.81
CA ARG A 578 -16.78 -1.39 -13.29
C ARG A 578 -15.97 -2.46 -12.55
N ASN A 579 -14.65 -2.32 -12.49
CA ASN A 579 -13.76 -3.15 -11.68
C ASN A 579 -13.43 -2.49 -10.32
N GLY A 580 -13.87 -1.23 -10.12
CA GLY A 580 -13.80 -0.52 -8.84
C GLY A 580 -12.63 0.45 -8.68
N TYR A 581 -11.87 0.73 -9.76
CA TYR A 581 -10.76 1.67 -9.71
C TYR A 581 -11.22 3.13 -9.72
N SER A 582 -10.76 3.92 -8.75
CA SER A 582 -10.92 5.39 -8.76
C SER A 582 -10.28 5.98 -10.01
N ILE A 583 -10.85 7.07 -10.53
CA ILE A 583 -10.30 7.87 -11.63
C ILE A 583 -10.06 9.26 -11.07
N ASP A 584 -8.80 9.68 -11.00
CA ASP A 584 -8.35 10.90 -10.34
C ASP A 584 -7.48 11.79 -11.23
N HIS A 585 -6.55 11.22 -12.02
CA HIS A 585 -5.72 11.96 -12.98
C HIS A 585 -5.53 11.24 -14.33
N ASP A 586 -5.05 11.99 -15.32
CA ASP A 586 -4.72 11.55 -16.68
C ASP A 586 -3.26 11.07 -16.84
N PHE A 587 -2.78 10.83 -18.07
CA PHE A 587 -1.37 10.50 -18.32
C PHE A 587 -0.42 11.59 -17.81
N PHE A 588 -0.80 12.86 -17.90
CA PHE A 588 0.04 14.01 -17.55
C PHE A 588 -0.13 14.52 -16.11
N GLY A 589 -0.78 13.76 -15.22
CA GLY A 589 -1.04 14.18 -13.84
C GLY A 589 -2.09 15.29 -13.67
N HIS A 590 -2.78 15.70 -14.73
CA HIS A 590 -3.91 16.62 -14.65
C HIS A 590 -5.11 15.91 -14.00
N ALA A 591 -5.76 16.57 -13.05
CA ALA A 591 -6.93 16.02 -12.38
C ALA A 591 -8.10 15.85 -13.35
N VAL A 592 -8.76 14.69 -13.33
CA VAL A 592 -9.88 14.40 -14.24
C VAL A 592 -11.09 15.25 -13.87
N THR A 593 -11.48 16.10 -14.82
CA THR A 593 -12.43 17.19 -14.67
C THR A 593 -13.89 16.73 -14.45
N ALA A 594 -14.84 17.68 -14.34
CA ALA A 594 -16.26 17.33 -14.26
C ALA A 594 -16.81 16.80 -15.59
N THR A 595 -16.22 17.25 -16.71
CA THR A 595 -16.49 16.78 -18.08
C THR A 595 -15.20 16.23 -18.70
N PRO A 596 -14.85 14.94 -18.48
CA PRO A 596 -13.59 14.38 -18.90
C PRO A 596 -13.32 14.51 -20.40
N GLU A 597 -12.04 14.42 -20.77
CA GLU A 597 -11.62 14.45 -22.17
C GLU A 597 -11.78 13.11 -22.89
N ILE A 598 -11.60 13.15 -24.21
CA ILE A 598 -11.38 11.95 -25.03
C ILE A 598 -9.86 11.80 -25.26
N GLY A 599 -9.31 10.64 -24.92
CA GLY A 599 -7.89 10.33 -25.01
C GLY A 599 -7.21 10.29 -23.64
N ALA A 600 -5.90 10.13 -23.67
CA ALA A 600 -5.05 10.00 -22.47
C ALA A 600 -4.66 11.32 -21.81
N ALA A 601 -5.05 12.46 -22.40
CA ALA A 601 -4.71 13.81 -21.94
C ALA A 601 -5.96 14.61 -21.55
N GLU A 602 -5.98 15.19 -20.36
CA GLU A 602 -6.94 16.23 -19.97
C GLU A 602 -6.47 17.62 -20.46
N SER A 603 -7.30 18.65 -20.31
CA SER A 603 -6.92 20.04 -20.62
C SER A 603 -7.47 21.04 -19.60
N ASP A 604 -6.81 22.19 -19.43
CA ASP A 604 -7.30 23.29 -18.59
C ASP A 604 -8.47 24.08 -19.22
N VAL A 605 -9.01 23.63 -20.36
CA VAL A 605 -10.10 24.32 -21.06
C VAL A 605 -11.43 24.03 -20.37
N ILE A 606 -11.84 24.92 -19.46
CA ILE A 606 -13.10 24.80 -18.71
C ILE A 606 -14.31 24.78 -19.67
N GLY A 607 -15.15 23.75 -19.56
CA GLY A 607 -16.39 23.58 -20.34
C GLY A 607 -17.60 24.29 -19.73
N ASP A 608 -18.78 23.70 -19.87
CA ASP A 608 -19.96 24.14 -19.10
C ASP A 608 -19.71 23.89 -17.60
N LEU A 609 -20.13 24.81 -16.72
CA LEU A 609 -19.93 24.62 -15.28
C LEU A 609 -20.79 23.48 -14.75
N VAL A 610 -20.15 22.33 -14.51
CA VAL A 610 -20.76 21.09 -14.04
C VAL A 610 -20.23 20.74 -12.65
N LEU A 611 -21.13 20.37 -11.74
CA LEU A 611 -20.78 19.74 -10.46
C LEU A 611 -20.94 18.22 -10.57
N ARG A 612 -19.87 17.45 -10.36
CA ARG A 612 -19.91 15.99 -10.32
C ARG A 612 -19.61 15.49 -8.90
N SER A 613 -20.04 14.29 -8.55
CA SER A 613 -19.60 13.57 -7.36
C SER A 613 -19.68 12.07 -7.62
N VAL A 614 -18.89 11.29 -6.88
CA VAL A 614 -19.02 9.82 -6.79
C VAL A 614 -19.72 9.37 -5.49
N VAL A 615 -20.00 10.32 -4.59
CA VAL A 615 -20.67 10.09 -3.29
C VAL A 615 -22.13 10.55 -3.35
N TYR A 616 -22.39 11.70 -3.97
CA TYR A 616 -23.72 12.31 -4.03
C TYR A 616 -24.38 12.08 -5.39
N GLN A 617 -25.71 11.91 -5.41
CA GLN A 617 -26.47 11.94 -6.66
C GLN A 617 -26.63 13.40 -7.10
N ILE A 618 -26.24 13.71 -8.34
CA ILE A 618 -26.35 15.06 -8.91
C ILE A 618 -27.06 15.00 -10.25
N ASP A 619 -28.23 15.63 -10.32
CA ASP A 619 -29.01 15.79 -11.54
C ASP A 619 -28.61 17.10 -12.23
N GLN A 620 -28.00 16.98 -13.42
CA GLN A 620 -27.55 18.11 -14.22
C GLN A 620 -28.67 18.86 -14.94
N GLU A 621 -29.83 18.24 -15.14
CA GLU A 621 -30.99 18.85 -15.80
C GLU A 621 -31.85 19.60 -14.79
N SER A 622 -32.22 18.96 -13.66
CA SER A 622 -33.01 19.62 -12.61
C SER A 622 -32.19 20.50 -11.66
N LYS A 623 -30.86 20.44 -11.74
CA LYS A 623 -29.91 21.11 -10.83
C LYS A 623 -30.19 20.77 -9.36
N THR A 624 -30.32 19.47 -9.07
CA THR A 624 -30.53 18.97 -7.70
C THR A 624 -29.41 18.06 -7.24
N ILE A 625 -29.19 18.03 -5.92
CA ILE A 625 -28.24 17.13 -5.25
C ILE A 625 -29.03 16.34 -4.21
N SER A 626 -28.89 15.01 -4.19
CA SER A 626 -29.55 14.12 -3.22
C SER A 626 -28.60 13.04 -2.69
N ASP A 627 -29.09 12.26 -1.73
CA ASP A 627 -28.38 11.17 -1.06
C ASP A 627 -27.09 11.62 -0.34
N ILE A 628 -27.08 12.86 0.16
CA ILE A 628 -26.01 13.38 1.03
C ILE A 628 -26.08 12.65 2.38
N PRO A 629 -24.98 12.02 2.85
CA PRO A 629 -24.91 11.41 4.18
C PRO A 629 -25.17 12.40 5.31
N LYS A 630 -25.59 11.87 6.46
CA LYS A 630 -25.82 12.72 7.63
C LYS A 630 -24.50 13.28 8.15
N ASN A 631 -24.54 14.52 8.62
CA ASN A 631 -23.38 15.25 9.13
C ASN A 631 -22.27 15.49 8.09
N THR A 632 -22.55 15.38 6.78
CA THR A 632 -21.64 15.89 5.74
C THR A 632 -21.43 17.39 5.94
N THR A 633 -20.19 17.77 6.22
CA THR A 633 -19.77 19.17 6.35
C THR A 633 -19.60 19.82 4.98
N VAL A 634 -19.59 21.16 4.91
CA VAL A 634 -19.25 21.89 3.67
C VAL A 634 -17.88 21.48 3.14
N GLU A 635 -16.89 21.29 4.01
CA GLU A 635 -15.55 20.85 3.63
C GLU A 635 -15.55 19.44 3.01
N GLN A 636 -16.23 18.49 3.66
CA GLN A 636 -16.34 17.12 3.14
C GLN A 636 -17.11 17.09 1.81
N PHE A 637 -18.17 17.89 1.69
CA PHE A 637 -18.91 18.04 0.44
C PHE A 637 -18.05 18.57 -0.71
N CYS A 638 -17.25 19.61 -0.46
CA CYS A 638 -16.33 20.15 -1.47
C CYS A 638 -15.25 19.13 -1.86
N LYS A 639 -14.77 18.32 -0.92
CA LYS A 639 -13.79 17.26 -1.16
C LYS A 639 -14.34 16.08 -1.98
N ASP A 640 -15.60 15.72 -1.77
CA ASP A 640 -16.30 14.66 -2.52
C ASP A 640 -16.92 15.16 -3.83
N SER A 641 -16.80 16.46 -4.11
CA SER A 641 -17.24 17.10 -5.34
C SER A 641 -16.09 17.22 -6.34
N ILE A 642 -16.42 17.08 -7.62
CA ILE A 642 -15.49 17.17 -8.74
C ILE A 642 -15.98 18.32 -9.63
N VAL A 643 -15.08 19.27 -9.87
CA VAL A 643 -15.25 20.46 -10.71
C VAL A 643 -13.95 20.68 -11.50
N ASP A 644 -14.03 21.41 -12.61
CA ASP A 644 -12.85 21.69 -13.45
C ASP A 644 -11.84 22.59 -12.71
N THR A 645 -10.57 22.54 -13.10
CA THR A 645 -9.51 23.40 -12.54
C THR A 645 -9.90 24.88 -12.62
N GLY A 646 -9.77 25.63 -11.52
CA GLY A 646 -10.15 27.04 -11.44
C GLY A 646 -11.65 27.31 -11.18
N VAL A 647 -12.48 26.28 -11.09
CA VAL A 647 -13.87 26.39 -10.65
C VAL A 647 -13.97 26.38 -9.12
N THR A 648 -14.89 27.18 -8.58
CA THR A 648 -15.12 27.36 -7.14
C THR A 648 -16.50 26.85 -6.74
N ILE A 649 -16.58 26.24 -5.56
CA ILE A 649 -17.83 25.78 -4.93
C ILE A 649 -18.13 26.71 -3.74
N THR A 650 -19.39 27.15 -3.60
CA THR A 650 -19.87 27.90 -2.44
C THR A 650 -21.21 27.37 -1.99
N VAL A 651 -21.28 26.83 -0.77
CA VAL A 651 -22.54 26.36 -0.17
C VAL A 651 -23.22 27.51 0.57
N LYS A 652 -24.54 27.61 0.43
CA LYS A 652 -25.38 28.62 1.08
C LYS A 652 -26.57 28.00 1.79
N SER A 653 -26.90 28.56 2.94
CA SER A 653 -28.11 28.26 3.70
C SER A 653 -29.38 28.53 2.89
N LYS A 654 -30.52 28.03 3.39
CA LYS A 654 -31.85 28.27 2.78
C LYS A 654 -32.26 29.75 2.74
N ASP A 655 -31.69 30.59 3.60
CA ASP A 655 -31.86 32.05 3.59
C ASP A 655 -30.75 32.79 2.82
N GLY A 656 -29.89 32.06 2.10
CA GLY A 656 -28.93 32.60 1.13
C GLY A 656 -27.59 33.07 1.71
N LYS A 657 -27.30 32.80 3.00
CA LYS A 657 -26.01 33.12 3.62
C LYS A 657 -24.97 32.06 3.24
N PRO A 658 -23.69 32.43 2.98
CA PRO A 658 -22.62 31.45 2.85
C PRO A 658 -22.49 30.63 4.15
N LEU A 659 -22.03 29.39 3.99
CA LEU A 659 -21.72 28.46 5.08
C LEU A 659 -20.21 28.19 5.12
N GLU A 660 -19.69 27.97 6.32
CA GLU A 660 -18.28 27.72 6.59
C GLU A 660 -17.96 26.21 6.57
N ASN A 661 -16.68 25.85 6.49
CA ASN A 661 -16.22 24.45 6.33
C ASN A 661 -16.87 23.43 7.28
N ALA A 662 -17.15 23.81 8.53
CA ALA A 662 -17.72 22.94 9.56
C ALA A 662 -19.27 22.85 9.58
N ASP A 663 -19.96 23.68 8.80
CA ASP A 663 -21.43 23.67 8.75
C ASP A 663 -21.95 22.40 8.05
N ILE A 664 -23.07 21.87 8.55
CA ILE A 664 -23.67 20.63 8.04
C ILE A 664 -24.65 20.92 6.89
N ILE A 665 -24.45 20.25 5.75
CA ILE A 665 -25.35 20.36 4.60
C ILE A 665 -26.67 19.62 4.87
N LYS A 666 -27.79 20.25 4.50
CA LYS A 666 -29.16 19.75 4.72
C LYS A 666 -30.08 20.10 3.57
N GLY A 667 -31.23 19.43 3.49
CA GLY A 667 -32.28 19.70 2.52
C GLY A 667 -32.72 21.17 2.47
N GLY A 668 -32.77 21.73 1.26
CA GLY A 668 -33.14 23.12 0.99
C GLY A 668 -31.98 24.13 1.06
N MET A 669 -30.75 23.69 1.27
CA MET A 669 -29.55 24.48 1.00
C MET A 669 -29.25 24.57 -0.50
N THR A 670 -28.38 25.49 -0.90
CA THR A 670 -27.96 25.66 -2.31
C THR A 670 -26.45 25.59 -2.44
N VAL A 671 -25.97 25.02 -3.55
CA VAL A 671 -24.56 24.92 -3.91
C VAL A 671 -24.34 25.73 -5.18
N THR A 672 -23.56 26.80 -5.09
CA THR A 672 -23.17 27.63 -6.24
C THR A 672 -21.84 27.16 -6.78
N VAL A 673 -21.74 26.97 -8.10
CA VAL A 673 -20.52 26.65 -8.83
C VAL A 673 -20.17 27.83 -9.74
N SER A 674 -18.96 28.38 -9.62
CA SER A 674 -18.56 29.62 -10.29
C SER A 674 -17.12 29.60 -10.81
N CYS A 675 -16.89 30.27 -11.94
CA CYS A 675 -15.59 30.53 -12.53
C CYS A 675 -15.57 31.98 -13.05
N GLU A 676 -14.40 32.62 -13.10
CA GLU A 676 -14.26 33.96 -13.67
C GLU A 676 -14.68 33.95 -15.16
N GLY A 677 -15.41 34.99 -15.58
CA GLY A 677 -15.90 35.12 -16.96
C GLY A 677 -17.07 34.20 -17.36
N LYS A 678 -17.56 33.31 -16.47
CA LYS A 678 -18.71 32.44 -16.74
C LYS A 678 -19.91 32.75 -15.81
N GLU A 679 -21.12 32.45 -16.29
CA GLU A 679 -22.33 32.53 -15.47
C GLU A 679 -22.36 31.38 -14.45
N ALA A 680 -22.60 31.70 -13.18
CA ALA A 680 -22.57 30.72 -12.10
C ALA A 680 -23.81 29.80 -12.11
N VAL A 681 -23.60 28.51 -11.87
CA VAL A 681 -24.67 27.50 -11.80
C VAL A 681 -25.04 27.23 -10.35
N VAL A 682 -26.33 27.16 -10.04
CA VAL A 682 -26.84 26.92 -8.68
C VAL A 682 -27.61 25.60 -8.63
N TYR A 683 -27.16 24.70 -7.76
CA TYR A 683 -27.82 23.44 -7.44
C TYR A 683 -28.57 23.55 -6.11
N THR A 684 -29.66 22.78 -5.95
CA THR A 684 -30.45 22.71 -4.71
C THR A 684 -30.31 21.34 -4.05
N VAL A 685 -30.00 21.31 -2.75
CA VAL A 685 -29.95 20.07 -1.96
C VAL A 685 -31.37 19.60 -1.63
N VAL A 686 -31.67 18.34 -1.90
CA VAL A 686 -32.97 17.71 -1.67
C VAL A 686 -32.95 16.98 -0.33
N ALA A 687 -33.99 17.20 0.50
CA ALA A 687 -34.14 16.52 1.78
C ALA A 687 -34.41 15.01 1.57
N SER A 688 -33.78 14.16 2.39
CA SER A 688 -34.03 12.71 2.37
C SER A 688 -35.48 12.39 2.78
N SER A 689 -36.08 11.44 2.06
CA SER A 689 -37.46 10.96 2.31
C SER A 689 -37.54 9.51 2.79
N ASP A 690 -36.39 8.90 3.12
CA ASP A 690 -36.34 7.51 3.57
C ASP A 690 -36.67 7.37 5.07
N ASN A 691 -37.85 6.83 5.34
CA ASN A 691 -38.35 6.54 6.68
C ASN A 691 -38.50 5.03 6.93
N LYS A 692 -37.80 4.17 6.18
CA LYS A 692 -37.94 2.72 6.31
C LYS A 692 -37.13 2.18 7.49
N LEU A 693 -37.75 1.28 8.26
CA LEU A 693 -37.04 0.37 9.17
C LEU A 693 -36.15 -0.56 8.34
N LYS A 694 -34.85 -0.57 8.64
CA LYS A 694 -33.81 -1.34 7.94
C LYS A 694 -33.56 -2.69 8.62
N SER A 695 -33.47 -2.69 9.95
CA SER A 695 -33.28 -3.89 10.77
C SER A 695 -33.84 -3.70 12.18
N ALA A 696 -34.04 -4.79 12.91
CA ALA A 696 -34.43 -4.80 14.32
C ALA A 696 -33.83 -6.03 15.02
N TYR A 697 -33.63 -5.94 16.33
CA TYR A 697 -33.42 -7.10 17.20
C TYR A 697 -34.74 -7.79 17.58
N TYR A 698 -35.86 -7.06 17.50
CA TYR A 698 -37.20 -7.53 17.81
C TYR A 698 -37.89 -8.19 16.62
N GLU A 699 -38.96 -8.94 16.89
CA GLU A 699 -39.80 -9.49 15.84
C GLU A 699 -40.73 -8.41 15.26
N VAL A 700 -40.72 -8.26 13.92
CA VAL A 700 -41.54 -7.29 13.21
C VAL A 700 -42.44 -8.00 12.21
N LYS A 701 -43.74 -7.70 12.24
CA LYS A 701 -44.78 -8.29 11.39
C LYS A 701 -45.94 -7.32 11.21
N ASP A 702 -46.41 -7.10 9.98
CA ASP A 702 -47.62 -6.31 9.68
C ASP A 702 -47.72 -4.97 10.45
N LYS A 703 -46.64 -4.17 10.40
CA LYS A 703 -46.51 -2.89 11.13
C LYS A 703 -46.62 -2.99 12.66
N THR A 704 -46.43 -4.17 13.22
CA THR A 704 -46.29 -4.43 14.65
C THR A 704 -44.85 -4.80 14.97
N ILE A 705 -44.30 -4.25 16.06
CA ILE A 705 -43.01 -4.63 16.63
C ILE A 705 -43.26 -5.30 18.00
N TYR A 706 -42.86 -6.57 18.11
CA TYR A 706 -43.09 -7.41 19.27
C TYR A 706 -41.89 -7.39 20.20
N VAL A 707 -42.06 -6.71 21.33
CA VAL A 707 -41.00 -6.39 22.28
C VAL A 707 -41.25 -7.17 23.58
N PRO A 708 -40.25 -7.88 24.13
CA PRO A 708 -40.37 -8.48 25.46
C PRO A 708 -40.26 -7.38 26.51
N PHE A 709 -41.14 -7.43 27.49
CA PHE A 709 -41.08 -6.64 28.72
C PHE A 709 -41.98 -7.27 29.78
N THR A 710 -41.51 -7.31 31.03
CA THR A 710 -42.29 -7.77 32.19
C THR A 710 -42.30 -6.68 33.27
N GLU A 711 -43.09 -6.85 34.33
CA GLU A 711 -43.14 -5.88 35.44
C GLU A 711 -41.77 -5.71 36.12
N LYS A 712 -40.98 -6.80 36.20
CA LYS A 712 -39.64 -6.80 36.79
C LYS A 712 -38.49 -6.68 35.78
N ASN A 713 -38.80 -6.71 34.48
CA ASN A 713 -37.86 -6.43 33.40
C ASN A 713 -38.54 -5.56 32.32
N PRO A 714 -38.83 -4.28 32.63
CA PRO A 714 -39.48 -3.37 31.69
C PRO A 714 -38.50 -2.94 30.58
N THR A 715 -39.02 -2.60 29.40
CA THR A 715 -38.22 -2.10 28.27
C THR A 715 -38.45 -0.60 28.10
N THR A 716 -37.38 0.17 27.91
CA THR A 716 -37.46 1.63 27.79
C THR A 716 -37.55 2.08 26.34
N ALA A 717 -37.94 3.35 26.12
CA ALA A 717 -37.93 3.95 24.80
C ALA A 717 -36.51 4.03 24.20
N GLY A 718 -35.50 4.28 25.02
CA GLY A 718 -34.09 4.28 24.61
C GLY A 718 -33.63 2.89 24.16
N GLU A 719 -33.95 1.86 24.95
CA GLU A 719 -33.65 0.47 24.63
C GLU A 719 -34.32 0.03 23.33
N LEU A 720 -35.60 0.39 23.12
CA LEU A 720 -36.31 0.10 21.87
C LEU A 720 -35.63 0.76 20.66
N LYS A 721 -35.25 2.05 20.77
CA LYS A 721 -34.56 2.79 19.70
C LYS A 721 -33.17 2.21 19.39
N GLY A 722 -32.38 1.89 20.41
CA GLY A 722 -31.03 1.32 20.24
C GLY A 722 -31.01 -0.09 19.64
N ASN A 723 -32.18 -0.73 19.53
CA ASN A 723 -32.38 -2.08 19.01
C ASN A 723 -33.07 -2.11 17.63
N VAL A 724 -33.19 -0.96 16.96
CA VAL A 724 -33.71 -0.81 15.60
C VAL A 724 -32.81 0.09 14.75
N GLN A 725 -32.84 -0.08 13.43
CA GLN A 725 -32.05 0.72 12.49
C GLN A 725 -32.95 1.36 11.44
N ALA A 726 -32.75 2.66 11.19
CA ALA A 726 -33.41 3.44 10.14
C ALA A 726 -32.37 4.01 9.15
N ALA A 727 -32.78 4.84 8.20
CA ALA A 727 -31.84 5.71 7.48
C ALA A 727 -31.20 6.72 8.46
N GLU A 728 -29.93 7.07 8.29
CA GLU A 728 -29.20 7.94 9.22
C GLU A 728 -29.85 9.32 9.35
N THR A 729 -30.32 9.86 8.22
CA THR A 729 -31.06 11.13 8.10
C THR A 729 -32.45 11.10 8.75
N ALA A 730 -32.93 9.94 9.22
CA ALA A 730 -34.22 9.80 9.87
C ALA A 730 -34.11 9.78 11.41
N GLU A 731 -35.16 10.23 12.07
CA GLU A 731 -35.32 10.19 13.53
C GLU A 731 -36.20 8.99 13.93
N VAL A 732 -35.75 8.19 14.89
CA VAL A 732 -36.57 7.16 15.53
C VAL A 732 -37.08 7.67 16.88
N SER A 733 -38.39 7.62 17.09
CA SER A 733 -39.07 8.10 18.30
C SER A 733 -40.10 7.09 18.80
N VAL A 734 -40.47 7.17 20.08
CA VAL A 734 -41.57 6.39 20.67
C VAL A 734 -42.63 7.36 21.14
N VAL A 735 -43.88 7.17 20.71
CA VAL A 735 -44.99 8.08 20.99
C VAL A 735 -46.18 7.34 21.63
N SER A 736 -46.83 8.01 22.57
CA SER A 736 -48.03 7.56 23.26
C SER A 736 -49.07 8.68 23.17
N GLY A 737 -49.97 8.57 22.18
CA GLY A 737 -50.83 9.68 21.77
C GLY A 737 -49.99 10.80 21.15
N GLU A 738 -50.14 12.02 21.66
CA GLU A 738 -49.35 13.19 21.22
C GLU A 738 -47.99 13.32 21.95
N LYS A 739 -47.74 12.53 23.00
CA LYS A 739 -46.50 12.60 23.78
C LYS A 739 -45.42 11.73 23.16
N THR A 740 -44.28 12.31 22.82
CA THR A 740 -43.01 11.58 22.62
C THR A 740 -42.39 11.23 23.96
N LEU A 741 -41.98 9.97 24.15
CA LEU A 741 -41.32 9.47 25.35
C LEU A 741 -39.83 9.86 25.36
N LYS A 742 -39.31 10.11 26.55
CA LYS A 742 -37.85 10.18 26.78
C LYS A 742 -37.27 8.77 26.91
N ASP A 743 -35.97 8.65 26.66
CA ASP A 743 -35.25 7.38 26.58
C ASP A 743 -35.34 6.51 27.85
N GLN A 744 -35.46 7.14 29.02
CA GLN A 744 -35.61 6.46 30.31
C GLN A 744 -37.06 6.02 30.61
N GLU A 745 -38.05 6.41 29.81
CA GLU A 745 -39.45 6.06 30.05
C GLU A 745 -39.77 4.65 29.51
N ASN A 746 -40.45 3.85 30.32
CA ASN A 746 -40.89 2.51 29.94
C ASN A 746 -41.93 2.56 28.81
N ILE A 747 -41.77 1.69 27.81
CA ILE A 747 -42.79 1.46 26.80
C ILE A 747 -43.96 0.64 27.37
N ALA A 748 -45.11 0.71 26.71
CA ALA A 748 -46.26 -0.14 27.01
C ALA A 748 -46.90 -0.67 25.72
N ASP A 749 -47.77 -1.66 25.88
CA ASP A 749 -48.56 -2.22 24.78
C ASP A 749 -49.40 -1.13 24.08
N ALA A 750 -49.48 -1.19 22.75
CA ALA A 750 -50.18 -0.25 21.87
C ALA A 750 -49.61 1.20 21.83
N MET A 751 -48.43 1.46 22.37
CA MET A 751 -47.63 2.64 21.98
C MET A 751 -47.15 2.52 20.52
N THR A 752 -46.62 3.60 19.94
CA THR A 752 -46.13 3.62 18.55
C THR A 752 -44.65 3.96 18.49
N MET A 753 -43.86 3.14 17.81
CA MET A 753 -42.53 3.52 17.33
C MET A 753 -42.67 4.21 15.98
N ARG A 754 -42.10 5.40 15.81
CA ARG A 754 -42.18 6.23 14.61
C ARG A 754 -40.80 6.53 14.06
N ILE A 755 -40.63 6.31 12.76
CA ILE A 755 -39.46 6.74 11.99
C ILE A 755 -39.87 7.95 11.16
N THR A 756 -39.18 9.08 11.30
CA THR A 756 -39.46 10.34 10.59
C THR A 756 -38.29 10.69 9.68
N ALA A 757 -38.51 10.81 8.36
CA ALA A 757 -37.48 11.25 7.42
C ALA A 757 -37.17 12.76 7.54
N GLU A 758 -36.07 13.22 6.93
CA GLU A 758 -35.67 14.63 6.93
C GLU A 758 -36.73 15.55 6.29
N ASP A 759 -37.44 15.05 5.27
CA ASP A 759 -38.58 15.76 4.64
C ASP A 759 -39.88 15.76 5.48
N GLY A 760 -39.85 15.14 6.67
CA GLY A 760 -40.96 15.05 7.61
C GLY A 760 -41.93 13.88 7.39
N LYS A 761 -41.74 13.02 6.38
CA LYS A 761 -42.60 11.84 6.19
C LYS A 761 -42.37 10.81 7.29
N THR A 762 -43.45 10.40 7.97
CA THR A 762 -43.39 9.42 9.07
C THR A 762 -43.73 8.00 8.62
N ASN A 763 -43.26 7.02 9.38
CA ASN A 763 -43.50 5.61 9.18
C ASN A 763 -43.65 4.91 10.53
N ASP A 764 -44.88 4.55 10.87
CA ASP A 764 -45.26 4.14 12.22
C ASP A 764 -45.35 2.61 12.35
N TYR A 765 -45.08 2.12 13.57
CA TYR A 765 -45.12 0.71 13.98
C TYR A 765 -45.76 0.60 15.37
N THR A 766 -46.77 -0.24 15.53
CA THR A 766 -47.43 -0.49 16.83
C THR A 766 -46.55 -1.38 17.69
N ILE A 767 -46.26 -0.97 18.92
CA ILE A 767 -45.53 -1.76 19.92
C ILE A 767 -46.49 -2.77 20.53
N LYS A 768 -46.10 -4.05 20.58
CA LYS A 768 -46.84 -5.12 21.25
C LYS A 768 -45.96 -5.90 22.22
N GLN A 769 -46.52 -6.23 23.38
CA GLN A 769 -45.84 -7.10 24.34
C GLN A 769 -45.76 -8.54 23.81
N LYS A 770 -44.57 -9.13 23.82
CA LYS A 770 -44.37 -10.57 23.54
C LYS A 770 -43.26 -11.14 24.39
N ASN A 771 -43.63 -11.92 25.41
CA ASN A 771 -42.68 -12.54 26.33
C ASN A 771 -42.42 -14.02 26.03
N THR A 772 -43.26 -14.67 25.22
CA THR A 772 -43.09 -16.07 24.80
C THR A 772 -42.88 -16.12 23.30
N TYR A 773 -41.84 -16.86 22.90
CA TYR A 773 -41.43 -17.11 21.52
C TYR A 773 -41.44 -18.62 21.28
N ASN A 774 -42.10 -19.05 20.22
CA ASN A 774 -42.31 -20.45 19.86
C ASN A 774 -41.95 -20.61 18.38
N TRP A 775 -40.93 -21.43 18.09
CA TRP A 775 -40.41 -21.59 16.72
C TRP A 775 -41.50 -21.86 15.67
N ALA A 776 -42.51 -22.68 15.99
CA ALA A 776 -43.55 -23.05 15.04
C ALA A 776 -44.56 -21.92 14.81
N LEU A 777 -44.98 -21.20 15.87
CA LEU A 777 -45.96 -20.11 15.77
C LEU A 777 -45.35 -18.80 15.25
N ASP A 778 -44.06 -18.59 15.52
CA ASP A 778 -43.29 -17.43 15.09
C ASP A 778 -42.71 -17.61 13.68
N TYR A 779 -42.95 -18.76 13.06
CA TYR A 779 -42.37 -19.13 11.77
C TYR A 779 -42.77 -18.15 10.66
N ALA A 780 -41.77 -17.43 10.13
CA ALA A 780 -41.94 -16.37 9.13
C ALA A 780 -41.61 -16.81 7.68
N GLY A 781 -41.56 -18.13 7.43
CA GLY A 781 -41.23 -18.67 6.10
C GLY A 781 -39.80 -18.32 5.67
N PRO A 782 -39.59 -17.77 4.47
CA PRO A 782 -38.25 -17.43 3.95
C PRO A 782 -37.67 -16.12 4.55
N GLN A 783 -38.24 -15.58 5.63
CA GLN A 783 -37.69 -14.42 6.33
C GLN A 783 -36.80 -14.86 7.50
N GLN A 784 -35.48 -14.71 7.35
CA GLN A 784 -34.54 -14.61 8.48
C GLN A 784 -34.68 -13.21 9.14
N GLY A 785 -34.06 -12.99 10.31
CA GLY A 785 -33.70 -11.62 10.73
C GLY A 785 -34.53 -10.96 11.84
N ASN A 786 -35.58 -11.61 12.34
CA ASN A 786 -36.38 -11.11 13.47
C ASN A 786 -35.72 -11.54 14.80
N VAL A 787 -36.18 -12.65 15.38
CA VAL A 787 -35.56 -13.32 16.54
C VAL A 787 -35.17 -14.77 16.25
N TRP A 788 -35.82 -15.43 15.29
CA TRP A 788 -35.52 -16.79 14.87
C TRP A 788 -34.71 -16.81 13.57
N PHE A 789 -33.72 -17.71 13.53
CA PHE A 789 -32.78 -17.88 12.43
C PHE A 789 -32.58 -19.36 12.13
N GLY A 790 -32.50 -19.71 10.85
CA GLY A 790 -32.03 -21.02 10.40
C GLY A 790 -30.52 -20.98 10.13
N GLN A 791 -29.73 -21.70 10.92
CA GLN A 791 -28.26 -21.65 10.84
C GLN A 791 -27.63 -23.02 10.51
N LYS A 792 -26.43 -23.01 9.93
CA LYS A 792 -25.59 -24.18 9.66
C LYS A 792 -24.16 -23.96 10.16
N LYS A 793 -23.47 -25.04 10.56
CA LYS A 793 -22.05 -25.05 10.96
C LYS A 793 -21.35 -26.23 10.31
N ALA A 794 -20.25 -26.00 9.61
CA ALA A 794 -19.39 -27.08 9.12
C ALA A 794 -18.55 -27.66 10.28
N ALA A 795 -17.99 -28.86 10.13
CA ALA A 795 -17.29 -29.58 11.20
C ALA A 795 -16.18 -28.77 11.91
N SER A 796 -15.57 -27.79 11.21
CA SER A 796 -14.54 -26.89 11.74
C SER A 796 -14.74 -25.42 11.30
N GLY A 797 -15.99 -25.00 11.07
CA GLY A 797 -16.33 -23.62 10.66
C GLY A 797 -17.26 -22.92 11.64
N GLU A 798 -17.59 -21.65 11.39
CA GLU A 798 -18.53 -20.87 12.21
C GLU A 798 -20.01 -21.12 11.88
N TRP A 799 -20.92 -20.69 12.77
CA TRP A 799 -22.35 -20.66 12.45
C TRP A 799 -22.64 -19.60 11.40
N THR A 800 -23.31 -20.00 10.33
CA THR A 800 -23.75 -19.12 9.23
C THR A 800 -25.23 -19.31 8.95
N GLU A 801 -25.91 -18.26 8.49
CA GLU A 801 -27.32 -18.36 8.10
C GLU A 801 -27.50 -19.23 6.85
N ILE A 802 -28.59 -19.99 6.83
CA ILE A 802 -29.01 -20.77 5.66
C ILE A 802 -29.73 -19.82 4.69
N LYS A 803 -29.21 -19.72 3.46
CA LYS A 803 -29.75 -18.82 2.42
C LYS A 803 -30.79 -19.49 1.51
N GLU A 804 -30.83 -20.82 1.48
CA GLU A 804 -31.73 -21.59 0.60
C GLU A 804 -32.99 -22.03 1.37
N TYR A 805 -34.13 -21.88 0.71
CA TYR A 805 -35.45 -22.18 1.26
C TYR A 805 -36.18 -23.15 0.31
N ASP A 806 -36.79 -24.20 0.86
CA ASP A 806 -37.40 -25.27 0.09
C ASP A 806 -38.64 -24.77 -0.68
N SER A 807 -38.74 -25.12 -1.96
CA SER A 807 -39.79 -24.64 -2.86
C SER A 807 -41.17 -25.27 -2.65
N GLN A 808 -41.24 -26.37 -1.91
CA GLN A 808 -42.45 -27.17 -1.68
C GLN A 808 -42.85 -27.18 -0.20
N TYR A 809 -41.88 -27.30 0.69
CA TYR A 809 -42.09 -27.45 2.13
C TYR A 809 -41.59 -26.22 2.91
N PRO A 810 -42.21 -25.89 4.06
CA PRO A 810 -41.78 -24.77 4.90
C PRO A 810 -40.56 -25.15 5.74
N ASN A 811 -39.41 -25.28 5.09
CA ASN A 811 -38.11 -25.44 5.74
C ASN A 811 -36.98 -24.73 4.98
N TRP A 812 -36.02 -24.25 5.74
CA TRP A 812 -34.70 -23.88 5.24
C TRP A 812 -33.94 -25.17 4.88
N MET A 813 -33.09 -25.11 3.86
CA MET A 813 -32.42 -26.29 3.33
C MET A 813 -30.91 -26.09 3.17
N VAL A 814 -30.17 -27.13 3.52
CA VAL A 814 -28.81 -27.39 3.09
C VAL A 814 -28.87 -28.54 2.09
N ASN A 815 -28.21 -28.36 0.94
CA ASN A 815 -28.18 -29.25 -0.22
C ASN A 815 -29.52 -29.48 -0.94
N THR A 816 -30.56 -29.94 -0.23
CA THR A 816 -31.84 -30.31 -0.87
C THR A 816 -33.05 -30.17 0.05
N TYR A 817 -33.00 -30.70 1.29
CA TYR A 817 -34.12 -30.60 2.23
C TYR A 817 -33.68 -30.69 3.72
N TYR A 818 -32.39 -30.48 4.00
CA TYR A 818 -31.84 -30.66 5.35
C TYR A 818 -31.68 -29.32 6.07
N GLY A 819 -32.60 -29.00 6.99
CA GLY A 819 -32.46 -27.81 7.82
C GLY A 819 -33.61 -27.65 8.83
N PRO A 820 -33.74 -26.44 9.41
CA PRO A 820 -34.83 -26.06 10.31
C PRO A 820 -36.08 -25.58 9.54
N GLY A 821 -37.27 -25.92 10.04
CA GLY A 821 -38.57 -25.59 9.45
C GLY A 821 -39.74 -26.01 10.35
N ILE A 822 -40.91 -26.26 9.76
CA ILE A 822 -42.09 -26.80 10.44
C ILE A 822 -42.66 -28.01 9.68
N ASP A 823 -43.31 -28.95 10.37
CA ASP A 823 -43.94 -30.12 9.75
C ASP A 823 -45.33 -29.77 9.19
N GLU A 824 -45.36 -29.12 8.04
CA GLU A 824 -46.58 -28.72 7.32
C GLU A 824 -46.50 -29.09 5.82
N GLN A 825 -47.66 -29.24 5.18
CA GLN A 825 -47.74 -29.77 3.80
C GLN A 825 -47.49 -28.73 2.69
N SER A 826 -47.50 -27.42 2.99
CA SER A 826 -47.17 -26.35 2.04
C SER A 826 -46.87 -25.03 2.76
N HIS A 827 -46.25 -24.07 2.07
CA HIS A 827 -46.02 -22.70 2.57
C HIS A 827 -47.29 -21.91 2.92
N SER A 828 -48.46 -22.34 2.43
CA SER A 828 -49.75 -21.67 2.67
C SER A 828 -50.45 -22.12 3.96
N ALA A 829 -49.95 -23.17 4.60
CA ALA A 829 -50.45 -23.63 5.89
C ALA A 829 -50.13 -22.59 6.98
N LYS A 830 -51.10 -22.27 7.83
CA LYS A 830 -50.88 -21.43 9.01
C LYS A 830 -50.53 -22.32 10.19
N PRO A 831 -49.38 -22.12 10.86
CA PRO A 831 -49.04 -22.87 12.07
C PRO A 831 -50.13 -22.75 13.14
N THR A 832 -50.29 -23.83 13.89
CA THR A 832 -51.18 -23.92 15.05
C THR A 832 -50.44 -24.53 16.24
N GLU A 833 -51.04 -24.54 17.43
CA GLU A 833 -50.49 -25.29 18.58
C GLU A 833 -50.26 -26.79 18.30
N ALA A 834 -50.95 -27.35 17.30
CA ALA A 834 -50.75 -28.72 16.85
C ALA A 834 -49.53 -28.89 15.92
N THR A 835 -49.05 -27.83 15.27
CA THR A 835 -47.88 -27.86 14.38
C THR A 835 -46.59 -28.17 15.17
N HIS A 836 -45.63 -28.81 14.53
CA HIS A 836 -44.33 -29.18 15.11
C HIS A 836 -43.19 -28.48 14.37
N GLY A 837 -42.12 -28.12 15.09
CA GLY A 837 -40.86 -27.73 14.50
C GLY A 837 -40.14 -28.93 13.90
N LEU A 838 -39.50 -28.73 12.75
CA LEU A 838 -38.78 -29.74 11.98
C LEU A 838 -37.29 -29.38 11.93
N LEU A 839 -36.40 -30.27 12.36
CA LEU A 839 -34.95 -30.06 12.28
C LEU A 839 -34.24 -31.27 11.66
N SER A 840 -33.38 -31.06 10.66
CA SER A 840 -32.66 -32.14 9.96
C SER A 840 -31.24 -31.72 9.58
N ALA A 841 -30.26 -32.61 9.77
CA ALA A 841 -28.86 -32.39 9.37
C ALA A 841 -28.44 -33.33 8.21
N PRO A 842 -27.64 -32.88 7.22
CA PRO A 842 -27.30 -33.71 6.07
C PRO A 842 -26.43 -34.93 6.46
N PRO A 843 -26.82 -36.18 6.13
CA PRO A 843 -26.06 -37.38 6.45
C PRO A 843 -24.64 -37.36 5.88
N SER A 844 -23.67 -37.92 6.60
CA SER A 844 -22.27 -38.09 6.15
C SER A 844 -21.52 -36.81 5.71
N THR A 845 -21.97 -35.62 6.10
CA THR A 845 -21.32 -34.34 5.70
C THR A 845 -20.54 -33.63 6.80
N GLY A 846 -20.71 -34.00 8.08
CA GLY A 846 -20.20 -33.23 9.21
C GLY A 846 -20.87 -31.86 9.40
N ILE A 847 -21.91 -31.54 8.62
CA ILE A 847 -22.67 -30.28 8.75
C ILE A 847 -23.71 -30.43 9.86
N SER A 848 -23.70 -29.48 10.78
CA SER A 848 -24.74 -29.26 11.79
C SER A 848 -25.75 -28.23 11.28
N THR A 849 -27.02 -28.36 11.63
CA THR A 849 -28.08 -27.38 11.35
C THR A 849 -28.79 -27.00 12.64
N ALA A 850 -29.25 -25.75 12.80
CA ALA A 850 -29.88 -25.29 14.03
C ALA A 850 -31.07 -24.36 13.81
N MET A 851 -32.05 -24.49 14.70
CA MET A 851 -33.01 -23.43 15.05
C MET A 851 -32.31 -22.52 16.06
N ALA A 852 -32.09 -21.26 15.70
CA ALA A 852 -31.32 -20.31 16.50
C ALA A 852 -32.17 -19.11 16.90
N TYR A 853 -32.39 -18.92 18.20
CA TYR A 853 -33.02 -17.72 18.77
C TYR A 853 -31.95 -16.69 19.10
N ARG A 854 -31.95 -15.55 18.40
CA ARG A 854 -31.18 -14.37 18.79
C ARG A 854 -31.96 -13.63 19.87
N VAL A 855 -31.35 -13.48 21.03
CA VAL A 855 -31.94 -12.83 22.20
C VAL A 855 -32.10 -11.32 21.91
N PRO A 856 -33.33 -10.79 21.90
CA PRO A 856 -33.59 -9.37 21.59
C PRO A 856 -33.22 -8.41 22.72
N LYS A 857 -33.11 -8.92 23.96
CA LYS A 857 -32.98 -8.15 25.20
C LYS A 857 -32.43 -9.00 26.35
N ASP A 858 -31.64 -8.40 27.23
CA ASP A 858 -31.15 -8.99 28.49
C ASP A 858 -32.28 -9.48 29.41
N GLY A 859 -32.06 -10.61 30.09
CA GLY A 859 -32.97 -11.09 31.12
C GLY A 859 -32.82 -12.57 31.46
N ILE A 860 -33.87 -13.14 32.07
CA ILE A 860 -33.96 -14.56 32.39
C ILE A 860 -35.11 -15.15 31.56
N VAL A 861 -34.80 -16.18 30.78
CA VAL A 861 -35.77 -16.95 30.01
C VAL A 861 -35.85 -18.38 30.52
N SER A 862 -37.02 -19.02 30.43
CA SER A 862 -37.11 -20.48 30.44
C SER A 862 -36.96 -21.01 29.02
N PHE A 863 -36.40 -22.21 28.88
CA PHE A 863 -36.34 -22.97 27.64
C PHE A 863 -37.04 -24.32 27.84
N HIS A 864 -37.97 -24.65 26.95
CA HIS A 864 -38.56 -25.96 26.86
C HIS A 864 -38.81 -26.34 25.40
N VAL A 865 -39.16 -27.60 25.18
CA VAL A 865 -39.73 -28.08 23.92
C VAL A 865 -41.16 -28.56 24.19
N LYS A 866 -41.93 -28.80 23.13
CA LYS A 866 -43.30 -29.32 23.25
C LYS A 866 -43.33 -30.66 24.02
N ASP A 867 -44.38 -30.90 24.80
CA ASP A 867 -44.44 -32.00 25.78
C ASP A 867 -44.23 -33.41 25.19
N ASP A 868 -44.45 -33.61 23.89
CA ASP A 868 -44.26 -34.89 23.18
C ASP A 868 -42.96 -34.99 22.35
N GLU A 869 -42.04 -34.04 22.52
CA GLU A 869 -40.77 -33.92 21.80
C GLU A 869 -39.53 -34.09 22.71
N PRO A 870 -38.32 -34.29 22.16
CA PRO A 870 -37.99 -34.50 20.75
C PRO A 870 -37.89 -35.97 20.34
N TYR A 871 -38.12 -36.26 19.05
CA TYR A 871 -37.98 -37.61 18.47
C TYR A 871 -37.67 -37.62 16.97
N LEU A 872 -37.11 -38.73 16.47
CA LEU A 872 -36.97 -38.98 15.02
C LEU A 872 -38.34 -39.23 14.39
N ARG A 873 -38.78 -38.32 13.53
CA ARG A 873 -40.19 -38.24 13.07
C ARG A 873 -40.60 -39.32 12.07
N GLN A 874 -39.65 -39.86 11.31
CA GLN A 874 -39.92 -40.79 10.20
C GLN A 874 -39.64 -42.24 10.62
N ASN A 875 -40.48 -43.16 10.18
CA ASN A 875 -40.34 -44.60 10.46
C ASN A 875 -39.14 -45.20 9.69
N GLY A 876 -38.40 -46.10 10.35
CA GLY A 876 -37.36 -46.91 9.69
C GLY A 876 -36.03 -46.18 9.46
N ASN A 877 -35.60 -45.33 10.39
CA ASN A 877 -34.23 -44.81 10.36
C ASN A 877 -33.20 -45.95 10.51
N SER A 878 -32.13 -45.89 9.74
CA SER A 878 -31.04 -46.88 9.70
C SER A 878 -29.75 -46.23 9.19
N GLY A 879 -28.59 -46.88 9.35
CA GLY A 879 -27.30 -46.40 8.84
C GLY A 879 -26.63 -45.28 9.67
N GLY A 880 -27.30 -44.75 10.69
CA GLY A 880 -26.77 -43.73 11.59
C GLY A 880 -27.83 -43.21 12.57
N THR A 881 -27.43 -42.26 13.42
CA THR A 881 -28.28 -41.63 14.44
C THR A 881 -28.23 -40.11 14.31
N VAL A 882 -29.07 -39.37 15.05
CA VAL A 882 -29.01 -37.90 15.10
C VAL A 882 -28.75 -37.44 16.53
N THR A 883 -27.68 -36.69 16.74
CA THR A 883 -27.45 -35.96 18.01
C THR A 883 -28.20 -34.64 17.94
N LEU A 884 -29.04 -34.37 18.94
CA LEU A 884 -29.55 -33.03 19.25
C LEU A 884 -28.69 -32.38 20.33
N LYS A 885 -28.45 -31.08 20.22
CA LYS A 885 -27.79 -30.25 21.25
C LYS A 885 -28.57 -28.98 21.53
N LEU A 886 -28.58 -28.55 22.79
CA LEU A 886 -28.93 -27.18 23.19
C LEU A 886 -27.63 -26.43 23.46
N LEU A 887 -27.42 -25.34 22.74
CA LEU A 887 -26.25 -24.46 22.92
C LEU A 887 -26.70 -23.06 23.33
N VAL A 888 -25.89 -22.37 24.13
CA VAL A 888 -25.99 -20.92 24.37
C VAL A 888 -24.64 -20.32 24.04
N ASN A 889 -24.56 -19.45 23.01
CA ASN A 889 -23.29 -18.92 22.49
C ASN A 889 -22.22 -20.01 22.26
N ASP A 890 -22.66 -21.13 21.71
CA ASP A 890 -21.88 -22.35 21.43
C ASP A 890 -21.42 -23.17 22.65
N GLU A 891 -21.69 -22.71 23.87
CA GLU A 891 -21.56 -23.54 25.08
C GLU A 891 -22.68 -24.59 25.13
N GLU A 892 -22.32 -25.87 25.19
CA GLU A 892 -23.29 -26.98 25.25
C GLU A 892 -23.95 -27.09 26.63
N LYS A 893 -25.27 -26.89 26.69
CA LYS A 893 -26.07 -27.03 27.92
C LYS A 893 -26.67 -28.42 28.08
N GLN A 894 -26.98 -29.10 26.97
CA GLN A 894 -27.36 -30.52 26.95
C GLN A 894 -27.18 -31.12 25.55
N SER A 895 -27.06 -32.45 25.49
CA SER A 895 -27.02 -33.23 24.25
C SER A 895 -27.74 -34.57 24.44
N VAL A 896 -28.45 -35.04 23.41
CA VAL A 896 -29.11 -36.36 23.39
C VAL A 896 -28.99 -37.01 22.02
N ILE A 897 -28.82 -38.33 21.98
CA ILE A 897 -28.75 -39.11 20.75
C ILE A 897 -30.12 -39.74 20.47
N LEU A 898 -30.67 -39.46 19.29
CA LEU A 898 -31.90 -40.06 18.79
C LEU A 898 -31.55 -41.24 17.87
N GLU A 899 -31.84 -42.45 18.33
CA GLU A 899 -31.55 -43.69 17.60
C GLU A 899 -32.81 -44.28 16.95
N GLN A 900 -33.90 -44.37 17.72
CA GLN A 900 -35.12 -45.06 17.33
C GLN A 900 -36.18 -44.09 16.80
N SER A 901 -36.73 -44.39 15.63
CA SER A 901 -37.90 -43.72 15.07
C SER A 901 -39.08 -43.71 16.04
N LYS A 902 -39.77 -42.57 16.16
CA LYS A 902 -41.00 -42.41 16.98
C LYS A 902 -40.85 -42.70 18.49
N VAL A 903 -39.63 -42.63 19.02
CA VAL A 903 -39.37 -42.71 20.47
C VAL A 903 -38.93 -41.34 20.98
N GLN A 904 -39.67 -40.79 21.94
CA GLN A 904 -39.33 -39.53 22.62
C GLN A 904 -38.06 -39.70 23.47
N ALA A 905 -37.14 -38.74 23.35
CA ALA A 905 -35.95 -38.67 24.19
C ALA A 905 -36.33 -38.33 25.64
N LYS A 906 -36.09 -39.26 26.56
CA LYS A 906 -36.38 -39.05 28.00
C LYS A 906 -35.35 -38.20 28.73
N ASP A 907 -34.15 -38.07 28.15
CA ASP A 907 -33.02 -37.37 28.77
C ASP A 907 -32.91 -35.90 28.34
N TRP A 908 -33.78 -35.43 27.44
CA TRP A 908 -33.88 -34.02 27.07
C TRP A 908 -34.66 -33.25 28.13
N LYS A 909 -34.03 -32.23 28.71
CA LYS A 909 -34.55 -31.46 29.85
C LYS A 909 -35.07 -30.11 29.42
N ALA A 910 -36.13 -29.66 30.09
CA ALA A 910 -36.46 -28.24 30.17
C ALA A 910 -35.47 -27.53 31.10
N PHE A 911 -35.28 -26.23 30.88
CA PHE A 911 -34.49 -25.34 31.72
C PHE A 911 -35.41 -24.24 32.23
N ASP A 912 -35.72 -24.28 33.53
CA ASP A 912 -36.59 -23.28 34.15
C ASP A 912 -36.00 -21.86 34.08
N LYS A 913 -34.66 -21.73 34.05
CA LYS A 913 -33.92 -20.48 33.98
C LYS A 913 -32.66 -20.61 33.15
N ILE A 914 -32.51 -19.72 32.17
CA ILE A 914 -31.30 -19.41 31.42
C ILE A 914 -31.16 -17.89 31.47
N GLU A 915 -30.05 -17.40 32.01
CA GLU A 915 -29.68 -15.99 31.94
C GLU A 915 -29.13 -15.70 30.53
N VAL A 916 -29.56 -14.58 29.94
CA VAL A 916 -29.22 -14.19 28.57
C VAL A 916 -28.97 -12.70 28.46
N LYS A 917 -28.04 -12.32 27.58
CA LYS A 917 -27.77 -10.95 27.13
C LYS A 917 -28.29 -10.73 25.72
N ARG A 918 -28.61 -9.49 25.36
CA ARG A 918 -28.97 -9.10 23.99
C ARG A 918 -27.87 -9.51 23.02
N GLY A 919 -28.28 -10.19 21.94
CA GLY A 919 -27.38 -10.69 20.90
C GLY A 919 -26.90 -12.13 21.13
N ASP A 920 -27.11 -12.70 22.32
CA ASP A 920 -26.87 -14.12 22.57
C ASP A 920 -27.70 -15.00 21.63
N TYR A 921 -27.20 -16.19 21.33
CA TYR A 921 -27.92 -17.20 20.57
C TYR A 921 -28.20 -18.45 21.40
N ILE A 922 -29.48 -18.74 21.61
CA ILE A 922 -29.95 -20.05 22.07
C ILE A 922 -30.20 -20.92 20.82
N ARG A 923 -29.44 -22.01 20.66
CA ARG A 923 -29.51 -22.89 19.49
C ARG A 923 -29.98 -24.28 19.86
N VAL A 924 -30.99 -24.81 19.17
CA VAL A 924 -31.24 -26.25 19.10
C VAL A 924 -30.64 -26.76 17.80
N ALA A 925 -29.57 -27.53 17.91
CA ALA A 925 -28.76 -28.02 16.80
C ALA A 925 -28.93 -29.52 16.59
N ALA A 926 -29.03 -29.97 15.33
CA ALA A 926 -28.99 -31.38 14.94
C ALA A 926 -27.68 -31.70 14.20
N ILE A 927 -27.17 -32.91 14.44
CA ILE A 927 -25.94 -33.44 13.87
C ILE A 927 -26.18 -34.91 13.48
N SER A 928 -25.90 -35.27 12.23
CA SER A 928 -26.01 -36.66 11.76
C SER A 928 -24.76 -37.46 12.10
N ASN A 929 -24.88 -38.52 12.91
CA ASN A 929 -23.80 -39.46 13.21
C ASN A 929 -23.83 -40.61 12.20
N GLY A 930 -22.80 -40.72 11.36
CA GLY A 930 -22.78 -41.70 10.26
C GLY A 930 -23.72 -41.29 9.13
N ASN A 931 -24.51 -42.25 8.62
CA ASN A 931 -25.38 -42.05 7.46
C ASN A 931 -26.86 -42.38 7.76
N PRO A 932 -27.53 -41.65 8.67
CA PRO A 932 -28.94 -41.85 8.97
C PRO A 932 -29.82 -41.67 7.73
N THR A 933 -30.60 -42.70 7.37
CA THR A 933 -31.49 -42.68 6.19
C THR A 933 -32.68 -41.73 6.36
N LYS A 934 -32.99 -41.33 7.61
CA LYS A 934 -34.13 -40.46 7.97
C LYS A 934 -33.79 -39.51 9.13
N PRO A 935 -32.91 -38.51 8.95
CA PRO A 935 -32.40 -37.65 10.03
C PRO A 935 -33.36 -36.53 10.45
N SER A 936 -34.67 -36.69 10.20
CA SER A 936 -35.66 -35.65 10.49
C SER A 936 -36.17 -35.76 11.93
N VAL A 937 -36.08 -34.67 12.68
CA VAL A 937 -36.47 -34.57 14.09
C VAL A 937 -37.72 -33.68 14.23
N HIS A 938 -38.67 -34.10 15.06
CA HIS A 938 -39.68 -33.18 15.63
C HIS A 938 -39.11 -32.56 16.90
N VAL A 939 -38.96 -31.23 16.87
CA VAL A 939 -38.49 -30.42 17.99
C VAL A 939 -38.94 -28.97 17.80
N THR A 940 -39.66 -28.44 18.78
CA THR A 940 -40.29 -27.13 18.78
C THR A 940 -39.78 -26.34 19.98
N PRO A 941 -38.70 -25.55 19.82
CA PRO A 941 -38.20 -24.67 20.86
C PRO A 941 -39.24 -23.63 21.31
N ILE A 942 -39.44 -23.52 22.62
CA ILE A 942 -40.28 -22.50 23.26
C ILE A 942 -39.44 -21.79 24.32
N ILE A 943 -39.34 -20.46 24.20
CA ILE A 943 -38.52 -19.58 25.03
C ILE A 943 -39.44 -18.53 25.65
N THR A 944 -39.44 -18.40 26.97
CA THR A 944 -40.30 -17.45 27.69
C THR A 944 -39.51 -16.58 28.65
N TYR A 945 -39.52 -15.26 28.44
CA TYR A 945 -39.06 -14.28 29.42
C TYR A 945 -39.90 -14.36 30.70
N LEU A 946 -39.22 -14.55 31.83
CA LEU A 946 -39.86 -14.66 33.13
C LEU A 946 -40.19 -13.27 33.71
N ASN A 947 -41.23 -13.18 34.54
CA ASN A 947 -41.45 -12.00 35.42
C ASN A 947 -40.55 -12.05 36.66
N GLU A 948 -39.26 -12.29 36.40
CA GLU A 948 -38.18 -12.25 37.36
C GLU A 948 -37.23 -11.14 36.94
N GLY A 949 -36.87 -10.29 37.91
CA GLY A 949 -35.86 -9.28 37.70
C GLY A 949 -34.51 -9.98 37.67
N GLY A 950 -33.98 -10.17 36.48
CA GLY A 950 -32.55 -10.11 36.25
C GLY A 950 -32.08 -8.67 36.43
N THR A 951 -32.18 -8.16 37.67
CA THR A 951 -31.09 -7.33 38.15
C THR A 951 -29.93 -8.32 38.32
N PRO A 952 -28.79 -8.13 37.64
CA PRO A 952 -27.54 -8.53 38.26
C PRO A 952 -27.49 -7.88 39.66
N ALA A 953 -26.57 -8.29 40.52
CA ALA A 953 -26.13 -7.34 41.56
C ALA A 953 -25.74 -6.02 40.87
N PRO A 954 -25.66 -4.87 41.55
CA PRO A 954 -24.80 -3.82 41.02
C PRO A 954 -23.36 -4.38 40.89
N GLU A 955 -23.03 -4.92 39.71
CA GLU A 955 -22.03 -4.30 38.83
C GLU A 955 -22.12 -2.80 39.14
N PRO A 956 -21.12 -2.25 39.87
CA PRO A 956 -21.25 -0.98 40.58
C PRO A 956 -21.79 0.06 39.60
N THR A 957 -23.03 0.54 39.81
CA THR A 957 -23.88 1.31 38.88
C THR A 957 -23.20 1.63 37.54
N PRO A 958 -23.25 0.70 36.56
CA PRO A 958 -22.09 0.26 35.76
C PRO A 958 -21.13 1.43 35.57
N GLU A 959 -20.09 1.48 36.41
CA GLU A 959 -19.39 2.73 36.72
C GLU A 959 -19.04 3.44 35.42
N LEU A 960 -19.10 4.77 35.41
CA LEU A 960 -18.67 5.52 34.24
C LEU A 960 -17.19 5.18 34.03
N LYS A 961 -16.96 4.19 33.17
CA LYS A 961 -15.69 3.48 33.06
C LYS A 961 -14.82 4.29 32.12
N ALA A 962 -13.54 4.30 32.43
CA ALA A 962 -12.55 4.90 31.57
C ALA A 962 -12.69 4.35 30.14
N PRO A 963 -12.69 5.21 29.10
CA PRO A 963 -12.64 4.78 27.71
C PRO A 963 -11.50 3.79 27.45
N VAL A 964 -11.79 2.78 26.62
CA VAL A 964 -10.88 1.66 26.32
C VAL A 964 -10.43 1.72 24.86
N ASP A 965 -9.42 0.92 24.51
CA ASP A 965 -8.89 0.87 23.14
C ASP A 965 -8.43 2.26 22.64
N VAL A 966 -7.97 3.12 23.56
CA VAL A 966 -7.43 4.45 23.25
C VAL A 966 -6.22 4.26 22.35
N LYS A 967 -6.22 5.00 21.24
CA LYS A 967 -5.23 4.94 20.18
C LYS A 967 -4.92 6.35 19.74
N VAL A 968 -3.67 6.55 19.34
CA VAL A 968 -3.26 7.75 18.65
C VAL A 968 -2.90 7.37 17.21
N SER A 969 -3.43 8.13 16.26
CA SER A 969 -3.15 8.03 14.82
C SER A 969 -3.03 9.43 14.23
N GLU A 970 -2.70 9.53 12.94
CA GLU A 970 -2.61 10.83 12.25
C GLU A 970 -1.73 11.85 13.01
N VAL A 971 -0.62 11.35 13.61
CA VAL A 971 0.35 12.16 14.35
C VAL A 971 1.14 13.02 13.36
N THR A 972 1.17 14.33 13.58
CA THR A 972 1.91 15.31 12.78
C THR A 972 2.95 16.02 13.65
N GLU A 973 3.57 17.09 13.13
CA GLU A 973 4.44 17.98 13.91
C GLU A 973 3.71 18.69 15.06
N THR A 974 2.40 18.99 14.89
CA THR A 974 1.66 19.88 15.82
C THR A 974 0.28 19.38 16.20
N SER A 975 -0.11 18.18 15.76
CA SER A 975 -1.40 17.56 16.05
C SER A 975 -1.30 16.04 16.16
N ALA A 976 -2.33 15.44 16.74
CA ALA A 976 -2.56 14.00 16.68
C ALA A 976 -4.05 13.69 16.87
N LYS A 977 -4.52 12.63 16.20
CA LYS A 977 -5.89 12.15 16.35
C LYS A 977 -5.95 11.04 17.38
N VAL A 978 -6.73 11.30 18.42
CA VAL A 978 -7.02 10.37 19.49
C VAL A 978 -8.33 9.68 19.13
N SER A 979 -8.36 8.35 19.17
CA SER A 979 -9.59 7.56 19.01
C SER A 979 -9.70 6.57 20.16
N TRP A 980 -10.93 6.25 20.57
CA TRP A 980 -11.20 5.32 21.67
C TRP A 980 -12.48 4.54 21.40
N LYS A 981 -12.86 3.70 22.35
CA LYS A 981 -14.19 3.09 22.43
C LYS A 981 -14.75 3.34 23.82
N ASN A 982 -16.07 3.46 23.91
CA ASN A 982 -16.71 3.34 25.22
C ASN A 982 -16.45 1.93 25.78
N ALA A 983 -16.33 1.80 27.09
CA ALA A 983 -16.19 0.49 27.72
C ALA A 983 -17.47 -0.33 27.52
N ALA A 984 -17.35 -1.54 26.97
CA ALA A 984 -18.50 -2.37 26.61
C ALA A 984 -19.42 -2.73 27.79
N ASP A 985 -18.88 -2.69 29.01
CA ASP A 985 -19.57 -2.98 30.28
C ASP A 985 -19.69 -1.72 31.19
N GLY A 986 -19.67 -0.49 30.65
CA GLY A 986 -19.77 0.78 31.41
C GLY A 986 -21.06 1.59 31.12
N LYS A 987 -21.38 2.57 31.99
CA LYS A 987 -22.47 3.55 31.75
C LYS A 987 -22.23 4.28 30.42
N GLU A 988 -23.31 4.55 29.70
CA GLU A 988 -23.26 5.32 28.46
C GLU A 988 -22.84 6.76 28.75
N ALA A 989 -21.80 7.22 28.05
CA ALA A 989 -21.29 8.58 28.18
C ALA A 989 -22.20 9.55 27.40
N ALA A 990 -22.50 10.71 27.98
CA ALA A 990 -23.07 11.84 27.24
C ALA A 990 -22.01 12.56 26.40
N GLY A 991 -20.73 12.37 26.72
CA GLY A 991 -19.58 12.73 25.91
C GLY A 991 -18.27 12.44 26.65
N TYR A 992 -17.15 12.92 26.11
CA TYR A 992 -15.82 12.62 26.64
C TYR A 992 -15.00 13.89 26.88
N ASN A 993 -14.06 13.82 27.81
CA ASN A 993 -12.97 14.79 27.91
C ASN A 993 -11.63 14.13 27.53
N VAL A 994 -10.78 14.89 26.85
CA VAL A 994 -9.43 14.46 26.46
C VAL A 994 -8.40 15.27 27.24
N TYR A 995 -7.39 14.58 27.75
CA TYR A 995 -6.31 15.13 28.54
C TYR A 995 -4.98 14.88 27.84
N VAL A 996 -4.16 15.92 27.73
CA VAL A 996 -2.80 15.88 27.17
C VAL A 996 -1.83 16.32 28.26
N ASP A 997 -0.86 15.46 28.58
CA ASP A 997 0.02 15.59 29.75
C ASP A 997 -0.73 15.93 31.04
N GLY A 998 -1.86 15.24 31.22
CA GLY A 998 -2.75 15.39 32.35
C GLY A 998 -3.64 16.64 32.32
N THR A 999 -3.50 17.54 31.34
CA THR A 999 -4.27 18.79 31.19
C THR A 999 -5.43 18.60 30.22
N LYS A 1000 -6.66 18.98 30.61
CA LYS A 1000 -7.84 18.88 29.71
C LYS A 1000 -7.72 19.84 28.53
N VAL A 1001 -7.96 19.35 27.31
CA VAL A 1001 -7.81 20.14 26.07
C VAL A 1001 -9.12 20.52 25.37
N ASN A 1002 -10.25 19.92 25.74
CA ASN A 1002 -11.58 20.27 25.22
C ASN A 1002 -12.39 21.13 26.21
N GLU A 1003 -13.05 22.18 25.71
CA GLU A 1003 -13.94 23.03 26.51
C GLU A 1003 -15.32 22.37 26.73
N GLU A 1004 -15.98 21.95 25.65
CA GLU A 1004 -17.24 21.21 25.65
C GLU A 1004 -17.02 19.69 25.53
N LEU A 1005 -18.00 18.89 25.95
CA LEU A 1005 -17.93 17.42 25.87
C LEU A 1005 -17.93 16.94 24.41
N ILE A 1006 -17.03 16.02 24.11
CA ILE A 1006 -16.91 15.42 22.77
C ILE A 1006 -17.95 14.29 22.69
N ALA A 1007 -18.96 14.39 21.82
CA ALA A 1007 -19.96 13.32 21.68
C ALA A 1007 -19.44 12.08 20.92
N GLU A 1008 -18.50 12.30 19.99
CA GLU A 1008 -17.86 11.26 19.19
C GLU A 1008 -16.77 10.51 19.97
N THR A 1009 -16.37 9.33 19.48
CA THR A 1009 -15.27 8.54 20.07
C THR A 1009 -13.89 8.87 19.47
N THR A 1010 -13.74 10.08 18.93
CA THR A 1010 -12.47 10.59 18.36
C THR A 1010 -12.30 12.08 18.62
N TYR A 1011 -11.06 12.56 18.73
CA TYR A 1011 -10.73 13.97 18.91
C TYR A 1011 -9.35 14.31 18.34
N ASN A 1012 -9.24 15.45 17.66
CA ASN A 1012 -7.98 15.95 17.13
C ASN A 1012 -7.34 16.92 18.14
N VAL A 1013 -6.27 16.47 18.80
CA VAL A 1013 -5.39 17.33 19.60
C VAL A 1013 -4.56 18.18 18.63
N SER A 1014 -4.40 19.47 18.93
CA SER A 1014 -3.65 20.42 18.11
C SER A 1014 -2.78 21.34 18.97
N SER A 1015 -1.98 22.21 18.33
CA SER A 1015 -1.04 23.13 19.00
C SER A 1015 0.04 22.43 19.84
N LEU A 1016 0.37 21.19 19.48
CA LEU A 1016 1.49 20.44 20.05
C LEU A 1016 2.83 21.00 19.53
N LYS A 1017 3.90 20.77 20.29
CA LYS A 1017 5.28 20.99 19.85
C LYS A 1017 5.76 19.77 19.08
N ASP A 1018 6.64 19.98 18.12
CA ASP A 1018 7.23 18.90 17.32
C ASP A 1018 8.25 18.08 18.12
N GLY A 1019 8.45 16.82 17.72
CA GLY A 1019 9.44 15.91 18.31
C GLY A 1019 9.31 15.71 19.81
N THR A 1020 8.14 15.99 20.36
CA THR A 1020 7.86 16.06 21.79
C THR A 1020 6.94 14.90 22.16
N THR A 1021 7.34 14.10 23.15
CA THR A 1021 6.50 13.03 23.67
C THR A 1021 5.38 13.62 24.52
N TYR A 1022 4.15 13.31 24.14
CA TYR A 1022 2.92 13.65 24.82
C TYR A 1022 2.25 12.38 25.34
N SER A 1023 1.61 12.49 26.49
CA SER A 1023 0.73 11.47 27.04
C SER A 1023 -0.72 11.87 26.85
N VAL A 1024 -1.55 11.01 26.26
CA VAL A 1024 -3.00 11.20 26.18
C VAL A 1024 -3.76 10.24 27.07
N GLU A 1025 -4.77 10.78 27.74
CA GLU A 1025 -5.72 10.08 28.59
C GLU A 1025 -7.12 10.60 28.24
N VAL A 1026 -8.14 9.73 28.25
CA VAL A 1026 -9.53 10.12 27.95
C VAL A 1026 -10.41 9.75 29.15
N THR A 1027 -11.42 10.56 29.46
CA THR A 1027 -12.51 10.24 30.40
C THR A 1027 -13.84 10.23 29.67
N ALA A 1028 -14.78 9.43 30.16
CA ALA A 1028 -16.20 9.55 29.85
C ALA A 1028 -16.85 10.52 30.84
N VAL A 1029 -17.85 11.27 30.38
CA VAL A 1029 -18.73 12.13 31.19
C VAL A 1029 -20.17 11.77 30.89
N ASP A 1030 -21.00 11.60 31.92
CA ASP A 1030 -22.39 11.19 31.76
C ASP A 1030 -23.38 12.36 31.69
N ALA A 1031 -24.67 12.05 31.56
CA ALA A 1031 -25.74 13.04 31.45
C ALA A 1031 -26.02 13.81 32.77
N ASP A 1032 -25.50 13.34 33.89
CA ASP A 1032 -25.58 13.98 35.21
C ASP A 1032 -24.36 14.90 35.46
N GLY A 1033 -23.31 14.76 34.63
CA GLY A 1033 -22.06 15.51 34.69
C GLY A 1033 -20.99 14.85 35.55
N GLU A 1034 -21.16 13.59 35.95
CA GLU A 1034 -20.10 12.81 36.60
C GLU A 1034 -19.05 12.38 35.57
N GLU A 1035 -17.79 12.29 35.98
CA GLU A 1035 -16.64 12.04 35.12
C GLU A 1035 -15.88 10.78 35.56
N SER A 1036 -15.49 9.94 34.61
CA SER A 1036 -14.83 8.66 34.85
C SER A 1036 -13.41 8.80 35.41
N ALA A 1037 -12.87 7.67 35.89
CA ALA A 1037 -11.42 7.49 35.88
C ALA A 1037 -10.85 7.70 34.46
N LYS A 1038 -9.60 8.15 34.37
CA LYS A 1038 -8.88 8.28 33.09
C LYS A 1038 -8.57 6.91 32.48
N SER A 1039 -8.53 6.86 31.15
CA SER A 1039 -8.10 5.69 30.37
C SER A 1039 -6.69 5.24 30.73
N GLU A 1040 -6.30 4.07 30.21
CA GLU A 1040 -4.88 3.79 30.07
C GLU A 1040 -4.20 4.94 29.32
N LYS A 1041 -3.05 5.36 29.83
CA LYS A 1041 -2.24 6.42 29.25
C LYS A 1041 -1.60 5.90 27.98
N VAL A 1042 -1.83 6.59 26.87
CA VAL A 1042 -1.17 6.31 25.59
C VAL A 1042 -0.16 7.41 25.34
N GLU A 1043 1.12 7.05 25.26
CA GLU A 1043 2.17 7.98 24.87
C GLU A 1043 2.34 7.98 23.35
N PHE A 1044 2.52 9.17 22.79
CA PHE A 1044 2.85 9.37 21.39
C PHE A 1044 3.87 10.50 21.30
N THR A 1045 4.80 10.41 20.35
CA THR A 1045 5.73 11.50 20.07
C THR A 1045 5.29 12.17 18.79
N THR A 1046 5.05 13.48 18.83
CA THR A 1046 4.80 14.26 17.61
C THR A 1046 5.94 14.07 16.62
N VAL A 1047 5.62 14.12 15.33
CA VAL A 1047 6.66 14.06 14.29
C VAL A 1047 7.64 15.18 14.56
N LYS A 1048 8.93 14.85 14.65
CA LYS A 1048 9.97 15.88 14.82
C LYS A 1048 10.00 16.71 13.56
N LYS A 1049 9.89 18.03 13.70
CA LYS A 1049 10.01 18.93 12.56
C LYS A 1049 11.45 18.83 12.06
N VAL A 1050 11.61 18.25 10.88
CA VAL A 1050 12.91 18.23 10.22
C VAL A 1050 13.18 19.66 9.77
N VAL A 1051 13.94 20.40 10.56
CA VAL A 1051 14.47 21.70 10.14
C VAL A 1051 15.38 21.42 8.96
N VAL A 1052 14.93 21.84 7.78
CA VAL A 1052 15.66 21.62 6.53
C VAL A 1052 16.95 22.45 6.57
N ASP A 1053 18.08 21.75 6.65
CA ASP A 1053 19.41 22.33 6.63
C ASP A 1053 19.75 22.77 5.21
N LYS A 1054 19.83 24.09 5.02
CA LYS A 1054 20.21 24.74 3.76
C LYS A 1054 21.62 25.36 3.81
N GLU A 1055 22.44 25.09 4.83
CA GLU A 1055 23.75 25.76 4.97
C GLU A 1055 24.72 25.42 3.83
N ALA A 1056 24.84 24.14 3.47
CA ALA A 1056 25.66 23.72 2.33
C ALA A 1056 25.17 24.34 1.01
N LEU A 1057 23.85 24.30 0.76
CA LEU A 1057 23.22 24.90 -0.42
C LEU A 1057 23.50 26.40 -0.52
N LYS A 1058 23.40 27.15 0.59
CA LYS A 1058 23.73 28.58 0.64
C LYS A 1058 25.21 28.84 0.34
N ALA A 1059 26.12 28.06 0.92
CA ALA A 1059 27.55 28.20 0.69
C ALA A 1059 27.93 27.93 -0.79
N ASN A 1060 27.31 26.92 -1.42
CA ASN A 1060 27.53 26.64 -2.83
C ASN A 1060 26.83 27.66 -3.75
N ILE A 1061 25.68 28.23 -3.38
CA ILE A 1061 25.05 29.36 -4.07
C ILE A 1061 26.00 30.57 -4.10
N GLU A 1062 26.60 30.93 -2.96
CA GLU A 1062 27.59 32.01 -2.90
C GLU A 1062 28.82 31.70 -3.78
N ARG A 1063 29.33 30.46 -3.71
CA ARG A 1063 30.48 30.00 -4.51
C ARG A 1063 30.22 30.04 -6.01
N ALA A 1064 29.08 29.50 -6.47
CA ALA A 1064 28.67 29.54 -7.87
C ALA A 1064 28.43 30.99 -8.36
N SER A 1065 27.77 31.82 -7.54
CA SER A 1065 27.56 33.24 -7.84
C SER A 1065 28.88 33.98 -8.01
N ALA A 1066 29.93 33.64 -7.26
CA ALA A 1066 31.27 34.20 -7.44
C ALA A 1066 31.92 33.73 -8.74
N LEU A 1067 31.91 32.41 -9.01
CA LEU A 1067 32.52 31.79 -10.20
C LEU A 1067 31.92 32.26 -11.52
N LEU A 1068 30.63 32.62 -11.56
CA LEU A 1068 29.98 33.22 -12.73
C LEU A 1068 30.59 34.57 -13.16
N ASN A 1069 31.32 35.25 -12.26
CA ASN A 1069 32.05 36.48 -12.62
C ASN A 1069 33.45 36.20 -13.21
N GLU A 1070 33.92 34.94 -13.22
CA GLU A 1070 35.22 34.55 -13.80
C GLU A 1070 35.12 34.26 -15.31
N THR A 1071 34.47 35.15 -16.06
CA THR A 1071 34.16 35.00 -17.50
C THR A 1071 35.38 34.82 -18.41
N ASP A 1072 36.53 35.31 -17.99
CA ASP A 1072 37.80 35.28 -18.75
C ASP A 1072 38.64 34.01 -18.47
N LYS A 1073 38.09 33.10 -17.65
CA LYS A 1073 38.75 31.89 -17.16
C LYS A 1073 38.02 30.62 -17.58
N TYR A 1074 36.68 30.61 -17.55
CA TYR A 1074 35.88 29.42 -17.86
C TYR A 1074 35.16 29.53 -19.21
N THR A 1075 34.90 28.42 -19.89
CA THR A 1075 34.19 28.42 -21.18
C THR A 1075 32.75 28.86 -21.01
N GLU A 1076 32.23 29.61 -21.99
CA GLU A 1076 30.86 30.14 -22.00
C GLU A 1076 29.80 29.03 -21.79
N GLU A 1077 30.01 27.85 -22.39
CA GLU A 1077 29.16 26.66 -22.20
C GLU A 1077 29.11 26.20 -20.73
N SER A 1078 30.26 26.12 -20.06
CA SER A 1078 30.32 25.64 -18.67
C SER A 1078 29.82 26.69 -17.66
N LEU A 1079 30.02 27.98 -17.96
CA LEU A 1079 29.43 29.09 -17.19
C LEU A 1079 27.90 29.11 -17.33
N LYS A 1080 27.35 28.87 -18.52
CA LYS A 1080 25.89 28.78 -18.73
C LYS A 1080 25.28 27.62 -17.93
N ALA A 1081 25.91 26.45 -17.94
CA ALA A 1081 25.47 25.31 -17.12
C ALA A 1081 25.51 25.62 -15.61
N LEU A 1082 26.50 26.39 -15.15
CA LEU A 1082 26.57 26.89 -13.78
C LEU A 1082 25.47 27.90 -13.46
N GLU A 1083 25.10 28.78 -14.40
CA GLU A 1083 24.02 29.77 -14.23
C GLU A 1083 22.65 29.09 -14.09
N GLU A 1084 22.37 28.09 -14.93
CA GLU A 1084 21.14 27.28 -14.88
C GLU A 1084 21.03 26.51 -13.55
N ALA A 1085 22.13 25.85 -13.14
CA ALA A 1085 22.18 25.15 -11.85
C ALA A 1085 22.03 26.11 -10.66
N LEU A 1086 22.63 27.30 -10.73
CA LEU A 1086 22.51 28.33 -9.70
C LEU A 1086 21.08 28.84 -9.57
N ALA A 1087 20.39 29.08 -10.68
CA ALA A 1087 18.99 29.51 -10.68
C ALA A 1087 18.07 28.46 -10.04
N ALA A 1088 18.27 27.17 -10.36
CA ALA A 1088 17.56 26.06 -9.73
C ALA A 1088 17.84 25.98 -8.21
N ALA A 1089 19.11 26.09 -7.81
CA ALA A 1089 19.52 26.09 -6.42
C ALA A 1089 18.94 27.28 -5.63
N GLN A 1090 18.94 28.48 -6.21
CA GLN A 1090 18.34 29.67 -5.60
C GLN A 1090 16.82 29.51 -5.41
N LYS A 1091 16.11 28.94 -6.40
CA LYS A 1091 14.68 28.62 -6.30
C LYS A 1091 14.42 27.72 -5.09
N VAL A 1092 15.12 26.60 -4.98
CA VAL A 1092 15.00 25.64 -3.86
C VAL A 1092 15.43 26.24 -2.51
N ASN A 1093 16.46 27.08 -2.48
CA ASN A 1093 16.85 27.79 -1.26
C ASN A 1093 15.77 28.76 -0.77
N SER A 1094 15.13 29.49 -1.70
CA SER A 1094 14.05 30.44 -1.43
C SER A 1094 12.69 29.81 -1.08
N ASP A 1095 12.44 28.57 -1.50
CA ASP A 1095 11.18 27.87 -1.26
C ASP A 1095 11.03 27.48 0.23
N PRO A 1096 10.01 28.00 0.96
CA PRO A 1096 9.74 27.63 2.34
C PRO A 1096 9.14 26.23 2.51
N LYS A 1097 8.75 25.55 1.42
CA LYS A 1097 8.22 24.18 1.39
C LYS A 1097 9.23 23.13 0.88
N ALA A 1098 10.42 23.53 0.46
CA ALA A 1098 11.45 22.60 0.01
C ALA A 1098 11.92 21.69 1.15
N ASP A 1099 11.77 20.39 0.97
CA ASP A 1099 12.27 19.34 1.85
C ASP A 1099 13.80 19.15 1.73
N GLN A 1100 14.37 18.33 2.62
CA GLN A 1100 15.81 18.09 2.67
C GLN A 1100 16.34 17.38 1.41
N THR A 1101 15.54 16.53 0.76
CA THR A 1101 15.94 15.83 -0.46
C THR A 1101 16.13 16.84 -1.58
N LYS A 1102 15.14 17.71 -1.82
CA LYS A 1102 15.24 18.80 -2.81
C LYS A 1102 16.44 19.72 -2.55
N VAL A 1103 16.71 20.05 -1.27
CA VAL A 1103 17.86 20.88 -0.90
C VAL A 1103 19.19 20.17 -1.14
N ASN A 1104 19.28 18.87 -0.84
CA ASN A 1104 20.46 18.05 -1.11
C ASN A 1104 20.70 17.87 -2.61
N ASP A 1105 19.66 17.61 -3.39
CA ASP A 1105 19.73 17.42 -4.85
C ASP A 1105 20.10 18.73 -5.55
N ALA A 1106 19.49 19.85 -5.16
CA ALA A 1106 19.87 21.17 -5.64
C ALA A 1106 21.33 21.52 -5.28
N ASN A 1107 21.79 21.13 -4.08
CA ASN A 1107 23.18 21.32 -3.68
C ASN A 1107 24.13 20.45 -4.52
N LYS A 1108 23.80 19.17 -4.72
CA LYS A 1108 24.59 18.20 -5.50
C LYS A 1108 24.66 18.59 -6.98
N ALA A 1109 23.56 19.08 -7.56
CA ALA A 1109 23.51 19.60 -8.91
C ALA A 1109 24.39 20.85 -9.06
N LEU A 1110 24.33 21.78 -8.10
CA LEU A 1110 25.17 22.97 -8.09
C LEU A 1110 26.66 22.65 -7.88
N GLU A 1111 26.99 21.74 -6.96
CA GLU A 1111 28.36 21.24 -6.75
C GLU A 1111 28.92 20.56 -8.00
N LYS A 1112 28.09 19.78 -8.70
CA LYS A 1112 28.45 19.18 -9.99
C LYS A 1112 28.72 20.26 -11.04
N ALA A 1113 27.85 21.26 -11.18
CA ALA A 1113 28.06 22.36 -12.13
C ALA A 1113 29.31 23.19 -11.81
N ILE A 1114 29.61 23.42 -10.52
CA ILE A 1114 30.86 24.04 -10.05
C ILE A 1114 32.08 23.18 -10.43
N LYS A 1115 31.99 21.85 -10.29
CA LYS A 1115 33.07 20.89 -10.60
C LYS A 1115 33.31 20.75 -12.10
N ASP A 1116 32.26 20.85 -12.91
CA ASP A 1116 32.28 20.67 -14.36
C ASP A 1116 32.65 21.95 -15.13
N LEU A 1117 32.99 23.04 -14.44
CA LEU A 1117 33.58 24.24 -15.03
C LEU A 1117 34.86 23.90 -15.81
N LYS A 1118 34.90 24.27 -17.09
CA LYS A 1118 36.04 24.01 -17.99
C LYS A 1118 36.80 25.31 -18.21
N GLU A 1119 38.11 25.31 -17.98
CA GLU A 1119 38.93 26.51 -18.24
C GLU A 1119 39.10 26.77 -19.74
N GLN A 1120 39.23 28.03 -20.15
CA GLN A 1120 39.51 28.43 -21.52
C GLN A 1120 40.98 28.16 -21.87
N GLU A 1121 41.24 27.42 -22.94
CA GLU A 1121 42.60 27.25 -23.46
C GLU A 1121 43.19 28.59 -23.92
N LYS A 1122 44.28 29.01 -23.27
CA LYS A 1122 45.11 30.14 -23.71
C LYS A 1122 46.33 29.61 -24.48
N PRO A 1123 46.73 30.26 -25.59
CA PRO A 1123 47.79 29.75 -26.45
C PRO A 1123 49.17 29.79 -25.77
N ASP A 1124 49.97 28.74 -26.01
CA ASP A 1124 51.28 28.48 -25.40
C ASP A 1124 52.32 29.61 -25.57
N PRO A 1125 53.03 29.98 -24.48
CA PRO A 1125 54.33 30.64 -24.52
C PRO A 1125 55.49 29.70 -24.11
N GLU A 1126 56.71 30.03 -24.58
CA GLU A 1126 57.94 29.22 -24.44
C GLU A 1126 58.39 28.93 -22.98
N PRO A 1127 59.15 27.82 -22.75
CA PRO A 1127 59.42 27.29 -21.41
C PRO A 1127 60.45 28.09 -20.60
N THR A 1128 60.18 28.26 -19.30
CA THR A 1128 61.05 28.92 -18.33
C THR A 1128 61.28 27.99 -17.12
N PRO A 1129 62.50 27.92 -16.50
CA PRO A 1129 62.84 26.81 -15.60
C PRO A 1129 62.20 26.89 -14.21
N GLU A 1130 61.71 25.73 -13.77
CA GLU A 1130 60.85 25.42 -12.61
C GLU A 1130 61.32 26.00 -11.24
N LEU A 1131 60.35 26.22 -10.35
CA LEU A 1131 60.54 26.64 -8.95
C LEU A 1131 60.43 25.41 -8.03
N LYS A 1132 61.37 25.21 -7.12
CA LYS A 1132 61.40 24.01 -6.28
C LYS A 1132 60.53 24.10 -5.03
N ALA A 1133 59.97 22.96 -4.64
CA ALA A 1133 59.15 22.80 -3.44
C ALA A 1133 59.93 23.10 -2.15
N PRO A 1134 59.27 23.67 -1.12
CA PRO A 1134 59.79 23.74 0.24
C PRO A 1134 60.22 22.37 0.79
N VAL A 1135 61.27 22.39 1.60
CA VAL A 1135 61.91 21.19 2.17
C VAL A 1135 61.92 21.26 3.69
N ASP A 1136 62.23 20.13 4.35
CA ASP A 1136 62.30 20.03 5.82
C ASP A 1136 61.00 20.45 6.53
N VAL A 1137 59.85 20.17 5.89
CA VAL A 1137 58.51 20.41 6.45
C VAL A 1137 58.34 19.59 7.73
N LYS A 1138 57.83 20.23 8.78
CA LYS A 1138 57.67 19.66 10.13
C LYS A 1138 56.42 20.22 10.79
N VAL A 1139 55.78 19.37 11.58
CA VAL A 1139 54.68 19.79 12.48
C VAL A 1139 55.14 19.63 13.93
N SER A 1140 54.91 20.65 14.73
CA SER A 1140 55.25 20.75 16.15
C SER A 1140 54.14 21.46 16.93
N GLU A 1141 54.31 21.67 18.25
CA GLU A 1141 53.34 22.41 19.09
C GLU A 1141 51.90 21.83 18.99
N ILE A 1142 51.79 20.50 18.84
CA ILE A 1142 50.52 19.80 18.65
C ILE A 1142 49.72 19.78 19.97
N THR A 1143 48.47 20.22 19.90
CA THR A 1143 47.49 20.18 20.98
C THR A 1143 46.27 19.34 20.55
N GLU A 1144 45.18 19.42 21.31
CA GLU A 1144 43.89 18.82 20.96
C GLU A 1144 43.24 19.49 19.73
N THR A 1145 43.46 20.80 19.52
CA THR A 1145 42.75 21.60 18.50
C THR A 1145 43.66 22.48 17.64
N SER A 1146 44.96 22.39 17.83
CA SER A 1146 45.96 23.14 17.07
C SER A 1146 47.26 22.38 16.86
N ALA A 1147 48.07 22.86 15.92
CA ALA A 1147 49.46 22.49 15.73
C ALA A 1147 50.20 23.62 15.02
N LYS A 1148 51.49 23.45 14.72
CA LYS A 1148 52.27 24.43 13.97
C LYS A 1148 53.12 23.78 12.91
N ALA A 1149 52.90 24.15 11.66
CA ALA A 1149 53.72 23.73 10.54
C ALA A 1149 54.90 24.69 10.37
N SER A 1150 56.06 24.17 9.99
CA SER A 1150 57.28 24.93 9.65
C SER A 1150 58.06 24.23 8.56
N TRP A 1151 58.81 24.98 7.76
CA TRP A 1151 59.55 24.47 6.60
C TRP A 1151 60.78 25.32 6.29
N LYS A 1152 61.51 24.99 5.24
CA LYS A 1152 62.61 25.78 4.69
C LYS A 1152 62.45 25.93 3.18
N ASN A 1153 62.90 27.05 2.63
CA ASN A 1153 63.01 27.19 1.19
C ASN A 1153 64.02 26.17 0.63
N ALA A 1154 63.81 25.68 -0.59
CA ALA A 1154 64.82 24.89 -1.28
C ALA A 1154 66.06 25.78 -1.58
N ALA A 1155 67.26 25.23 -1.39
CA ALA A 1155 68.50 25.98 -1.56
C ALA A 1155 68.95 26.07 -3.04
N ASP A 1156 68.07 26.50 -3.94
CA ASP A 1156 68.36 26.65 -5.38
C ASP A 1156 68.76 28.08 -5.80
N GLY A 1157 68.67 29.05 -4.88
CA GLY A 1157 69.09 30.42 -5.09
C GLY A 1157 68.01 31.37 -5.62
N LYS A 1158 66.77 30.91 -5.79
CA LYS A 1158 65.61 31.79 -5.99
C LYS A 1158 64.93 32.06 -4.63
N GLU A 1159 64.70 33.33 -4.31
CA GLU A 1159 63.87 33.70 -3.15
C GLU A 1159 62.39 33.50 -3.50
N ALA A 1160 61.68 32.69 -2.72
CA ALA A 1160 60.24 32.61 -2.77
C ALA A 1160 59.64 33.94 -2.27
N ALA A 1161 58.68 34.51 -2.99
CA ALA A 1161 57.92 35.67 -2.54
C ALA A 1161 56.97 35.32 -1.39
N GLY A 1162 56.58 34.05 -1.29
CA GLY A 1162 55.95 33.47 -0.12
C GLY A 1162 55.56 32.00 -0.35
N TYR A 1163 54.74 31.46 0.53
CA TYR A 1163 54.36 30.04 0.55
C TYR A 1163 52.85 29.86 0.65
N ASN A 1164 52.35 28.73 0.13
CA ASN A 1164 51.01 28.24 0.45
C ASN A 1164 51.11 26.94 1.25
N VAL A 1165 50.26 26.82 2.26
CA VAL A 1165 50.17 25.65 3.13
C VAL A 1165 48.84 24.95 2.89
N TYR A 1166 48.89 23.63 2.78
CA TYR A 1166 47.74 22.78 2.56
C TYR A 1166 47.59 21.82 3.74
N VAL A 1167 46.38 21.72 4.29
CA VAL A 1167 46.01 20.71 5.29
C VAL A 1167 45.00 19.77 4.64
N ASP A 1168 45.29 18.47 4.68
CA ASP A 1168 44.54 17.42 3.98
C ASP A 1168 44.27 17.73 2.48
N GLY A 1169 45.22 18.42 1.85
CA GLY A 1169 45.16 18.84 0.45
C GLY A 1169 44.44 20.17 0.20
N VAL A 1170 43.77 20.76 1.19
CA VAL A 1170 43.05 22.04 1.11
C VAL A 1170 43.96 23.20 1.51
N LYS A 1171 44.03 24.25 0.66
CA LYS A 1171 44.85 25.45 0.91
C LYS A 1171 44.31 26.26 2.09
N LEU A 1172 45.16 26.52 3.08
CA LEU A 1172 44.82 27.19 4.35
C LEU A 1172 44.86 28.72 4.24
N ASN A 1173 45.86 29.28 3.55
CA ASN A 1173 46.13 30.71 3.52
C ASN A 1173 45.55 31.38 2.26
N LYS A 1174 44.89 32.53 2.44
CA LYS A 1174 44.33 33.34 1.33
C LYS A 1174 45.40 34.23 0.67
N GLU A 1175 46.30 34.80 1.47
CA GLU A 1175 47.48 35.54 1.01
C GLU A 1175 48.74 34.71 1.22
N LEU A 1176 49.79 34.93 0.41
CA LEU A 1176 51.06 34.20 0.54
C LEU A 1176 51.69 34.42 1.91
N LEU A 1177 52.11 33.33 2.57
CA LEU A 1177 52.86 33.42 3.82
C LEU A 1177 54.31 33.81 3.53
N THR A 1178 54.77 34.93 4.06
CA THR A 1178 56.16 35.39 3.92
C THR A 1178 57.11 34.73 4.95
N GLU A 1179 56.56 34.22 6.05
CA GLU A 1179 57.29 33.42 7.04
C GLU A 1179 57.22 31.93 6.70
N ALA A 1180 58.31 31.20 6.96
CA ALA A 1180 58.40 29.75 6.70
C ALA A 1180 57.76 28.90 7.83
N SER A 1181 56.67 29.38 8.42
CA SER A 1181 55.86 28.65 9.40
C SER A 1181 54.45 29.21 9.52
N CYS A 1182 53.49 28.40 9.96
CA CYS A 1182 52.13 28.85 10.29
C CYS A 1182 51.52 28.04 11.45
N GLY A 1183 50.65 28.69 12.22
CA GLY A 1183 49.75 27.99 13.14
C GLY A 1183 48.60 27.33 12.37
N LEU A 1184 48.28 26.10 12.77
CA LEU A 1184 47.10 25.35 12.37
C LEU A 1184 46.12 25.37 13.55
N THR A 1185 44.89 25.79 13.34
CA THR A 1185 43.87 25.93 14.41
C THR A 1185 42.55 25.30 13.97
N ASN A 1186 41.60 25.13 14.91
CA ASN A 1186 40.29 24.51 14.68
C ASN A 1186 40.40 23.04 14.20
N LEU A 1187 41.47 22.35 14.59
CA LEU A 1187 41.60 20.91 14.40
C LEU A 1187 40.69 20.18 15.39
N LYS A 1188 40.27 18.96 15.06
CA LYS A 1188 39.53 18.07 15.96
C LYS A 1188 40.50 17.26 16.81
N ALA A 1189 40.15 16.94 18.05
CA ALA A 1189 40.93 16.06 18.92
C ALA A 1189 41.01 14.64 18.36
N GLU A 1190 42.05 13.90 18.75
CA GLU A 1190 42.39 12.54 18.26
C GLU A 1190 42.30 12.32 16.74
N THR A 1191 42.49 13.36 15.93
CA THR A 1191 42.33 13.30 14.48
C THR A 1191 43.68 13.40 13.78
N THR A 1192 43.89 12.56 12.78
CA THR A 1192 45.12 12.54 11.96
C THR A 1192 44.96 13.47 10.77
N TYR A 1193 45.91 14.37 10.59
CA TYR A 1193 45.98 15.37 9.52
C TYR A 1193 47.31 15.24 8.76
N PHE A 1194 47.37 15.68 7.50
CA PHE A 1194 48.64 15.87 6.80
C PHE A 1194 48.84 17.31 6.30
N VAL A 1195 50.10 17.75 6.27
CA VAL A 1195 50.52 19.07 5.77
C VAL A 1195 51.40 18.92 4.54
N GLU A 1196 51.15 19.76 3.55
CA GLU A 1196 51.98 19.97 2.35
C GLU A 1196 52.19 21.48 2.16
N VAL A 1197 53.32 21.89 1.58
CA VAL A 1197 53.66 23.31 1.38
C VAL A 1197 54.22 23.53 -0.03
N THR A 1198 53.88 24.65 -0.66
CA THR A 1198 54.44 25.11 -1.94
C THR A 1198 55.17 26.44 -1.75
N ALA A 1199 56.13 26.73 -2.62
CA ALA A 1199 56.75 28.04 -2.75
C ALA A 1199 56.11 28.77 -3.93
N VAL A 1200 55.99 30.09 -3.85
CA VAL A 1200 55.50 30.96 -4.93
C VAL A 1200 56.53 32.05 -5.19
N ASP A 1201 56.93 32.25 -6.44
CA ASP A 1201 57.88 33.30 -6.82
C ASP A 1201 57.22 34.68 -7.01
N ALA A 1202 58.03 35.71 -7.26
CA ALA A 1202 57.55 37.08 -7.44
C ALA A 1202 56.75 37.31 -8.74
N ALA A 1203 56.72 36.33 -9.66
CA ALA A 1203 55.86 36.32 -10.84
C ALA A 1203 54.55 35.52 -10.62
N GLY A 1204 54.37 34.93 -9.43
CA GLY A 1204 53.20 34.14 -9.07
C GLY A 1204 53.28 32.66 -9.47
N ASN A 1205 54.43 32.18 -9.96
CA ASN A 1205 54.59 30.76 -10.30
C ASN A 1205 54.68 29.95 -9.01
N GLU A 1206 53.86 28.90 -8.91
CA GLU A 1206 53.80 28.00 -7.75
C GLU A 1206 54.60 26.72 -8.02
N SER A 1207 55.39 26.28 -7.03
CA SER A 1207 56.13 25.02 -7.10
C SER A 1207 55.19 23.81 -7.00
N VAL A 1208 55.69 22.63 -7.36
CA VAL A 1208 55.08 21.38 -6.86
C VAL A 1208 55.03 21.38 -5.32
N LYS A 1209 54.11 20.60 -4.75
CA LYS A 1209 53.97 20.45 -3.30
C LYS A 1209 55.19 19.73 -2.69
N SER A 1210 55.50 20.09 -1.43
CA SER A 1210 56.50 19.42 -0.60
C SER A 1210 56.16 17.94 -0.36
N GLU A 1211 57.10 17.21 0.26
CA GLU A 1211 56.76 15.94 0.91
C GLU A 1211 55.63 16.14 1.94
N LYS A 1212 54.76 15.12 2.02
CA LYS A 1212 53.58 15.09 2.88
C LYS A 1212 53.96 14.72 4.31
N VAL A 1213 53.59 15.56 5.28
CA VAL A 1213 53.92 15.35 6.71
C VAL A 1213 52.66 15.14 7.53
N THR A 1214 52.47 13.92 8.00
CA THR A 1214 51.29 13.51 8.79
C THR A 1214 51.53 13.69 10.29
N PHE A 1215 50.52 14.17 11.02
CA PHE A 1215 50.52 14.29 12.48
C PHE A 1215 49.12 13.98 13.05
N LYS A 1216 49.02 13.66 14.34
CA LYS A 1216 47.74 13.41 15.03
C LYS A 1216 47.60 14.37 16.21
N THR A 1217 46.45 15.03 16.33
CA THR A 1217 46.12 15.88 17.50
C THR A 1217 45.99 15.07 18.78
N LEU A 1218 46.16 15.73 19.92
CA LEU A 1218 46.04 15.10 21.24
C LEU A 1218 44.57 14.73 21.55
N LYS A 1219 44.40 13.84 22.54
CA LYS A 1219 43.08 13.49 23.08
C LYS A 1219 42.61 14.58 24.04
N ALA A 1220 41.32 14.93 23.97
CA ALA A 1220 40.68 15.82 24.93
C ALA A 1220 40.74 15.24 26.36
N GLU A 1221 41.24 16.01 27.33
CA GLU A 1221 41.22 15.60 28.74
C GLU A 1221 39.79 15.57 29.30
N GLU A 1222 39.39 14.41 29.85
CA GLU A 1222 38.11 14.24 30.56
C GLU A 1222 38.17 14.95 31.93
N GLN A 1223 37.39 16.02 32.10
CA GLN A 1223 37.18 16.62 33.42
C GLN A 1223 36.39 15.64 34.30
N LYS A 1224 37.00 15.20 35.40
CA LYS A 1224 36.30 14.51 36.48
C LYS A 1224 35.47 15.50 37.27
N GLU A 1225 34.15 15.32 37.25
CA GLU A 1225 33.31 15.84 38.32
C GLU A 1225 33.60 15.05 39.61
N ASP A 1226 33.98 15.76 40.68
CA ASP A 1226 33.87 15.26 42.05
C ASP A 1226 32.99 16.22 42.86
N SER A 1227 32.32 15.63 43.82
CA SER A 1227 31.30 16.20 44.71
C SER A 1227 31.74 17.44 45.50
N THR A 1228 30.77 18.34 45.70
CA THR A 1228 30.83 19.47 46.66
C THR A 1228 30.56 18.97 48.10
N PRO A 1229 30.66 19.80 49.18
CA PRO A 1229 31.04 21.23 49.27
C PRO A 1229 32.07 21.56 50.38
N GLU A 1230 32.57 22.81 50.46
CA GLU A 1230 32.52 23.56 51.74
C GLU A 1230 32.71 25.08 51.61
N ASN A 1231 32.11 25.80 52.56
CA ASN A 1231 32.12 27.26 52.73
C ASN A 1231 33.53 27.83 53.03
N ASN A 1232 33.83 29.07 52.56
CA ASN A 1232 33.72 30.25 53.43
C ASN A 1232 34.01 31.61 52.77
N GLU A 1233 33.36 32.64 53.31
CA GLU A 1233 33.81 34.05 53.42
C GLU A 1233 34.03 34.92 52.15
N LYS A 1234 32.89 35.44 51.67
CA LYS A 1234 32.54 36.90 51.61
C LYS A 1234 33.36 37.85 52.54
N PRO A 1235 33.27 39.20 52.43
CA PRO A 1235 32.52 40.06 51.47
C PRO A 1235 33.25 41.36 51.00
N GLY A 1236 32.59 42.13 50.12
CA GLY A 1236 32.81 43.59 49.97
C GLY A 1236 32.84 44.05 48.50
N ALA A 1237 32.09 45.06 48.05
CA ALA A 1237 31.24 46.03 48.75
C ALA A 1237 30.03 46.42 47.84
N VAL A 1238 28.78 46.42 48.35
CA VAL A 1238 28.06 47.54 49.01
C VAL A 1238 27.15 48.30 48.01
N GLN A 1239 25.84 47.98 47.99
CA GLN A 1239 24.71 48.80 48.50
C GLN A 1239 24.12 49.76 47.43
N THR A 1240 22.82 50.08 47.35
CA THR A 1240 21.62 49.69 48.16
C THR A 1240 20.33 50.00 47.40
N GLY A 1241 19.28 49.19 47.65
CA GLY A 1241 17.90 49.65 47.90
C GLY A 1241 17.06 50.12 46.70
N ASP A 1242 15.72 50.14 46.79
CA ASP A 1242 14.82 49.53 47.78
C ASP A 1242 13.43 49.27 47.13
N HIS A 1243 12.72 48.31 47.72
CA HIS A 1243 11.33 47.87 47.50
C HIS A 1243 10.37 48.59 46.50
N ALA A 1244 9.80 47.74 45.62
CA ALA A 1244 8.38 47.67 45.19
C ALA A 1244 7.79 48.58 44.07
N ASN A 1245 7.26 47.87 43.06
CA ASN A 1245 6.13 48.19 42.16
C ASN A 1245 6.25 49.22 41.00
N VAL A 1246 5.51 48.86 39.93
CA VAL A 1246 5.02 49.67 38.77
C VAL A 1246 5.87 49.72 37.48
N PHE A 1247 5.26 49.12 36.44
CA PHE A 1247 5.20 49.47 35.01
C PHE A 1247 6.08 50.60 34.40
N VAL A 1248 6.74 50.23 33.28
CA VAL A 1248 6.79 50.94 31.97
C VAL A 1248 7.64 52.22 31.78
N TRP A 1249 8.63 52.07 30.87
CA TRP A 1249 9.14 52.97 29.81
C TRP A 1249 9.37 54.49 30.08
N MET A 1250 10.40 55.07 29.43
CA MET A 1250 10.29 55.75 28.11
C MET A 1250 11.32 56.90 27.89
N ILE A 1251 11.51 57.24 26.61
CA ILE A 1251 11.97 58.53 26.02
C ILE A 1251 13.49 58.71 25.75
N GLY A 1252 13.83 58.40 24.50
CA GLY A 1252 14.30 59.42 23.56
C GLY A 1252 13.84 59.07 22.14
N LEU A 1253 13.37 59.98 21.28
CA LEU A 1253 12.87 61.35 21.50
C LEU A 1253 11.90 61.71 20.35
N LEU A 1254 10.83 62.47 20.62
CA LEU A 1254 9.72 62.73 19.68
C LEU A 1254 9.73 64.16 19.10
N ILE A 1255 9.28 64.31 17.84
CA ILE A 1255 8.95 65.56 17.14
C ILE A 1255 7.75 65.24 16.21
N SER A 1256 6.65 66.01 16.12
CA SER A 1256 6.11 67.07 16.99
C SER A 1256 4.62 67.34 16.67
N ALA A 1257 3.78 67.37 17.73
CA ALA A 1257 2.69 68.32 18.05
C ALA A 1257 1.85 68.98 16.91
N SER A 1258 0.51 69.02 16.99
CA SER A 1258 -0.27 69.97 17.82
C SER A 1258 -1.79 69.72 17.62
N ALA A 1259 -2.78 70.08 18.46
CA ALA A 1259 -2.87 70.60 19.84
C ALA A 1259 -4.33 70.41 20.35
N ALA A 1260 -4.81 71.19 21.34
CA ALA A 1260 -6.24 71.27 21.74
C ALA A 1260 -7.12 71.86 20.59
N VAL A 1261 -8.46 71.70 20.55
CA VAL A 1261 -9.46 72.35 21.44
C VAL A 1261 -10.75 71.51 21.62
N ALA A 1262 -11.03 71.15 22.87
CA ALA A 1262 -12.33 71.11 23.60
C ALA A 1262 -13.61 70.38 23.10
N VAL A 1263 -14.43 70.01 24.11
CA VAL A 1263 -15.89 69.71 24.11
C VAL A 1263 -16.38 68.33 23.64
N MET A 1264 -16.63 67.45 24.63
CA MET A 1264 -17.92 66.80 24.95
C MET A 1264 -18.77 66.09 23.86
N PHE A 1265 -19.35 64.94 24.29
CA PHE A 1265 -20.51 64.19 23.74
C PHE A 1265 -20.31 63.01 22.75
N LYS A 1266 -20.25 61.83 23.38
CA LYS A 1266 -21.07 60.60 23.15
C LYS A 1266 -20.90 59.72 21.90
N ARG A 1267 -20.81 58.42 22.28
CA ARG A 1267 -21.44 57.22 21.69
C ARG A 1267 -20.80 56.66 20.40
N ASN A 1268 -20.75 55.34 20.21
CA ASN A 1268 -21.26 54.24 21.05
C ASN A 1268 -20.47 52.95 20.80
N LYS A 1269 -20.27 52.16 21.86
CA LYS A 1269 -20.30 50.68 21.93
C LYS A 1269 -19.42 49.90 20.91
N ASN A 1270 -18.58 48.98 21.38
CA ASN A 1270 -18.95 47.63 21.84
C ASN A 1270 -19.87 46.92 20.81
N ARG A 1271 -19.57 45.72 20.37
CA ARG A 1271 -18.85 44.65 21.07
C ARG A 1271 -18.23 43.69 20.06
#